data_AF-A0A8C1A6L3-F1
#
_entry.id   AF-A0A8C1A6L3-F1
#
_cell.length_a   1.000
_cell.length_b   1.000
_cell.length_c   1.000
_cell.angle_alpha   90.00
_cell.angle_beta   90.00
_cell.angle_gamma   90.00
#
_symmetry.space_group_name_H-M   'P 1'
#
loop_
_entity.id
_entity.type
_entity.pdbx_description
1 polymer ?
#
loop_
_entity_poly.entity_id
_entity_poly.type
_entity_poly.pdbx_seq_one_letter_code
_entity_poly.pdbx_strand_id
1 'polypeptide(L)'
;VPLFIGTGTDIRRRSSRLKQPKFSNQNMKNTKKKSDHSFSCNPATMCFIRKYGSPDAGPSFASGKDSLVLGQKYWEDIAAFCSQTPYCLYLYHGVELADKEASVVLLGFFDKVAGETKIRLLDVLHPEEETADAICTCIVEMLKKFRIPLMNMAIFYSNFPDHEDLHSGLKLLKPEIVSLCGLTDMAGRVCHSGVEKMEISGPIVNLITEIYKHFPSFPDSLQTLLEDVDCSSFSNILTSQCSLFWRIIQKMTLAWSDLEKYFGSLDADEKVICCLLSDPKIRLNVLFLSHTLQPLCDFQENVDRGVSVTQLLQDASQLVRFYTACFLRPKTAELFHRRGKTSLIQETVGHLPRGEVEVGKQVADFLLHRSEELTDYLETFHSSVISFYTTVTVNIVEGLPFSDATMRDLSLVLSPGKKLEVTGKIVQDLGVCFGVCSSPENVSLLTDEFLEYQFLDGGDTHPADQSMEEYWKTELRIMGRTSSFGKLIVSLLALPRTLKKEINFEQVFPQTDLDLSERKMEDLEEKDMAKDDVTDSSSYKSAPSHLSPETQGSITCGHQPNVSIDDDDDDKYSSSDDDCSSSDDDVIWTEKRKGIISHNKEKKNNPYQRGYTVGEMVWGPIEGFGLWPGLVQSWDSKTPCGSMCKVIFFGNRMLSEIQVDDLLPFYSFAKCFCSNSFATVATYKDAIFNSLQVASRRSRMFFSPEADSLDELFRVMLDWAFGGFKPSGPDGLRPQSEYNEQAFMPRSVNGNVGSSPNYKDHREKLFNLTVSLNKLPESLDLHKGSINLGKKDVYRKFMHPKWNQRSSQTVRTCREQKHTYRNKLLTHCESMQVESRQNSQKRYQMVHTFLENKTDIEEFCLSCGSTFVDTIHPLFEGSLCLKCKFNFAETLYRYDEDGYQSYCTVCCSGVEVILCGHDSCCRCYCVDCLDILVGKGTFNKLKNVDPWTCYLCAPESSSGALKPRHDWSIRVQEFFANNSAMEFEPHRVYPSIPANQRRPIRVLSLFDGIATGYLVLKDLGFKVAKYVSSEVDEESVTISMVNHEGKITYVKDVKNITKKHIDKWGPFDLLIGGSPCNDLCTANPHRKGLFEGTGRLFFEYYRLLNILKPKEDDPQPFFWLFENVVLMENKVKADICRFLECNPVLIDAVKVSPANRARYFWGNIPGMNRPIVASQKDKLSLQECLDPGRTAKYEKIRTITTRPNILKPGTDDRHYPIIMNGEADSLWITELEKIFGFPKHYTDVKNLGRMQRQRVLGKSWSVPVIRHLLAPLKDYFACD
;
A
#
# COMPACT_ATOMS: atom_id res chain seq x y z
N VAL A 1 32.06 32.32 0.19
CA VAL A 1 33.42 32.83 -0.10
C VAL A 1 33.49 33.04 -1.61
N PRO A 2 34.05 34.15 -2.13
CA PRO A 2 34.94 35.13 -1.49
C PRO A 2 34.40 36.57 -1.35
N LEU A 3 35.04 37.34 -0.45
CA LEU A 3 35.34 38.80 -0.45
C LEU A 3 34.20 39.82 -0.74
N PHE A 4 34.07 40.93 0.00
CA PHE A 4 35.11 41.86 0.45
C PHE A 4 35.10 42.22 1.96
N ILE A 5 36.10 42.99 2.42
CA ILE A 5 36.43 43.27 3.84
C ILE A 5 36.82 44.75 4.04
N GLY A 6 36.49 45.33 5.21
CA GLY A 6 37.06 46.57 5.76
C GLY A 6 36.00 47.67 6.02
N THR A 7 36.05 48.49 7.09
CA THR A 7 36.94 48.64 8.27
C THR A 7 36.10 49.08 9.48
N GLY A 8 36.35 48.67 10.74
CA GLY A 8 37.21 49.35 11.75
C GLY A 8 36.62 50.69 12.30
N THR A 9 36.59 51.06 13.59
CA THR A 9 37.06 50.47 14.88
C THR A 9 36.50 51.26 16.09
N ASP A 10 36.29 50.62 17.26
CA ASP A 10 36.08 51.19 18.63
C ASP A 10 34.90 52.19 18.87
N ILE A 11 34.24 52.31 20.04
CA ILE A 11 34.73 52.64 21.42
C ILE A 11 33.78 52.07 22.53
N ARG A 12 34.27 52.00 23.78
CA ARG A 12 33.57 51.48 24.97
C ARG A 12 32.70 52.50 25.77
N ARG A 13 31.55 52.00 26.26
CA ARG A 13 30.88 52.28 27.58
C ARG A 13 30.64 53.73 28.07
N ARG A 14 29.35 54.09 28.19
CA ARG A 14 28.63 54.56 29.42
C ARG A 14 27.12 54.61 29.07
N SER A 15 26.18 53.98 29.78
CA SER A 15 25.85 53.89 31.22
C SER A 15 25.00 55.06 31.75
N SER A 16 23.67 54.92 31.66
CA SER A 16 22.71 55.52 32.58
C SER A 16 21.52 54.57 32.81
N ARG A 17 21.13 54.38 34.08
CA ARG A 17 19.90 53.67 34.49
C ARG A 17 18.86 54.70 34.92
N LEU A 18 17.58 54.36 34.83
CA LEU A 18 16.56 54.84 35.78
C LEU A 18 15.47 53.76 35.98
N LYS A 19 14.57 53.94 36.97
CA LYS A 19 13.77 52.87 37.59
C LYS A 19 12.25 53.04 37.44
N GLN A 20 11.51 51.96 37.71
CA GLN A 20 10.06 51.90 37.95
C GLN A 20 9.55 52.88 39.03
N PRO A 21 8.24 53.18 39.01
CA PRO A 21 7.37 53.09 40.19
C PRO A 21 6.17 52.10 40.00
N LYS A 22 5.26 52.02 40.99
CA LYS A 22 4.15 51.03 41.10
C LYS A 22 2.75 51.70 41.27
N PHE A 23 1.68 50.93 41.04
CA PHE A 23 0.25 51.20 41.38
C PHE A 23 -0.39 52.41 40.65
N SER A 24 -1.72 52.62 40.60
CA SER A 24 -2.89 52.04 41.33
C SER A 24 -4.18 51.96 40.48
N ASN A 25 -5.22 51.28 40.98
CA ASN A 25 -6.59 51.26 40.41
C ASN A 25 -7.28 52.63 40.37
N GLN A 26 -8.19 52.84 39.41
CA GLN A 26 -9.41 53.67 39.57
C GLN A 26 -10.51 53.26 38.56
N ASN A 27 -11.78 53.51 38.91
CA ASN A 27 -12.97 53.15 38.11
C ASN A 27 -13.33 54.26 37.10
N MET A 28 -13.96 53.92 35.96
CA MET A 28 -15.36 54.28 35.69
C MET A 28 -15.91 53.90 34.29
N LYS A 29 -17.18 53.47 34.30
CA LYS A 29 -18.27 53.68 33.31
C LYS A 29 -18.18 53.07 31.90
N ASN A 30 -19.15 52.20 31.63
CA ASN A 30 -19.69 51.93 30.30
C ASN A 30 -20.05 53.23 29.54
N THR A 31 -19.71 53.28 28.26
CA THR A 31 -20.43 54.06 27.24
C THR A 31 -20.82 53.16 26.09
N LYS A 32 -22.12 52.97 25.86
CA LYS A 32 -22.64 52.28 24.68
C LYS A 32 -22.29 53.11 23.43
N LYS A 33 -21.28 52.71 22.66
CA LYS A 33 -21.22 53.04 21.23
C LYS A 33 -21.92 51.92 20.46
N LYS A 34 -23.01 52.27 19.76
CA LYS A 34 -23.36 51.54 18.54
C LYS A 34 -22.21 51.75 17.56
N SER A 35 -21.68 50.67 17.00
CA SER A 35 -20.86 50.71 15.80
C SER A 35 -21.76 50.37 14.62
N ASP A 36 -22.22 51.38 13.88
CA ASP A 36 -22.76 51.14 12.55
C ASP A 36 -21.61 50.62 11.67
N HIS A 37 -21.70 49.36 11.25
CA HIS A 37 -20.79 48.73 10.30
C HIS A 37 -21.58 48.30 9.06
N SER A 38 -22.11 49.28 8.34
CA SER A 38 -22.55 49.08 6.95
C SER A 38 -21.32 48.80 6.08
N PHE A 39 -21.09 47.54 5.71
CA PHE A 39 -20.02 47.19 4.78
C PHE A 39 -20.29 47.83 3.41
N SER A 40 -19.46 48.80 3.02
CA SER A 40 -19.49 49.43 1.69
C SER A 40 -18.72 48.58 0.68
N CYS A 41 -19.39 48.04 -0.33
CA CYS A 41 -18.74 47.34 -1.44
C CYS A 41 -17.82 48.30 -2.23
N ASN A 42 -16.70 47.77 -2.73
CA ASN A 42 -15.79 48.46 -3.64
C ASN A 42 -16.53 48.81 -4.96
N PRO A 43 -16.40 50.03 -5.52
CA PRO A 43 -16.94 50.37 -6.83
C PRO A 43 -16.65 49.35 -7.95
N ALA A 44 -15.47 48.71 -7.95
CA ALA A 44 -15.16 47.64 -8.91
C ALA A 44 -16.12 46.43 -8.79
N THR A 45 -16.41 46.02 -7.56
CA THR A 45 -17.33 44.94 -7.20
C THR A 45 -18.78 45.31 -7.59
N MET A 46 -19.13 46.59 -7.55
CA MET A 46 -20.42 47.11 -8.06
C MET A 46 -20.52 47.01 -9.58
N CYS A 47 -19.44 47.30 -10.31
CA CYS A 47 -19.39 47.12 -11.77
C CYS A 47 -19.52 45.65 -12.18
N PHE A 48 -18.91 44.72 -11.44
CA PHE A 48 -19.08 43.28 -11.65
C PHE A 48 -20.55 42.85 -11.46
N ILE A 49 -21.18 43.24 -10.34
CA ILE A 49 -22.60 42.92 -10.07
C ILE A 49 -23.51 43.49 -11.18
N ARG A 50 -23.18 44.66 -11.75
CA ARG A 50 -23.94 45.26 -12.86
C ARG A 50 -23.71 44.58 -14.22
N LYS A 51 -22.51 44.05 -14.51
CA LYS A 51 -22.21 43.35 -15.78
C LYS A 51 -22.73 41.91 -15.79
N TYR A 52 -22.82 41.25 -14.64
CA TYR A 52 -23.11 39.80 -14.54
C TYR A 52 -24.33 39.41 -13.68
N GLY A 53 -24.96 40.35 -12.95
CA GLY A 53 -25.97 40.01 -11.93
C GLY A 53 -27.43 39.92 -12.38
N SER A 54 -27.82 40.45 -13.55
CA SER A 54 -29.15 40.26 -14.17
C SER A 54 -29.22 40.84 -15.60
N PRO A 55 -29.92 40.20 -16.55
CA PRO A 55 -30.05 40.70 -17.93
C PRO A 55 -31.09 41.84 -18.10
N ASP A 56 -32.13 41.92 -17.26
CA ASP A 56 -33.23 42.90 -17.40
C ASP A 56 -32.97 44.27 -16.73
N ALA A 57 -31.75 44.51 -16.25
CA ALA A 57 -31.39 45.72 -15.50
C ALA A 57 -31.04 46.91 -16.41
N GLY A 58 -32.05 47.67 -16.83
CA GLY A 58 -31.84 48.93 -17.58
C GLY A 58 -31.04 50.00 -16.79
N PRO A 59 -30.59 51.10 -17.44
CA PRO A 59 -29.50 51.97 -16.91
C PRO A 59 -29.76 52.78 -15.63
N SER A 60 -30.85 52.55 -14.90
CA SER A 60 -31.35 53.41 -13.80
C SER A 60 -31.04 52.88 -12.39
N PHE A 61 -29.96 52.13 -12.19
CA PHE A 61 -29.47 51.75 -10.85
C PHE A 61 -28.75 52.90 -10.13
N ALA A 62 -29.56 53.84 -9.62
CA ALA A 62 -29.15 54.90 -8.71
C ALA A 62 -28.85 54.35 -7.30
N SER A 63 -27.88 54.96 -6.63
CA SER A 63 -27.30 54.48 -5.36
C SER A 63 -28.32 54.23 -4.25
N GLY A 64 -28.45 52.97 -3.80
CA GLY A 64 -29.10 52.67 -2.52
C GLY A 64 -29.75 51.29 -2.34
N LYS A 65 -29.94 50.49 -3.40
CA LYS A 65 -30.63 49.18 -3.31
C LYS A 65 -29.75 47.96 -3.58
N ASP A 66 -28.55 48.17 -4.10
CA ASP A 66 -27.68 47.12 -4.66
C ASP A 66 -27.23 46.08 -3.59
N SER A 67 -27.24 46.45 -2.30
CA SER A 67 -26.98 45.54 -1.17
C SER A 67 -28.08 44.48 -0.93
N LEU A 68 -29.25 44.61 -1.57
CA LEU A 68 -30.30 43.57 -1.55
C LEU A 68 -30.01 42.41 -2.51
N VAL A 69 -29.12 42.57 -3.50
CA VAL A 69 -28.82 41.53 -4.50
C VAL A 69 -28.02 40.37 -3.90
N LEU A 70 -27.06 40.68 -3.02
CA LEU A 70 -26.28 39.68 -2.27
C LEU A 70 -26.88 39.40 -0.88
N GLY A 71 -27.63 40.35 -0.32
CA GLY A 71 -28.29 40.22 0.98
C GLY A 71 -27.49 40.82 2.14
N GLN A 72 -28.21 41.27 3.18
CA GLN A 72 -27.65 42.11 4.26
C GLN A 72 -26.65 41.43 5.21
N LYS A 73 -26.41 40.11 5.07
CA LYS A 73 -25.47 39.32 5.89
C LYS A 73 -24.46 38.52 5.06
N TYR A 74 -24.38 38.77 3.75
CA TYR A 74 -23.60 37.95 2.81
C TYR A 74 -22.16 37.70 3.28
N TRP A 75 -21.51 38.72 3.84
CA TRP A 75 -20.12 38.63 4.32
C TRP A 75 -20.00 37.88 5.64
N GLU A 76 -20.91 38.12 6.59
CA GLU A 76 -20.99 37.38 7.86
C GLU A 76 -21.27 35.89 7.63
N ASP A 77 -22.18 35.57 6.71
CA ASP A 77 -22.55 34.20 6.37
C ASP A 77 -21.37 33.47 5.68
N ILE A 78 -20.73 34.09 4.67
CA ILE A 78 -19.53 33.55 4.02
C ILE A 78 -18.40 33.31 5.04
N ALA A 79 -18.13 34.27 5.92
CA ALA A 79 -17.11 34.12 6.96
C ALA A 79 -17.46 32.99 7.94
N ALA A 80 -18.73 32.83 8.30
CA ALA A 80 -19.19 31.76 9.19
C ALA A 80 -19.07 30.36 8.55
N PHE A 81 -19.40 30.22 7.26
CA PHE A 81 -19.22 28.97 6.49
C PHE A 81 -17.74 28.63 6.33
N CYS A 82 -16.93 29.55 5.80
CA CYS A 82 -15.50 29.33 5.56
C CYS A 82 -14.68 29.18 6.84
N SER A 83 -15.20 29.58 8.01
CA SER A 83 -14.58 29.30 9.31
C SER A 83 -14.72 27.84 9.77
N GLN A 84 -15.67 27.08 9.23
CA GLN A 84 -15.96 25.68 9.62
C GLN A 84 -15.78 24.68 8.47
N THR A 85 -15.49 25.16 7.26
CA THR A 85 -15.58 24.38 6.02
C THR A 85 -14.36 24.67 5.13
N PRO A 86 -13.66 23.65 4.64
CA PRO A 86 -12.71 23.78 3.54
C PRO A 86 -13.30 24.52 2.33
N TYR A 87 -12.49 25.36 1.67
CA TYR A 87 -12.92 26.13 0.50
C TYR A 87 -11.86 26.19 -0.61
N CYS A 88 -12.32 26.43 -1.83
CA CYS A 88 -11.55 26.78 -3.01
C CYS A 88 -11.55 28.30 -3.20
N LEU A 89 -10.39 28.91 -3.46
CA LEU A 89 -10.28 30.31 -3.89
C LEU A 89 -10.04 30.36 -5.40
N TYR A 90 -10.79 31.21 -6.12
CA TYR A 90 -10.59 31.49 -7.54
C TYR A 90 -10.13 32.94 -7.73
N LEU A 91 -9.12 33.17 -8.56
CA LEU A 91 -8.71 34.49 -9.04
C LEU A 91 -8.82 34.53 -10.56
N TYR A 92 -9.87 35.18 -11.07
CA TYR A 92 -10.04 35.42 -12.51
C TYR A 92 -9.42 36.76 -12.89
N HIS A 93 -8.23 36.73 -13.48
CA HIS A 93 -7.54 37.88 -14.07
C HIS A 93 -8.04 38.15 -15.50
N GLY A 94 -7.82 39.35 -16.04
CA GLY A 94 -8.28 39.74 -17.38
C GLY A 94 -9.80 39.80 -17.52
N VAL A 95 -10.50 40.31 -16.49
CA VAL A 95 -11.96 40.49 -16.52
C VAL A 95 -12.29 41.95 -16.81
N GLU A 96 -12.71 42.22 -18.05
CA GLU A 96 -13.23 43.52 -18.48
C GLU A 96 -14.41 44.00 -17.61
N LEU A 97 -14.26 45.13 -16.93
CA LEU A 97 -15.33 45.82 -16.19
C LEU A 97 -15.38 47.29 -16.62
N ALA A 98 -16.35 47.61 -17.50
CA ALA A 98 -16.37 48.87 -18.26
C ALA A 98 -15.04 49.06 -19.03
N ASP A 99 -14.35 50.18 -18.82
CA ASP A 99 -13.16 50.59 -19.59
C ASP A 99 -11.82 50.09 -19.00
N LYS A 100 -11.83 49.09 -18.10
CA LYS A 100 -10.63 48.52 -17.47
C LYS A 100 -10.72 47.02 -17.27
N GLU A 101 -9.57 46.37 -17.30
CA GLU A 101 -9.41 45.00 -16.80
C GLU A 101 -9.30 45.00 -15.27
N ALA A 102 -9.80 43.91 -14.66
CA ALA A 102 -9.82 43.70 -13.22
C ALA A 102 -9.57 42.23 -12.88
N SER A 103 -9.23 41.95 -11.63
CA SER A 103 -9.07 40.58 -11.13
C SER A 103 -10.18 40.24 -10.13
N VAL A 104 -11.09 39.33 -10.51
CA VAL A 104 -12.27 38.95 -9.72
C VAL A 104 -11.93 37.78 -8.80
N VAL A 105 -12.22 37.90 -7.50
CA VAL A 105 -11.96 36.86 -6.50
C VAL A 105 -13.27 36.18 -6.07
N LEU A 106 -13.35 34.86 -6.24
CA LEU A 106 -14.49 34.03 -5.81
C LEU A 106 -14.08 32.99 -4.77
N LEU A 107 -15.05 32.49 -4.02
CA LEU A 107 -14.95 31.37 -3.08
C LEU A 107 -15.91 30.25 -3.49
N GLY A 108 -15.44 29.00 -3.48
CA GLY A 108 -16.25 27.80 -3.66
C GLY A 108 -16.20 26.90 -2.43
N PHE A 109 -17.33 26.40 -1.95
CA PHE A 109 -17.38 25.46 -0.82
C PHE A 109 -18.59 24.53 -0.90
N PHE A 110 -18.51 23.36 -0.27
CA PHE A 110 -19.63 22.42 -0.17
C PHE A 110 -20.50 22.72 1.05
N ASP A 111 -21.76 23.07 0.81
CA ASP A 111 -22.76 23.29 1.86
C ASP A 111 -23.32 21.93 2.32
N LYS A 112 -22.87 21.50 3.50
CA LYS A 112 -23.28 20.21 4.12
C LYS A 112 -24.77 20.15 4.50
N VAL A 113 -25.48 21.28 4.56
CA VAL A 113 -26.90 21.34 4.93
C VAL A 113 -27.76 21.20 3.68
N ALA A 114 -27.42 21.93 2.62
CA ALA A 114 -28.12 21.86 1.34
C ALA A 114 -27.76 20.59 0.54
N GLY A 115 -26.50 20.14 0.60
CA GLY A 115 -25.97 19.05 -0.23
C GLY A 115 -25.46 19.52 -1.59
N GLU A 116 -24.90 20.73 -1.67
CA GLU A 116 -24.50 21.35 -2.94
C GLU A 116 -23.22 22.20 -2.82
N THR A 117 -22.45 22.29 -3.90
CA THR A 117 -21.31 23.21 -4.01
C THR A 117 -21.80 24.62 -4.34
N LYS A 118 -21.43 25.61 -3.53
CA LYS A 118 -21.82 27.03 -3.70
C LYS A 118 -20.61 27.86 -4.11
N ILE A 119 -20.80 28.76 -5.07
CA ILE A 119 -19.82 29.78 -5.49
C ILE A 119 -20.30 31.16 -5.02
N ARG A 120 -19.41 31.98 -4.49
CA ARG A 120 -19.70 33.32 -3.96
C ARG A 120 -18.61 34.31 -4.36
N LEU A 121 -18.99 35.55 -4.65
CA LEU A 121 -18.06 36.65 -4.90
C LEU A 121 -17.43 37.08 -3.58
N LEU A 122 -16.12 37.35 -3.55
CA LEU A 122 -15.43 37.89 -2.37
C LEU A 122 -15.13 39.38 -2.53
N ASP A 123 -14.40 39.75 -3.57
CA ASP A 123 -14.17 41.15 -3.95
C ASP A 123 -13.64 41.23 -5.38
N VAL A 124 -13.47 42.44 -5.90
CA VAL A 124 -12.79 42.70 -7.17
C VAL A 124 -11.54 43.54 -6.92
N LEU A 125 -10.38 43.01 -7.29
CA LEU A 125 -9.08 43.66 -7.19
C LEU A 125 -8.80 44.51 -8.43
N HIS A 126 -8.15 45.64 -8.19
CA HIS A 126 -7.38 46.42 -9.15
C HIS A 126 -6.02 46.63 -8.47
N PRO A 127 -5.02 45.75 -8.71
CA PRO A 127 -3.69 45.94 -8.12
C PRO A 127 -3.01 47.17 -8.74
N GLU A 128 -2.17 47.87 -7.97
CA GLU A 128 -1.38 49.00 -8.49
C GLU A 128 -0.15 48.53 -9.28
N GLU A 129 0.33 47.30 -9.02
CA GLU A 129 1.37 46.60 -9.75
C GLU A 129 0.87 45.17 -10.09
N GLU A 130 0.93 44.77 -11.36
CA GLU A 130 0.46 43.45 -11.81
C GLU A 130 1.54 42.36 -11.63
N THR A 131 2.09 42.26 -10.41
CA THR A 131 3.08 41.24 -10.03
C THR A 131 2.47 40.16 -9.16
N ALA A 132 3.01 38.94 -9.24
CA ALA A 132 2.58 37.81 -8.41
C ALA A 132 2.62 38.12 -6.90
N ASP A 133 3.68 38.79 -6.42
CA ASP A 133 3.83 39.19 -5.01
C ASP A 133 2.79 40.23 -4.57
N ALA A 134 2.49 41.23 -5.41
CA ALA A 134 1.47 42.23 -5.11
C ALA A 134 0.07 41.59 -5.05
N ILE A 135 -0.27 40.74 -6.02
CA ILE A 135 -1.54 40.00 -6.06
C ILE A 135 -1.66 39.05 -4.86
N CYS A 136 -0.61 38.31 -4.51
CA CYS A 136 -0.56 37.47 -3.32
C CYS A 136 -0.82 38.27 -2.04
N THR A 137 -0.19 39.45 -1.93
CA THR A 137 -0.39 40.37 -0.80
C THR A 137 -1.84 40.85 -0.72
N CYS A 138 -2.44 41.28 -1.84
CA CYS A 138 -3.84 41.70 -1.91
C CYS A 138 -4.81 40.57 -1.51
N ILE A 139 -4.58 39.31 -1.92
CA ILE A 139 -5.39 38.16 -1.49
C ILE A 139 -5.32 37.98 0.02
N VAL A 140 -4.11 38.02 0.59
CA VAL A 140 -3.89 37.84 2.04
C VAL A 140 -4.53 38.95 2.86
N GLU A 141 -4.48 40.20 2.39
CA GLU A 141 -5.18 41.32 3.03
C GLU A 141 -6.70 41.24 2.89
N MET A 142 -7.21 40.79 1.74
CA MET A 142 -8.64 40.54 1.52
C MET A 142 -9.18 39.48 2.47
N LEU A 143 -8.50 38.34 2.63
CA LEU A 143 -8.92 37.27 3.55
C LEU A 143 -8.93 37.77 5.01
N LYS A 144 -7.94 38.58 5.41
CA LYS A 144 -7.92 39.26 6.73
C LYS A 144 -9.09 40.23 6.90
N LYS A 145 -9.35 41.09 5.89
CA LYS A 145 -10.45 42.07 5.85
C LYS A 145 -11.82 41.41 6.06
N PHE A 146 -12.10 40.31 5.37
CA PHE A 146 -13.36 39.56 5.48
C PHE A 146 -13.36 38.47 6.58
N ARG A 147 -12.28 38.36 7.38
CA ARG A 147 -12.11 37.37 8.47
C ARG A 147 -12.20 35.91 8.02
N ILE A 148 -11.83 35.63 6.78
CA ILE A 148 -11.86 34.29 6.20
C ILE A 148 -10.55 33.57 6.56
N PRO A 149 -10.57 32.41 7.25
CA PRO A 149 -9.33 31.82 7.75
C PRO A 149 -8.54 31.11 6.65
N LEU A 150 -7.30 31.55 6.43
CA LEU A 150 -6.40 30.99 5.40
C LEU A 150 -6.15 29.48 5.59
N MET A 151 -6.12 28.97 6.83
CA MET A 151 -5.91 27.55 7.07
C MET A 151 -7.00 26.64 6.46
N ASN A 152 -8.20 27.17 6.22
CA ASN A 152 -9.31 26.44 5.58
C ASN A 152 -9.31 26.54 4.04
N MET A 153 -8.40 27.32 3.43
CA MET A 153 -8.19 27.27 1.98
C MET A 153 -7.58 25.92 1.63
N ALA A 154 -8.32 25.04 0.96
CA ALA A 154 -7.83 23.73 0.53
C ALA A 154 -7.33 23.78 -0.92
N ILE A 155 -7.92 24.64 -1.74
CA ILE A 155 -7.74 24.65 -3.20
C ILE A 155 -7.58 26.09 -3.68
N PHE A 156 -6.73 26.31 -4.68
CA PHE A 156 -6.53 27.57 -5.38
C PHE A 156 -6.62 27.36 -6.89
N TYR A 157 -7.19 28.34 -7.60
CA TYR A 157 -7.18 28.41 -9.06
C TYR A 157 -7.01 29.86 -9.52
N SER A 158 -6.25 30.06 -10.59
CA SER A 158 -6.16 31.32 -11.31
C SER A 158 -5.72 31.12 -12.76
N ASN A 159 -6.16 32.02 -13.64
CA ASN A 159 -5.68 32.19 -15.01
C ASN A 159 -4.66 33.36 -15.14
N PHE A 160 -4.08 33.84 -14.04
CA PHE A 160 -3.01 34.83 -14.08
C PHE A 160 -1.77 34.26 -14.83
N PRO A 161 -1.04 35.03 -15.65
CA PRO A 161 0.11 34.50 -16.40
C PRO A 161 1.18 33.89 -15.49
N ASP A 162 1.68 34.62 -14.50
CA ASP A 162 2.72 34.16 -13.57
C ASP A 162 2.11 33.40 -12.37
N HIS A 163 1.16 32.48 -12.66
CA HIS A 163 0.44 31.74 -11.62
C HIS A 163 1.34 30.83 -10.79
N GLU A 164 2.49 30.38 -11.29
CA GLU A 164 3.41 29.54 -10.51
C GLU A 164 4.17 30.32 -9.42
N ASP A 165 4.52 31.59 -9.67
CA ASP A 165 5.08 32.46 -8.62
C ASP A 165 4.01 32.85 -7.59
N LEU A 166 2.78 33.13 -8.04
CA LEU A 166 1.63 33.41 -7.18
C LEU A 166 1.26 32.19 -6.29
N HIS A 167 1.27 30.99 -6.88
CA HIS A 167 1.11 29.70 -6.21
C HIS A 167 2.24 29.43 -5.21
N SER A 168 3.48 29.77 -5.56
CA SER A 168 4.65 29.66 -4.66
C SER A 168 4.52 30.61 -3.46
N GLY A 169 4.11 31.86 -3.69
CA GLY A 169 3.84 32.84 -2.62
C GLY A 169 2.75 32.37 -1.65
N LEU A 170 1.64 31.83 -2.18
CA LEU A 170 0.58 31.25 -1.34
C LEU A 170 1.06 29.99 -0.57
N LYS A 171 1.90 29.15 -1.17
CA LYS A 171 2.49 27.97 -0.52
C LYS A 171 3.43 28.30 0.64
N LEU A 172 4.09 29.46 0.64
CA LEU A 172 4.87 29.94 1.79
C LEU A 172 3.99 30.26 3.01
N LEU A 173 2.68 30.46 2.81
CA LEU A 173 1.71 30.79 3.86
C LEU A 173 0.86 29.58 4.28
N LYS A 174 0.54 28.68 3.34
CA LYS A 174 0.00 27.34 3.61
C LYS A 174 0.55 26.35 2.58
N PRO A 175 1.50 25.45 2.97
CA PRO A 175 2.11 24.49 2.04
C PRO A 175 1.13 23.51 1.40
N GLU A 176 0.04 23.17 2.09
CA GLU A 176 -0.94 22.15 1.71
C GLU A 176 -2.12 22.71 0.89
N ILE A 177 -1.86 23.72 0.04
CA ILE A 177 -2.82 24.20 -0.96
C ILE A 177 -2.66 23.38 -2.25
N VAL A 178 -3.78 22.83 -2.73
CA VAL A 178 -3.89 22.23 -4.07
C VAL A 178 -4.06 23.35 -5.11
N SER A 179 -3.13 23.51 -6.04
CA SER A 179 -3.24 24.49 -7.13
C SER A 179 -3.75 23.84 -8.41
N LEU A 180 -4.82 24.38 -8.98
CA LEU A 180 -5.43 23.93 -10.23
C LEU A 180 -5.04 24.81 -11.44
N CYS A 181 -4.19 25.82 -11.25
CA CYS A 181 -3.83 26.80 -12.29
C CYS A 181 -3.33 26.15 -13.58
N GLY A 182 -2.34 25.25 -13.47
CA GLY A 182 -1.68 24.64 -14.62
C GLY A 182 -2.52 23.66 -15.45
N LEU A 183 -3.82 23.51 -15.17
CA LEU A 183 -4.75 22.69 -15.95
C LEU A 183 -5.25 23.39 -17.23
N THR A 184 -5.43 24.70 -17.21
CA THR A 184 -6.16 25.41 -18.29
C THR A 184 -5.31 25.78 -19.50
N ASP A 185 -3.99 25.94 -19.32
CA ASP A 185 -3.00 26.18 -20.36
C ASP A 185 -2.12 24.95 -20.66
N MET A 186 -2.38 23.83 -19.97
CA MET A 186 -1.59 22.59 -20.04
C MET A 186 -1.32 22.15 -21.48
N ALA A 187 -2.36 21.98 -22.31
CA ALA A 187 -2.21 21.46 -23.66
C ALA A 187 -1.42 22.43 -24.55
N GLY A 188 -1.57 23.74 -24.38
CA GLY A 188 -0.74 24.76 -25.04
C GLY A 188 0.74 24.60 -24.69
N ARG A 189 1.09 24.65 -23.40
CA ARG A 189 2.48 24.56 -22.92
C ARG A 189 3.16 23.23 -23.24
N VAL A 190 2.42 22.13 -23.14
CA VAL A 190 2.88 20.78 -23.46
C VAL A 190 3.12 20.62 -24.96
N CYS A 191 2.21 21.13 -25.80
CA CYS A 191 2.38 21.16 -27.25
C CYS A 191 3.61 21.97 -27.65
N HIS A 192 3.75 23.20 -27.12
CA HIS A 192 4.89 24.08 -27.34
C HIS A 192 6.21 23.37 -27.07
N SER A 193 6.38 22.89 -25.83
CA SER A 193 7.62 22.27 -25.35
C SER A 193 7.94 20.96 -26.09
N GLY A 194 6.92 20.16 -26.42
CA GLY A 194 7.08 18.96 -27.21
C GLY A 194 7.56 19.25 -28.64
N VAL A 195 6.91 20.19 -29.33
CA VAL A 195 7.24 20.57 -30.71
C VAL A 195 8.62 21.19 -30.80
N GLU A 196 8.97 22.15 -29.93
CA GLU A 196 10.30 22.78 -29.95
C GLU A 196 11.45 21.77 -29.78
N LYS A 197 11.22 20.66 -29.05
CA LYS A 197 12.22 19.62 -28.81
C LYS A 197 12.50 18.70 -30.02
N MET A 198 11.78 18.87 -31.12
CA MET A 198 12.03 18.16 -32.38
C MET A 198 13.05 18.93 -33.23
N GLU A 199 14.00 18.22 -33.86
CA GLU A 199 15.10 18.85 -34.64
C GLU A 199 14.61 19.67 -35.85
N ILE A 200 13.47 19.30 -36.43
CA ILE A 200 12.87 19.92 -37.62
C ILE A 200 11.72 20.90 -37.24
N SER A 201 11.61 21.29 -35.95
CA SER A 201 10.58 22.20 -35.45
C SER A 201 10.57 23.56 -36.15
N GLY A 202 11.71 24.26 -36.17
CA GLY A 202 11.89 25.55 -36.84
C GLY A 202 11.48 25.54 -38.32
N PRO A 203 11.98 24.60 -39.15
CA PRO A 203 11.53 24.42 -40.53
C PRO A 203 10.02 24.21 -40.71
N ILE A 204 9.36 23.48 -39.81
CA ILE A 204 7.89 23.25 -39.86
C ILE A 204 7.13 24.55 -39.55
N VAL A 205 7.53 25.26 -38.49
CA VAL A 205 6.92 26.54 -38.10
C VAL A 205 7.09 27.57 -39.21
N ASN A 206 8.31 27.68 -39.76
CA ASN A 206 8.60 28.56 -40.90
C ASN A 206 7.77 28.19 -42.13
N LEU A 207 7.64 26.90 -42.46
CA LEU A 207 6.81 26.44 -43.57
C LEU A 207 5.33 26.84 -43.39
N ILE A 208 4.77 26.68 -42.19
CA ILE A 208 3.41 27.13 -41.85
C ILE A 208 3.31 28.66 -42.05
N THR A 209 4.24 29.42 -41.49
CA THR A 209 4.25 30.89 -41.58
C THR A 209 4.33 31.39 -43.01
N GLU A 210 5.18 30.81 -43.86
CA GLU A 210 5.27 31.21 -45.27
C GLU A 210 4.01 30.78 -46.06
N ILE A 211 3.50 29.56 -45.87
CA ILE A 211 2.26 29.12 -46.54
C ILE A 211 1.10 30.09 -46.27
N TYR A 212 0.89 30.48 -45.01
CA TYR A 212 -0.24 31.36 -44.67
C TYR A 212 -0.04 32.83 -45.06
N LYS A 213 1.19 33.31 -45.31
CA LYS A 213 1.40 34.62 -45.98
C LYS A 213 0.83 34.62 -47.40
N HIS A 214 0.91 33.50 -48.11
CA HIS A 214 0.39 33.36 -49.48
C HIS A 214 -1.11 32.99 -49.51
N PHE A 215 -1.75 32.71 -48.36
CA PHE A 215 -3.16 32.32 -48.27
C PHE A 215 -4.13 33.25 -49.05
N PRO A 216 -4.02 34.60 -49.01
CA PRO A 216 -4.89 35.48 -49.78
C PRO A 216 -4.73 35.37 -51.32
N SER A 217 -3.70 34.67 -51.80
CA SER A 217 -3.38 34.45 -53.22
C SER A 217 -3.62 33.00 -53.67
N PHE A 218 -4.12 32.13 -52.78
CA PHE A 218 -4.46 30.74 -53.13
C PHE A 218 -5.72 30.68 -54.01
N PRO A 219 -5.86 29.68 -54.89
CA PRO A 219 -7.12 29.36 -55.56
C PRO A 219 -8.20 29.00 -54.55
N ASP A 220 -9.47 29.27 -54.88
CA ASP A 220 -10.66 29.03 -54.03
C ASP A 220 -10.63 27.63 -53.37
N SER A 221 -10.26 26.58 -54.13
CA SER A 221 -10.19 25.20 -53.63
C SER A 221 -9.13 24.96 -52.55
N LEU A 222 -8.04 25.73 -52.55
CA LEU A 222 -7.02 25.72 -51.49
C LEU A 222 -7.43 26.63 -50.32
N GLN A 223 -8.06 27.77 -50.60
CA GLN A 223 -8.61 28.64 -49.54
C GLN A 223 -9.63 27.88 -48.70
N THR A 224 -10.66 27.26 -49.30
CA THR A 224 -11.69 26.47 -48.59
C THR A 224 -11.11 25.28 -47.80
N LEU A 225 -9.96 24.74 -48.22
CA LEU A 225 -9.31 23.62 -47.52
C LEU A 225 -8.45 24.06 -46.33
N LEU A 226 -7.98 25.31 -46.32
CA LEU A 226 -7.07 25.89 -45.32
C LEU A 226 -7.72 27.02 -44.48
N GLU A 227 -8.99 27.36 -44.72
CA GLU A 227 -9.76 28.44 -44.09
C GLU A 227 -9.80 28.30 -42.56
N ASP A 228 -9.17 29.23 -41.83
CA ASP A 228 -9.04 29.19 -40.36
C ASP A 228 -9.38 30.53 -39.69
N VAL A 229 -9.87 30.43 -38.45
CA VAL A 229 -10.31 31.57 -37.64
C VAL A 229 -9.10 32.38 -37.15
N ASP A 230 -9.04 33.65 -37.55
CA ASP A 230 -8.08 34.70 -37.17
C ASP A 230 -6.58 34.37 -37.29
N CYS A 231 -6.07 34.54 -38.51
CA CYS A 231 -4.66 34.44 -38.90
C CYS A 231 -3.75 35.60 -38.40
N SER A 232 -4.12 36.31 -37.34
CA SER A 232 -3.51 37.61 -36.96
C SER A 232 -2.28 37.53 -36.05
N SER A 233 -1.89 36.36 -35.54
CA SER A 233 -0.85 36.20 -34.51
C SER A 233 0.13 35.04 -34.72
N PHE A 234 0.59 34.83 -35.97
CA PHE A 234 1.50 33.72 -36.35
C PHE A 234 2.75 33.55 -35.45
N SER A 235 3.28 34.62 -34.86
CA SER A 235 4.43 34.55 -33.94
C SER A 235 4.16 33.74 -32.66
N ASN A 236 2.89 33.58 -32.27
CA ASN A 236 2.49 33.02 -30.97
C ASN A 236 1.67 31.72 -31.09
N ILE A 237 1.53 31.15 -32.30
CA ILE A 237 0.70 29.95 -32.53
C ILE A 237 1.15 28.76 -31.67
N LEU A 238 2.46 28.59 -31.47
CA LEU A 238 3.00 27.50 -30.65
C LEU A 238 2.70 27.66 -29.15
N THR A 239 2.62 28.89 -28.62
CA THR A 239 2.72 29.14 -27.17
C THR A 239 1.38 29.08 -26.43
N SER A 240 0.24 29.18 -27.11
CA SER A 240 -1.08 29.23 -26.43
C SER A 240 -2.23 28.46 -27.07
N GLN A 241 -2.12 27.95 -28.31
CA GLN A 241 -3.27 27.36 -29.01
C GLN A 241 -2.95 26.00 -29.68
N CYS A 242 -2.78 24.96 -28.86
CA CYS A 242 -2.56 23.57 -29.32
C CYS A 242 -3.62 23.11 -30.35
N SER A 243 -4.89 23.44 -30.11
CA SER A 243 -6.02 23.08 -30.99
C SER A 243 -5.95 23.76 -32.36
N LEU A 244 -5.53 25.04 -32.42
CA LEU A 244 -5.32 25.74 -33.69
C LEU A 244 -4.12 25.16 -34.46
N PHE A 245 -2.97 24.98 -33.78
CA PHE A 245 -1.76 24.46 -34.41
C PHE A 245 -1.98 23.06 -35.01
N TRP A 246 -2.63 22.15 -34.28
CA TRP A 246 -2.97 20.83 -34.79
C TRP A 246 -3.97 20.88 -35.95
N ARG A 247 -4.99 21.76 -35.90
CA ARG A 247 -5.96 21.93 -37.00
C ARG A 247 -5.29 22.41 -38.30
N ILE A 248 -4.33 23.33 -38.19
CA ILE A 248 -3.47 23.77 -39.31
C ILE A 248 -2.64 22.59 -39.85
N ILE A 249 -1.96 21.86 -38.97
CA ILE A 249 -1.17 20.65 -39.33
C ILE A 249 -2.02 19.60 -40.05
N GLN A 250 -3.26 19.35 -39.60
CA GLN A 250 -4.18 18.42 -40.26
C GLN A 250 -4.59 18.91 -41.65
N LYS A 251 -4.98 20.18 -41.80
CA LYS A 251 -5.37 20.74 -43.10
C LYS A 251 -4.21 20.76 -44.08
N MET A 252 -3.01 21.14 -43.65
CA MET A 252 -1.80 21.04 -44.46
C MET A 252 -1.47 19.58 -44.85
N THR A 253 -1.71 18.61 -43.97
CA THR A 253 -1.56 17.18 -44.30
C THR A 253 -2.52 16.74 -45.41
N LEU A 254 -3.76 17.22 -45.39
CA LEU A 254 -4.77 16.95 -46.43
C LEU A 254 -4.47 17.69 -47.74
N ALA A 255 -4.06 18.95 -47.65
CA ALA A 255 -3.76 19.83 -48.79
C ALA A 255 -2.38 19.60 -49.43
N TRP A 256 -1.53 18.73 -48.85
CA TRP A 256 -0.09 18.68 -49.13
C TRP A 256 0.23 18.55 -50.63
N SER A 257 -0.48 17.69 -51.36
CA SER A 257 -0.23 17.46 -52.79
C SER A 257 -0.64 18.64 -53.67
N ASP A 258 -1.63 19.43 -53.25
CA ASP A 258 -2.06 20.64 -53.95
C ASP A 258 -1.15 21.83 -53.60
N LEU A 259 -0.61 21.89 -52.38
CA LEU A 259 0.43 22.83 -51.97
C LEU A 259 1.75 22.58 -52.73
N GLU A 260 2.22 21.33 -52.79
CA GLU A 260 3.39 20.92 -53.60
C GLU A 260 3.24 21.38 -55.07
N LYS A 261 2.04 21.22 -55.63
CA LYS A 261 1.71 21.60 -57.01
C LYS A 261 1.57 23.11 -57.22
N TYR A 262 1.01 23.85 -56.27
CA TYR A 262 0.86 25.31 -56.34
C TYR A 262 2.21 26.00 -56.27
N PHE A 263 3.00 25.77 -55.22
CA PHE A 263 4.33 26.40 -55.08
C PHE A 263 5.34 25.87 -56.10
N GLY A 264 5.16 24.65 -56.62
CA GLY A 264 5.91 24.13 -57.78
C GLY A 264 5.61 24.82 -59.12
N SER A 265 4.65 25.75 -59.18
CA SER A 265 4.26 26.51 -60.38
C SER A 265 4.60 28.01 -60.34
N LEU A 266 5.23 28.47 -59.25
CA LEU A 266 5.50 29.89 -58.96
C LEU A 266 6.98 30.26 -59.18
N ASP A 267 7.26 31.57 -59.10
CA ASP A 267 8.52 32.16 -59.55
C ASP A 267 9.71 31.94 -58.59
N ALA A 268 10.90 32.38 -59.02
CA ALA A 268 12.18 31.94 -58.45
C ALA A 268 12.37 32.17 -56.95
N ASP A 269 11.77 33.21 -56.36
CA ASP A 269 11.92 33.55 -54.94
C ASP A 269 11.12 32.62 -54.00
N GLU A 270 10.02 32.03 -54.50
CA GLU A 270 9.15 31.13 -53.71
C GLU A 270 9.65 29.68 -53.65
N LYS A 271 10.76 29.39 -54.35
CA LYS A 271 11.39 28.06 -54.38
C LYS A 271 11.75 27.52 -52.99
N VAL A 272 11.94 28.38 -51.99
CA VAL A 272 12.18 27.97 -50.60
C VAL A 272 10.99 27.15 -50.06
N ILE A 273 9.75 27.60 -50.31
CA ILE A 273 8.52 26.91 -49.88
C ILE A 273 8.39 25.58 -50.61
N CYS A 274 8.62 25.57 -51.94
CA CYS A 274 8.60 24.35 -52.74
C CYS A 274 9.65 23.32 -52.30
N CYS A 275 10.87 23.76 -51.93
CA CYS A 275 11.91 22.88 -51.40
C CYS A 275 11.51 22.26 -50.05
N LEU A 276 10.94 23.05 -49.13
CA LEU A 276 10.48 22.58 -47.82
C LEU A 276 9.30 21.60 -47.93
N LEU A 277 8.36 21.83 -48.85
CA LEU A 277 7.26 20.88 -49.14
C LEU A 277 7.75 19.58 -49.79
N SER A 278 8.83 19.65 -50.58
CA SER A 278 9.41 18.49 -51.26
C SER A 278 10.27 17.61 -50.35
N ASP A 279 10.72 18.10 -49.19
CA ASP A 279 11.57 17.35 -48.27
C ASP A 279 10.77 16.23 -47.57
N PRO A 280 11.09 14.94 -47.81
CA PRO A 280 10.38 13.83 -47.19
C PRO A 280 10.53 13.81 -45.65
N LYS A 281 11.58 14.42 -45.09
CA LYS A 281 11.81 14.53 -43.65
C LYS A 281 10.84 15.52 -43.00
N ILE A 282 10.55 16.64 -43.66
CA ILE A 282 9.58 17.62 -43.16
C ILE A 282 8.18 16.99 -43.21
N ARG A 283 7.82 16.37 -44.34
CA ARG A 283 6.55 15.64 -44.50
C ARG A 283 6.38 14.54 -43.44
N LEU A 284 7.42 13.76 -43.16
CA LEU A 284 7.44 12.72 -42.12
C LEU A 284 7.14 13.27 -40.72
N ASN A 285 7.76 14.38 -40.32
CA ASN A 285 7.54 15.01 -39.01
C ASN A 285 6.16 15.67 -38.90
N VAL A 286 5.63 16.27 -39.99
CA VAL A 286 4.26 16.82 -40.00
C VAL A 286 3.21 15.72 -39.86
N LEU A 287 3.40 14.57 -40.52
CA LEU A 287 2.53 13.39 -40.36
C LEU A 287 2.54 12.85 -38.92
N PHE A 288 3.70 12.89 -38.25
CA PHE A 288 3.81 12.52 -36.84
C PHE A 288 3.03 13.48 -35.93
N LEU A 289 3.25 14.80 -36.08
CA LEU A 289 2.54 15.83 -35.31
C LEU A 289 1.00 15.77 -35.50
N SER A 290 0.56 15.52 -36.74
CA SER A 290 -0.85 15.35 -37.12
C SER A 290 -1.55 14.22 -36.35
N HIS A 291 -0.81 13.15 -36.02
CA HIS A 291 -1.30 12.07 -35.18
C HIS A 291 -1.13 12.37 -33.68
N THR A 292 0.07 12.73 -33.24
CA THR A 292 0.44 12.65 -31.82
C THR A 292 -0.09 13.80 -30.95
N LEU A 293 -0.48 14.93 -31.55
CA LEU A 293 -1.04 16.06 -30.80
C LEU A 293 -2.55 15.91 -30.52
N GLN A 294 -3.25 15.00 -31.21
CA GLN A 294 -4.71 14.89 -31.09
C GLN A 294 -5.22 14.78 -29.64
N PRO A 295 -4.67 13.93 -28.75
CA PRO A 295 -5.18 13.81 -27.38
C PRO A 295 -5.07 15.12 -26.57
N LEU A 296 -4.05 15.95 -26.82
CA LEU A 296 -3.92 17.26 -26.18
C LEU A 296 -4.98 18.25 -26.69
N CYS A 297 -5.37 18.14 -27.96
CA CYS A 297 -6.48 18.91 -28.53
C CYS A 297 -7.84 18.47 -27.98
N ASP A 298 -8.07 17.16 -27.88
CA ASP A 298 -9.29 16.60 -27.27
C ASP A 298 -9.43 17.06 -25.79
N PHE A 299 -8.30 17.13 -25.06
CA PHE A 299 -8.25 17.67 -23.69
C PHE A 299 -8.52 19.18 -23.63
N GLN A 300 -7.90 19.98 -24.52
CA GLN A 300 -8.16 21.43 -24.60
C GLN A 300 -9.64 21.70 -24.90
N GLU A 301 -10.28 20.94 -25.81
CA GLU A 301 -11.70 21.10 -26.10
C GLU A 301 -12.56 20.82 -24.84
N ASN A 302 -12.20 19.84 -24.02
CA ASN A 302 -12.89 19.58 -22.74
C ASN A 302 -12.71 20.73 -21.73
N VAL A 303 -11.52 21.35 -21.65
CA VAL A 303 -11.28 22.57 -20.86
C VAL A 303 -12.14 23.72 -21.37
N ASP A 304 -12.12 23.98 -22.68
CA ASP A 304 -12.84 25.10 -23.32
C ASP A 304 -14.37 24.93 -23.23
N ARG A 305 -14.86 23.69 -23.28
CA ARG A 305 -16.26 23.31 -23.01
C ARG A 305 -16.64 23.44 -21.54
N GLY A 306 -15.67 23.51 -20.63
CA GLY A 306 -15.88 23.73 -19.19
C GLY A 306 -16.39 22.50 -18.44
N VAL A 307 -15.94 21.29 -18.78
CA VAL A 307 -16.29 20.08 -18.03
C VAL A 307 -15.76 20.11 -16.58
N SER A 308 -16.23 19.20 -15.73
CA SER A 308 -15.86 19.20 -14.31
C SER A 308 -14.38 18.94 -14.05
N VAL A 309 -13.81 19.54 -13.00
CA VAL A 309 -12.39 19.30 -12.64
C VAL A 309 -12.14 17.82 -12.36
N THR A 310 -13.09 17.10 -11.76
CA THR A 310 -13.00 15.65 -11.58
C THR A 310 -12.85 14.90 -12.91
N GLN A 311 -13.52 15.36 -13.98
CA GLN A 311 -13.34 14.81 -15.33
C GLN A 311 -11.98 15.23 -15.92
N LEU A 312 -11.60 16.51 -15.84
CA LEU A 312 -10.30 16.98 -16.35
C LEU A 312 -9.11 16.24 -15.71
N LEU A 313 -9.18 15.92 -14.42
CA LEU A 313 -8.16 15.10 -13.73
C LEU A 313 -8.15 13.65 -14.22
N GLN A 314 -9.31 13.08 -14.58
CA GLN A 314 -9.38 11.75 -15.22
C GLN A 314 -8.86 11.78 -16.65
N ASP A 315 -9.16 12.83 -17.42
CA ASP A 315 -8.70 13.01 -18.80
C ASP A 315 -7.18 13.18 -18.83
N ALA A 316 -6.60 14.03 -17.96
CA ALA A 316 -5.15 14.18 -17.84
C ALA A 316 -4.47 12.89 -17.33
N SER A 317 -5.09 12.15 -16.41
CA SER A 317 -4.65 10.80 -16.03
C SER A 317 -4.66 9.82 -17.21
N GLN A 318 -5.57 9.97 -18.18
CA GLN A 318 -5.57 9.22 -19.43
C GLN A 318 -4.47 9.70 -20.40
N LEU A 319 -4.22 11.01 -20.52
CA LEU A 319 -3.10 11.56 -21.31
C LEU A 319 -1.75 11.00 -20.85
N VAL A 320 -1.50 10.97 -19.54
CA VAL A 320 -0.26 10.41 -18.97
C VAL A 320 -0.10 8.94 -19.36
N ARG A 321 -1.18 8.13 -19.33
CA ARG A 321 -1.13 6.73 -19.77
C ARG A 321 -0.97 6.58 -21.28
N PHE A 322 -1.63 7.41 -22.08
CA PHE A 322 -1.48 7.41 -23.54
C PHE A 322 -0.03 7.67 -23.91
N TYR A 323 0.53 8.82 -23.49
CA TYR A 323 1.88 9.20 -23.89
C TYR A 323 2.94 8.26 -23.35
N THR A 324 2.86 7.82 -22.08
CA THR A 324 3.81 6.79 -21.59
C THR A 324 3.75 5.49 -22.37
N ALA A 325 2.57 5.04 -22.83
CA ALA A 325 2.44 3.82 -23.62
C ALA A 325 3.01 3.93 -25.04
N CYS A 326 3.17 5.13 -25.60
CA CYS A 326 3.74 5.32 -26.94
C CYS A 326 5.24 4.99 -27.03
N PHE A 327 5.99 5.08 -25.93
CA PHE A 327 7.46 4.96 -25.95
C PHE A 327 8.11 4.29 -24.72
N LEU A 328 7.39 4.02 -23.61
CA LEU A 328 7.94 3.31 -22.46
C LEU A 328 7.52 1.84 -22.45
N ARG A 329 8.43 0.96 -22.01
CA ARG A 329 8.08 -0.46 -21.76
C ARG A 329 7.00 -0.54 -20.67
N PRO A 330 6.07 -1.50 -20.71
CA PRO A 330 4.96 -1.57 -19.74
C PRO A 330 5.39 -1.56 -18.27
N LYS A 331 6.52 -2.19 -17.92
CA LYS A 331 7.08 -2.14 -16.55
C LYS A 331 7.58 -0.73 -16.16
N THR A 332 8.21 0.00 -17.09
CA THR A 332 8.68 1.38 -16.89
C THR A 332 7.50 2.32 -16.73
N ALA A 333 6.48 2.19 -17.59
CA ALA A 333 5.25 2.96 -17.49
C ALA A 333 4.54 2.71 -16.14
N GLU A 334 4.39 1.45 -15.72
CA GLU A 334 3.79 1.12 -14.41
C GLU A 334 4.61 1.69 -13.24
N LEU A 335 5.94 1.59 -13.27
CA LEU A 335 6.82 2.18 -12.26
C LEU A 335 6.69 3.71 -12.22
N PHE A 336 6.53 4.36 -13.38
CA PHE A 336 6.29 5.79 -13.48
C PHE A 336 4.92 6.17 -12.88
N HIS A 337 3.82 5.52 -13.30
CA HIS A 337 2.47 5.76 -12.77
C HIS A 337 2.36 5.54 -11.25
N ARG A 338 3.20 4.66 -10.68
CA ARG A 338 3.28 4.41 -9.23
C ARG A 338 4.21 5.36 -8.46
N ARG A 339 5.17 6.03 -9.11
CA ARG A 339 6.25 6.80 -8.43
C ARG A 339 6.33 8.28 -8.79
N GLY A 340 5.70 8.72 -9.89
CA GLY A 340 5.69 10.12 -10.34
C GLY A 340 7.06 10.72 -10.71
N LYS A 341 8.11 9.91 -10.82
CA LYS A 341 9.48 10.39 -11.06
C LYS A 341 9.76 10.60 -12.55
N THR A 342 9.81 11.86 -12.98
CA THR A 342 10.15 12.27 -14.36
C THR A 342 11.52 11.77 -14.84
N SER A 343 12.47 11.53 -13.93
CA SER A 343 13.75 10.87 -14.25
C SER A 343 13.62 9.49 -14.89
N LEU A 344 12.63 8.67 -14.48
CA LEU A 344 12.41 7.32 -15.03
C LEU A 344 12.00 7.35 -16.53
N ILE A 345 11.59 8.50 -17.04
CA ILE A 345 11.25 8.71 -18.45
C ILE A 345 12.53 8.96 -19.28
N GLN A 346 13.55 9.57 -18.67
CA GLN A 346 14.79 9.97 -19.36
C GLN A 346 15.78 8.80 -19.51
N GLU A 347 15.55 7.68 -18.82
CA GLU A 347 16.36 6.46 -18.88
C GLU A 347 16.04 5.63 -20.14
N THR A 348 16.96 5.63 -21.12
CA THR A 348 16.79 4.94 -22.42
C THR A 348 16.57 3.43 -22.32
N VAL A 349 17.06 2.78 -21.25
CA VAL A 349 16.81 1.36 -20.94
C VAL A 349 15.30 1.09 -20.73
N GLY A 350 14.57 2.09 -20.23
CA GLY A 350 13.13 2.03 -20.00
C GLY A 350 12.27 2.19 -21.27
N HIS A 351 12.85 2.61 -22.39
CA HIS A 351 12.15 2.89 -23.65
C HIS A 351 11.83 1.62 -24.45
N LEU A 352 10.75 1.67 -25.24
CA LEU A 352 10.40 0.65 -26.24
C LEU A 352 11.53 0.53 -27.29
N PRO A 353 11.76 -0.67 -27.86
CA PRO A 353 12.59 -0.82 -29.05
C PRO A 353 12.10 0.07 -30.20
N ARG A 354 13.01 0.52 -31.07
CA ARG A 354 12.68 1.35 -32.26
C ARG A 354 11.60 0.76 -33.18
N GLY A 355 11.42 -0.56 -33.18
CA GLY A 355 10.32 -1.23 -33.91
C GLY A 355 8.93 -1.09 -33.28
N GLU A 356 8.86 -0.77 -31.97
CA GLU A 356 7.64 -0.83 -31.14
C GLU A 356 7.11 0.56 -30.73
N VAL A 357 7.91 1.61 -30.81
CA VAL A 357 7.48 3.01 -30.56
C VAL A 357 6.31 3.37 -31.49
N GLU A 358 5.23 3.89 -30.92
CA GLU A 358 4.06 4.31 -31.70
C GLU A 358 4.34 5.62 -32.42
N VAL A 359 4.10 5.66 -33.73
CA VAL A 359 4.28 6.84 -34.58
C VAL A 359 3.03 7.18 -35.39
N GLY A 360 1.97 6.38 -35.28
CA GLY A 360 0.74 6.53 -36.02
C GLY A 360 0.78 5.90 -37.41
N LYS A 361 -0.39 5.40 -37.84
CA LYS A 361 -0.56 4.73 -39.13
C LYS A 361 -0.03 5.52 -40.33
N GLN A 362 -0.28 6.83 -40.40
CA GLN A 362 0.12 7.63 -41.57
C GLN A 362 1.65 7.70 -41.73
N VAL A 363 2.39 7.81 -40.61
CA VAL A 363 3.85 7.75 -40.60
C VAL A 363 4.34 6.36 -41.02
N ALA A 364 3.80 5.29 -40.42
CA ALA A 364 4.20 3.93 -40.75
C ALA A 364 3.93 3.55 -42.22
N ASP A 365 2.79 3.99 -42.78
CA ASP A 365 2.47 3.78 -44.19
C ASP A 365 3.31 4.69 -45.11
N PHE A 366 3.73 5.90 -44.70
CA PHE A 366 4.66 6.76 -45.46
C PHE A 366 6.09 6.18 -45.50
N LEU A 367 6.61 5.77 -44.34
CA LEU A 367 7.92 5.12 -44.19
C LEU A 367 8.02 3.81 -44.99
N LEU A 368 6.92 3.07 -45.14
CA LEU A 368 6.88 1.87 -45.98
C LEU A 368 7.14 2.16 -47.47
N HIS A 369 6.73 3.33 -47.97
CA HIS A 369 6.86 3.69 -49.39
C HIS A 369 8.12 4.48 -49.73
N ARG A 370 8.78 5.11 -48.74
CA ARG A 370 9.98 5.97 -48.93
C ARG A 370 11.15 5.58 -48.01
N SER A 371 11.24 4.31 -47.63
CA SER A 371 12.25 3.78 -46.70
C SER A 371 13.68 4.00 -47.19
N GLU A 372 13.98 3.64 -48.44
CA GLU A 372 15.31 3.80 -49.05
C GLU A 372 15.80 5.26 -48.99
N GLU A 373 14.94 6.21 -49.37
CA GLU A 373 15.19 7.66 -49.38
C GLU A 373 15.39 8.26 -47.98
N LEU A 374 14.82 7.64 -46.94
CA LEU A 374 14.85 8.14 -45.58
C LEU A 374 15.84 7.41 -44.66
N THR A 375 16.50 6.35 -45.14
CA THR A 375 17.38 5.44 -44.36
C THR A 375 18.27 6.18 -43.34
N ASP A 376 19.06 7.14 -43.82
CA ASP A 376 20.04 7.90 -43.02
C ASP A 376 19.40 8.85 -42.00
N TYR A 377 18.11 9.17 -42.13
CA TYR A 377 17.36 10.05 -41.23
C TYR A 377 16.50 9.28 -40.20
N LEU A 378 16.32 7.96 -40.34
CA LEU A 378 15.44 7.18 -39.45
C LEU A 378 15.88 7.19 -37.98
N GLU A 379 17.19 7.35 -37.70
CA GLU A 379 17.70 7.44 -36.33
C GLU A 379 17.46 8.82 -35.72
N THR A 380 17.69 9.89 -36.49
CA THR A 380 17.35 11.28 -36.13
C THR A 380 15.85 11.44 -35.88
N PHE A 381 15.01 10.82 -36.73
CA PHE A 381 13.57 10.79 -36.54
C PHE A 381 13.17 10.05 -35.26
N HIS A 382 13.69 8.84 -35.04
CA HIS A 382 13.41 8.08 -33.80
C HIS A 382 13.85 8.86 -32.54
N SER A 383 15.03 9.48 -32.56
CA SER A 383 15.51 10.35 -31.48
C SER A 383 14.57 11.53 -31.24
N SER A 384 14.10 12.19 -32.32
CA SER A 384 13.12 13.29 -32.24
C SER A 384 11.77 12.84 -31.66
N VAL A 385 11.28 11.66 -32.03
CA VAL A 385 10.03 11.06 -31.49
C VAL A 385 10.15 10.75 -30.01
N ILE A 386 11.24 10.10 -29.57
CA ILE A 386 11.51 9.84 -28.15
C ILE A 386 11.64 11.15 -27.36
N SER A 387 12.33 12.14 -27.92
CA SER A 387 12.52 13.47 -27.35
C SER A 387 11.20 14.22 -27.16
N PHE A 388 10.33 14.20 -28.19
CA PHE A 388 8.97 14.73 -28.14
C PHE A 388 8.15 14.05 -27.03
N TYR A 389 8.04 12.72 -27.04
CA TYR A 389 7.21 11.99 -26.08
C TYR A 389 7.71 12.12 -24.64
N THR A 390 9.02 12.12 -24.43
CA THR A 390 9.65 12.39 -23.13
C THR A 390 9.24 13.78 -22.63
N THR A 391 9.40 14.81 -23.46
CA THR A 391 9.11 16.21 -23.09
C THR A 391 7.63 16.42 -22.81
N VAL A 392 6.75 15.89 -23.66
CA VAL A 392 5.30 15.93 -23.48
C VAL A 392 4.87 15.27 -22.17
N THR A 393 5.33 14.04 -21.91
CA THR A 393 4.95 13.28 -20.70
C THR A 393 5.41 13.98 -19.42
N VAL A 394 6.62 14.56 -19.42
CA VAL A 394 7.16 15.30 -18.28
C VAL A 394 6.34 16.57 -18.01
N ASN A 395 6.09 17.39 -19.03
CA ASN A 395 5.33 18.65 -18.86
C ASN A 395 3.88 18.43 -18.41
N ILE A 396 3.21 17.35 -18.87
CA ILE A 396 1.87 17.00 -18.38
C ILE A 396 1.90 16.70 -16.87
N VAL A 397 2.88 15.94 -16.40
CA VAL A 397 2.96 15.52 -15.00
C VAL A 397 3.45 16.64 -14.07
N GLU A 398 4.28 17.55 -14.56
CA GLU A 398 4.72 18.73 -13.81
C GLU A 398 3.62 19.80 -13.71
N GLY A 399 2.72 19.90 -14.70
CA GLY A 399 1.56 20.79 -14.67
C GLY A 399 0.32 20.29 -13.89
N LEU A 400 0.41 19.13 -13.21
CA LEU A 400 -0.73 18.50 -12.53
C LEU A 400 -0.75 18.73 -11.00
N PRO A 401 -1.94 18.98 -10.39
CA PRO A 401 -2.07 19.12 -8.93
C PRO A 401 -1.76 17.84 -8.14
N PHE A 402 -1.83 16.69 -8.80
CA PHE A 402 -1.94 15.37 -8.17
C PHE A 402 -1.18 14.32 -8.98
N SER A 403 -0.65 13.30 -8.30
CA SER A 403 -0.07 12.14 -8.99
C SER A 403 -1.15 11.33 -9.73
N ASP A 404 -0.75 10.57 -10.74
CA ASP A 404 -1.62 9.67 -11.50
C ASP A 404 -2.37 8.65 -10.60
N ALA A 405 -1.76 8.24 -9.48
CA ALA A 405 -2.42 7.43 -8.46
C ALA A 405 -3.48 8.24 -7.70
N THR A 406 -3.06 9.37 -7.13
CA THR A 406 -3.92 10.27 -6.35
C THR A 406 -5.19 10.67 -7.09
N MET A 407 -5.12 10.93 -8.41
CA MET A 407 -6.30 11.29 -9.22
C MET A 407 -7.34 10.15 -9.34
N ARG A 408 -6.90 8.89 -9.43
CA ARG A 408 -7.81 7.72 -9.39
C ARG A 408 -8.43 7.57 -8.01
N ASP A 409 -7.59 7.70 -6.99
CA ASP A 409 -7.95 7.48 -5.59
C ASP A 409 -8.97 8.53 -5.11
N LEU A 410 -8.89 9.76 -5.61
CA LEU A 410 -9.85 10.84 -5.38
C LEU A 410 -11.28 10.44 -5.82
N SER A 411 -11.40 9.85 -7.02
CA SER A 411 -12.67 9.34 -7.54
C SER A 411 -13.13 8.07 -6.80
N LEU A 412 -12.20 7.28 -6.27
CA LEU A 412 -12.50 6.08 -5.47
C LEU A 412 -13.13 6.46 -4.12
N VAL A 413 -12.56 7.42 -3.40
CA VAL A 413 -13.04 7.84 -2.07
C VAL A 413 -14.42 8.49 -2.13
N LEU A 414 -14.72 9.29 -3.16
CA LEU A 414 -16.04 9.91 -3.31
C LEU A 414 -17.15 8.95 -3.79
N SER A 415 -16.81 7.72 -4.23
CA SER A 415 -17.75 6.77 -4.83
C SER A 415 -18.44 5.88 -3.77
N PRO A 416 -19.75 6.03 -3.49
CA PRO A 416 -20.42 5.31 -2.39
C PRO A 416 -20.35 3.79 -2.55
N GLY A 417 -20.60 3.30 -3.77
CA GLY A 417 -20.53 1.87 -4.12
C GLY A 417 -19.11 1.27 -4.12
N LYS A 418 -18.06 2.06 -3.87
CA LYS A 418 -16.65 1.62 -3.83
C LYS A 418 -16.01 1.76 -2.45
N LYS A 419 -16.82 2.02 -1.42
CA LYS A 419 -16.45 2.09 0.01
C LYS A 419 -15.55 0.95 0.51
N LEU A 420 -15.66 -0.26 -0.06
CA LEU A 420 -14.83 -1.43 0.27
C LEU A 420 -13.56 -1.60 -0.61
N GLU A 421 -13.44 -0.87 -1.72
CA GLU A 421 -12.23 -0.80 -2.55
C GLU A 421 -11.23 0.22 -1.99
N VAL A 422 -11.72 1.24 -1.28
CA VAL A 422 -10.91 2.25 -0.58
C VAL A 422 -10.11 1.60 0.55
N THR A 423 -8.80 1.87 0.61
CA THR A 423 -7.93 1.43 1.69
C THR A 423 -7.62 2.58 2.64
N GLY A 424 -7.30 2.28 3.91
CA GLY A 424 -6.84 3.32 4.86
C GLY A 424 -5.66 4.12 4.32
N LYS A 425 -4.72 3.49 3.59
CA LYS A 425 -3.58 4.19 2.97
C LYS A 425 -4.00 5.23 1.93
N ILE A 426 -5.01 4.94 1.10
CA ILE A 426 -5.59 5.92 0.15
C ILE A 426 -6.15 7.13 0.89
N VAL A 427 -6.87 6.90 1.99
CA VAL A 427 -7.46 7.98 2.80
C VAL A 427 -6.38 8.81 3.50
N GLN A 428 -5.31 8.18 3.99
CA GLN A 428 -4.15 8.89 4.56
C GLN A 428 -3.45 9.76 3.51
N ASP A 429 -3.20 9.25 2.30
CA ASP A 429 -2.50 10.00 1.25
C ASP A 429 -3.32 11.20 0.77
N LEU A 430 -4.64 11.05 0.58
CA LEU A 430 -5.53 12.17 0.30
C LEU A 430 -5.65 13.13 1.50
N GLY A 431 -5.64 12.61 2.73
CA GLY A 431 -5.60 13.39 3.97
C GLY A 431 -4.36 14.28 4.11
N VAL A 432 -3.22 13.85 3.59
CA VAL A 432 -2.00 14.66 3.48
C VAL A 432 -2.12 15.65 2.31
N CYS A 433 -2.53 15.22 1.12
CA CYS A 433 -2.66 16.09 -0.06
C CYS A 433 -3.59 17.30 0.14
N PHE A 434 -4.65 17.16 0.95
CA PHE A 434 -5.61 18.24 1.26
C PHE A 434 -5.35 18.92 2.62
N GLY A 435 -4.20 18.67 3.25
CA GLY A 435 -3.80 19.35 4.50
C GLY A 435 -4.66 19.02 5.73
N VAL A 436 -5.38 17.90 5.72
CA VAL A 436 -6.23 17.45 6.84
C VAL A 436 -5.39 16.75 7.92
N CYS A 437 -4.28 16.12 7.52
CA CYS A 437 -3.38 15.37 8.40
C CYS A 437 -2.03 16.08 8.61
N SER A 438 -2.01 17.13 9.42
CA SER A 438 -0.80 17.86 9.77
C SER A 438 0.10 17.17 10.84
N SER A 439 -0.34 16.05 11.42
CA SER A 439 0.43 15.30 12.43
C SER A 439 0.08 13.79 12.43
N PRO A 440 0.95 12.91 12.98
CA PRO A 440 0.71 11.46 13.01
C PRO A 440 -0.55 11.04 13.79
N GLU A 441 -0.94 11.78 14.84
CA GLU A 441 -2.17 11.50 15.58
C GLU A 441 -3.41 11.72 14.71
N ASN A 442 -3.40 12.79 13.91
CA ASN A 442 -4.47 13.07 12.95
C ASN A 442 -4.54 11.99 11.84
N VAL A 443 -3.40 11.40 11.45
CA VAL A 443 -3.34 10.28 10.50
C VAL A 443 -3.99 9.02 11.07
N SER A 444 -3.76 8.69 12.35
CA SER A 444 -4.48 7.58 13.01
C SER A 444 -5.97 7.88 13.06
N LEU A 445 -6.36 9.02 13.63
CA LEU A 445 -7.76 9.40 13.81
C LEU A 445 -8.54 9.41 12.48
N LEU A 446 -7.95 9.94 11.40
CA LEU A 446 -8.53 9.88 10.05
C LEU A 446 -8.73 8.43 9.57
N THR A 447 -7.78 7.55 9.85
CA THR A 447 -7.84 6.13 9.48
C THR A 447 -8.88 5.38 10.31
N ASP A 448 -8.93 5.64 11.61
CA ASP A 448 -9.85 5.01 12.56
C ASP A 448 -11.30 5.44 12.26
N GLU A 449 -11.57 6.74 12.06
CA GLU A 449 -12.88 7.25 11.60
C GLU A 449 -13.29 6.67 10.23
N PHE A 450 -12.33 6.49 9.31
CA PHE A 450 -12.61 5.85 8.01
C PHE A 450 -12.95 4.37 8.17
N LEU A 451 -12.26 3.64 9.06
CA LEU A 451 -12.54 2.23 9.32
C LEU A 451 -13.90 2.05 10.02
N GLU A 452 -14.27 2.94 10.96
CA GLU A 452 -15.62 3.00 11.51
C GLU A 452 -16.67 3.22 10.40
N TYR A 453 -16.47 4.22 9.54
CA TYR A 453 -17.32 4.42 8.37
C TYR A 453 -17.39 3.16 7.49
N GLN A 454 -16.25 2.54 7.16
CA GLN A 454 -16.14 1.38 6.26
C GLN A 454 -16.86 0.14 6.81
N PHE A 455 -16.88 -0.08 8.13
CA PHE A 455 -17.45 -1.27 8.78
C PHE A 455 -18.79 -1.06 9.50
N LEU A 456 -19.36 0.16 9.48
CA LEU A 456 -20.76 0.36 9.86
C LEU A 456 -21.69 -0.42 8.92
N ASP A 457 -22.52 -1.30 9.49
CA ASP A 457 -23.61 -2.01 8.79
C ASP A 457 -24.62 -0.98 8.26
N GLY A 458 -24.43 -0.56 7.01
CA GLY A 458 -25.41 0.20 6.24
C GLY A 458 -26.61 -0.69 5.97
N GLY A 459 -27.69 -0.54 6.75
CA GLY A 459 -28.92 -1.31 6.56
C GLY A 459 -29.46 -1.17 5.12
N ASP A 460 -30.04 -2.25 4.59
CA ASP A 460 -30.37 -2.50 3.17
C ASP A 460 -31.22 -1.42 2.45
N THR A 461 -30.65 -0.23 2.28
CA THR A 461 -31.29 0.99 1.76
C THR A 461 -30.26 1.90 1.07
N HIS A 462 -29.63 1.39 0.02
CA HIS A 462 -29.07 2.23 -1.04
C HIS A 462 -30.05 2.23 -2.23
N PRO A 463 -30.83 3.30 -2.45
CA PRO A 463 -31.52 3.50 -3.72
C PRO A 463 -30.46 3.68 -4.81
N ALA A 464 -30.63 2.98 -5.94
CA ALA A 464 -29.68 3.09 -7.06
C ALA A 464 -29.69 4.47 -7.75
N ASP A 465 -30.63 5.34 -7.37
CA ASP A 465 -30.92 6.63 -7.99
C ASP A 465 -30.48 7.85 -7.15
N GLN A 466 -29.81 7.65 -6.00
CA GLN A 466 -29.35 8.75 -5.14
C GLN A 466 -28.04 9.39 -5.67
N SER A 467 -27.98 10.73 -5.73
CA SER A 467 -26.78 11.45 -6.18
C SER A 467 -25.63 11.36 -5.16
N MET A 468 -24.40 11.54 -5.66
CA MET A 468 -23.18 11.50 -4.85
C MET A 468 -23.20 12.58 -3.76
N GLU A 469 -23.68 13.79 -4.06
CA GLU A 469 -23.79 14.87 -3.09
C GLU A 469 -24.89 14.64 -2.05
N GLU A 470 -26.05 14.07 -2.40
CA GLU A 470 -27.12 13.75 -1.45
C GLU A 470 -26.75 12.57 -0.52
N TYR A 471 -25.94 11.63 -1.04
CA TYR A 471 -25.32 10.60 -0.21
C TYR A 471 -24.36 11.22 0.81
N TRP A 472 -23.39 12.03 0.36
CA TRP A 472 -22.41 12.63 1.27
C TRP A 472 -23.04 13.63 2.26
N LYS A 473 -24.07 14.38 1.87
CA LYS A 473 -24.90 15.20 2.77
C LYS A 473 -25.50 14.37 3.91
N THR A 474 -25.91 13.13 3.65
CA THR A 474 -26.44 12.21 4.66
C THR A 474 -25.33 11.73 5.61
N GLU A 475 -24.23 11.22 5.08
CA GLU A 475 -23.09 10.71 5.86
C GLU A 475 -22.41 11.83 6.68
N LEU A 476 -22.18 13.01 6.09
CA LEU A 476 -21.59 14.19 6.74
C LEU A 476 -22.49 14.82 7.81
N ARG A 477 -23.76 14.38 7.93
CA ARG A 477 -24.65 14.73 9.03
C ARG A 477 -24.53 13.75 10.20
N ILE A 478 -24.11 12.52 9.95
CA ILE A 478 -23.79 11.50 10.95
C ILE A 478 -22.37 11.74 11.50
N MET A 479 -21.40 12.03 10.62
CA MET A 479 -20.02 12.38 10.96
C MET A 479 -19.98 13.74 11.66
N GLY A 480 -19.76 13.74 12.98
CA GLY A 480 -19.78 14.95 13.81
C GLY A 480 -18.77 16.02 13.36
N ARG A 481 -19.02 17.29 13.70
CA ARG A 481 -18.27 18.47 13.20
C ARG A 481 -16.75 18.42 13.40
N THR A 482 -16.25 17.61 14.35
CA THR A 482 -14.82 17.41 14.62
C THR A 482 -14.14 16.43 13.66
N SER A 483 -14.90 15.55 13.01
CA SER A 483 -14.42 14.43 12.19
C SER A 483 -13.33 14.83 11.19
N SER A 484 -12.21 14.12 11.22
CA SER A 484 -11.11 14.23 10.27
C SER A 484 -11.50 13.67 8.90
N PHE A 485 -12.21 12.53 8.86
CA PHE A 485 -12.71 11.94 7.61
C PHE A 485 -13.76 12.84 6.95
N GLY A 486 -14.72 13.36 7.73
CA GLY A 486 -15.72 14.32 7.27
C GLY A 486 -15.15 15.70 6.88
N LYS A 487 -13.94 16.07 7.34
CA LYS A 487 -13.19 17.21 6.78
C LYS A 487 -12.58 16.87 5.43
N LEU A 488 -11.95 15.70 5.30
CA LEU A 488 -11.35 15.26 4.03
C LEU A 488 -12.40 15.17 2.91
N ILE A 489 -13.51 14.46 3.12
CA ILE A 489 -14.60 14.37 2.14
C ILE A 489 -15.06 15.77 1.69
N VAL A 490 -15.18 16.73 2.62
CA VAL A 490 -15.60 18.10 2.30
C VAL A 490 -14.52 18.89 1.56
N SER A 491 -13.23 18.63 1.81
CA SER A 491 -12.14 19.15 0.98
C SER A 491 -12.19 18.58 -0.45
N LEU A 492 -12.54 17.30 -0.62
CA LEU A 492 -12.73 16.70 -1.95
C LEU A 492 -13.96 17.32 -2.67
N LEU A 493 -15.08 17.50 -1.97
CA LEU A 493 -16.31 18.11 -2.49
C LEU A 493 -16.22 19.63 -2.73
N ALA A 494 -15.14 20.28 -2.26
CA ALA A 494 -14.82 21.66 -2.55
C ALA A 494 -14.09 21.84 -3.90
N LEU A 495 -13.73 20.75 -4.61
CA LEU A 495 -13.20 20.82 -5.98
C LEU A 495 -14.19 21.55 -6.92
N PRO A 496 -13.71 22.40 -7.83
CA PRO A 496 -14.58 23.15 -8.73
C PRO A 496 -15.43 22.24 -9.64
N ARG A 497 -16.73 22.56 -9.75
CA ARG A 497 -17.61 21.95 -10.75
C ARG A 497 -17.24 22.33 -12.19
N THR A 498 -16.44 23.40 -12.38
CA THR A 498 -15.77 23.78 -13.64
C THR A 498 -14.71 24.85 -13.34
N LEU A 499 -13.77 25.09 -14.26
CA LEU A 499 -12.83 26.23 -14.21
C LEU A 499 -13.26 27.39 -15.14
N LYS A 500 -14.34 27.20 -15.91
CA LYS A 500 -14.80 28.17 -16.91
C LYS A 500 -15.42 29.40 -16.25
N LYS A 501 -14.89 30.58 -16.56
CA LYS A 501 -15.23 31.84 -15.87
C LYS A 501 -16.70 32.22 -16.03
N GLU A 502 -17.28 32.01 -17.21
CA GLU A 502 -18.68 32.34 -17.51
C GLU A 502 -19.65 31.57 -16.60
N ILE A 503 -19.55 30.23 -16.61
CA ILE A 503 -20.38 29.32 -15.82
C ILE A 503 -20.21 29.57 -14.31
N ASN A 504 -19.00 29.93 -13.87
CA ASN A 504 -18.72 30.24 -12.46
C ASN A 504 -19.22 31.64 -12.04
N PHE A 505 -19.30 32.61 -12.95
CA PHE A 505 -19.93 33.91 -12.68
C PHE A 505 -21.46 33.81 -12.61
N GLU A 506 -22.09 32.98 -13.46
CA GLU A 506 -23.53 32.70 -13.38
C GLU A 506 -23.93 32.13 -12.00
N GLN A 507 -23.11 31.22 -11.44
CA GLN A 507 -23.34 30.60 -10.12
C GLN A 507 -23.15 31.53 -8.90
N VAL A 508 -22.61 32.74 -9.08
CA VAL A 508 -22.45 33.72 -7.98
C VAL A 508 -23.81 34.23 -7.49
N PHE A 509 -24.76 34.37 -8.40
CA PHE A 509 -26.07 34.98 -8.15
C PHE A 509 -27.12 33.87 -7.98
N PRO A 510 -27.93 33.91 -6.90
CA PRO A 510 -28.96 32.90 -6.70
C PRO A 510 -30.06 33.05 -7.76
N GLN A 511 -30.36 31.99 -8.51
CA GLN A 511 -31.56 31.94 -9.33
C GLN A 511 -32.78 32.00 -8.40
N THR A 512 -33.64 32.99 -8.57
CA THR A 512 -34.87 33.14 -7.79
C THR A 512 -35.96 32.22 -8.37
N ASP A 513 -36.11 31.03 -7.79
CA ASP A 513 -37.26 30.16 -8.04
C ASP A 513 -38.56 30.83 -7.57
N LEU A 514 -39.19 31.55 -8.50
CA LEU A 514 -40.47 32.25 -8.34
C LEU A 514 -41.68 31.29 -8.39
N ASP A 515 -41.62 30.14 -7.69
CA ASP A 515 -42.71 29.13 -7.78
C ASP A 515 -42.93 28.24 -6.53
N LEU A 516 -42.55 28.71 -5.33
CA LEU A 516 -42.82 28.02 -4.05
C LEU A 516 -43.62 28.84 -3.02
N SER A 517 -44.42 29.81 -3.49
CA SER A 517 -45.33 30.60 -2.64
C SER A 517 -46.78 30.10 -2.60
N GLU A 518 -47.09 28.86 -3.05
CA GLU A 518 -48.48 28.39 -3.12
C GLU A 518 -48.71 26.89 -2.82
N ARG A 519 -48.23 26.39 -1.66
CA ARG A 519 -48.82 25.21 -1.02
C ARG A 519 -49.09 25.43 0.47
N LYS A 520 -50.38 25.47 0.80
CA LYS A 520 -50.98 25.50 2.15
C LYS A 520 -50.50 24.27 2.96
N MET A 521 -50.35 24.28 4.29
CA MET A 521 -51.17 24.86 5.36
C MET A 521 -52.58 24.26 5.49
N GLU A 522 -52.66 23.01 5.95
CA GLU A 522 -53.81 22.43 6.67
C GLU A 522 -53.33 21.15 7.38
N ASP A 523 -53.90 20.85 8.57
CA ASP A 523 -53.88 19.59 9.34
C ASP A 523 -52.51 18.93 9.69
N LEU A 524 -52.10 18.72 10.95
CA LEU A 524 -52.86 18.48 12.20
C LEU A 524 -52.11 18.95 13.47
N GLU A 525 -52.83 19.01 14.60
CA GLU A 525 -52.44 19.71 15.83
C GLU A 525 -51.62 18.89 16.87
N GLU A 526 -51.21 19.63 17.92
CA GLU A 526 -50.26 19.33 18.99
C GLU A 526 -50.52 18.09 19.86
N LYS A 527 -49.44 17.59 20.49
CA LYS A 527 -49.51 17.23 21.92
C LYS A 527 -48.16 17.32 22.67
N ASP A 528 -48.29 17.81 23.90
CA ASP A 528 -47.29 18.13 24.93
C ASP A 528 -46.35 16.96 25.35
N MET A 529 -45.26 17.15 26.11
CA MET A 529 -44.99 18.18 27.14
C MET A 529 -43.53 18.65 27.26
N ALA A 530 -43.38 19.88 27.79
CA ALA A 530 -42.29 20.45 28.60
C ALA A 530 -40.83 20.25 28.12
N LYS A 531 -40.08 21.30 27.74
CA LYS A 531 -39.59 22.43 28.57
C LYS A 531 -38.79 22.03 29.82
N ASP A 532 -37.54 22.50 29.90
CA ASP A 532 -37.31 23.74 30.66
C ASP A 532 -36.15 24.58 30.10
N ASP A 533 -36.27 25.89 30.26
CA ASP A 533 -35.25 26.93 30.02
C ASP A 533 -34.25 26.99 31.24
N VAL A 534 -33.18 27.78 31.36
CA VAL A 534 -32.64 28.93 30.59
C VAL A 534 -31.12 29.12 30.84
N THR A 535 -30.56 30.21 30.30
CA THR A 535 -29.21 30.83 30.50
C THR A 535 -28.76 30.98 31.98
N ASP A 536 -27.53 31.36 32.35
CA ASP A 536 -26.65 32.41 31.79
C ASP A 536 -25.18 32.32 32.30
N SER A 537 -24.38 33.38 32.08
CA SER A 537 -22.93 33.38 32.08
C SER A 537 -22.28 34.33 33.12
N SER A 538 -21.41 33.74 33.96
CA SER A 538 -20.22 34.35 34.59
C SER A 538 -20.34 35.30 35.81
N SER A 539 -19.25 35.27 36.61
CA SER A 539 -18.61 36.42 37.30
C SER A 539 -18.75 36.57 38.84
N TYR A 540 -17.76 36.01 39.57
CA TYR A 540 -17.15 36.45 40.85
C TYR A 540 -18.02 36.98 42.02
N LYS A 541 -17.89 36.37 43.23
CA LYS A 541 -17.03 36.90 44.33
C LYS A 541 -16.92 36.01 45.58
N SER A 542 -15.99 36.41 46.47
CA SER A 542 -15.45 35.76 47.67
C SER A 542 -16.44 35.46 48.81
N ALA A 543 -16.03 34.54 49.70
CA ALA A 543 -16.74 34.16 50.93
C ALA A 543 -16.64 35.19 52.09
N PRO A 544 -17.53 35.07 53.09
CA PRO A 544 -17.29 35.57 54.45
C PRO A 544 -17.45 34.50 55.57
N SER A 545 -16.38 34.33 56.34
CA SER A 545 -16.33 34.18 57.82
C SER A 545 -17.53 33.69 58.66
N HIS A 546 -17.22 32.68 59.52
CA HIS A 546 -17.61 32.53 60.94
C HIS A 546 -19.08 32.71 61.39
N LEU A 547 -19.66 31.63 61.96
CA LEU A 547 -19.80 31.51 63.43
C LEU A 547 -20.12 30.06 63.87
N SER A 548 -19.87 29.78 65.15
CA SER A 548 -20.11 28.52 65.88
C SER A 548 -21.43 28.68 66.73
N PRO A 549 -21.83 27.81 67.69
CA PRO A 549 -21.12 26.67 68.31
C PRO A 549 -21.98 25.44 68.79
N GLU A 550 -21.31 24.53 69.53
CA GLU A 550 -21.83 23.61 70.56
C GLU A 550 -22.61 22.31 70.21
N THR A 551 -22.61 21.21 71.00
CA THR A 551 -21.60 20.55 71.89
C THR A 551 -22.07 19.08 72.14
N GLN A 552 -21.18 18.20 72.64
CA GLN A 552 -21.41 16.86 73.24
C GLN A 552 -21.68 15.71 72.23
N GLY A 553 -21.01 14.54 72.29
CA GLY A 553 -19.89 14.03 73.11
C GLY A 553 -19.50 12.60 72.63
N SER A 554 -18.41 11.95 73.04
CA SER A 554 -17.35 12.26 74.03
C SER A 554 -16.14 11.30 73.88
N ILE A 555 -14.92 11.73 74.28
CA ILE A 555 -13.78 10.90 74.78
C ILE A 555 -13.14 9.95 73.73
N THR A 556 -11.93 10.17 73.17
CA THR A 556 -10.54 10.15 73.73
C THR A 556 -10.09 8.78 74.27
N CYS A 557 -8.82 8.36 74.28
CA CYS A 557 -7.54 9.05 74.16
C CYS A 557 -6.46 8.16 73.48
N GLY A 558 -5.24 8.66 73.25
CA GLY A 558 -4.08 7.86 72.81
C GLY A 558 -2.86 8.08 73.71
N HIS A 559 -1.83 7.21 73.64
CA HIS A 559 -0.55 7.35 74.37
C HIS A 559 0.62 6.54 73.73
N GLN A 560 1.83 7.02 73.96
CA GLN A 560 3.13 6.30 74.05
C GLN A 560 3.67 6.58 75.47
N PRO A 561 4.56 5.76 76.13
CA PRO A 561 5.88 5.37 75.59
C PRO A 561 6.52 4.02 76.10
N ASN A 562 7.71 3.71 75.55
CA ASN A 562 8.94 3.04 76.08
C ASN A 562 8.97 1.93 77.16
N VAL A 563 10.15 1.26 77.24
CA VAL A 563 10.63 0.17 78.14
C VAL A 563 10.24 -1.23 77.62
N SER A 564 11.09 -2.10 77.03
CA SER A 564 12.53 -2.51 77.18
C SER A 564 12.77 -3.64 78.19
N ILE A 565 13.84 -4.42 77.98
CA ILE A 565 14.24 -5.66 78.71
C ILE A 565 13.46 -6.90 78.23
N ASP A 566 14.11 -8.04 77.95
CA ASP A 566 15.17 -8.47 76.98
C ASP A 566 15.55 -9.92 77.44
N ASP A 567 16.42 -10.78 76.88
CA ASP A 567 17.44 -10.76 75.79
C ASP A 567 17.56 -12.23 75.22
N ASP A 568 18.77 -12.74 74.88
CA ASP A 568 19.19 -14.17 74.70
C ASP A 568 18.65 -14.99 73.47
N ASP A 569 19.42 -15.81 72.73
CA ASP A 569 20.90 -16.00 72.66
C ASP A 569 21.35 -16.76 71.37
N ASP A 570 22.68 -16.88 71.15
CA ASP A 570 23.46 -17.87 70.35
C ASP A 570 23.07 -18.21 68.87
N ASP A 571 23.86 -17.97 67.81
CA ASP A 571 25.19 -18.50 67.36
C ASP A 571 25.06 -19.53 66.18
N LYS A 572 26.05 -19.97 65.39
CA LYS A 572 27.54 -19.85 65.38
C LYS A 572 28.09 -20.12 63.95
N TYR A 573 29.05 -19.31 63.47
CA TYR A 573 30.22 -19.70 62.63
C TYR A 573 29.97 -20.36 61.23
N SER A 574 30.92 -20.45 60.28
CA SER A 574 32.31 -19.94 60.16
C SER A 574 32.70 -19.72 58.68
N SER A 575 33.72 -18.89 58.44
CA SER A 575 34.50 -18.83 57.20
C SER A 575 35.56 -19.94 57.12
N SER A 576 35.95 -20.32 55.90
CA SER A 576 37.28 -20.90 55.61
C SER A 576 37.60 -20.74 54.13
N ASP A 577 38.67 -19.99 53.84
CA ASP A 577 39.42 -20.10 52.59
C ASP A 577 40.18 -21.44 52.58
N ASP A 578 40.54 -21.95 51.40
CA ASP A 578 41.86 -22.57 51.20
C ASP A 578 42.20 -22.69 49.71
N ASP A 579 43.49 -22.47 49.39
CA ASP A 579 44.03 -22.53 48.03
C ASP A 579 44.27 -23.98 47.56
N CYS A 580 44.13 -24.22 46.25
CA CYS A 580 45.15 -25.01 45.56
C CYS A 580 45.32 -24.57 44.11
N SER A 581 46.58 -24.56 43.66
CA SER A 581 47.03 -23.97 42.39
C SER A 581 47.84 -24.99 41.58
N SER A 582 48.37 -24.55 40.42
CA SER A 582 49.29 -25.26 39.51
C SER A 582 48.68 -26.42 38.68
N SER A 583 49.11 -26.66 37.44
CA SER A 583 49.86 -25.82 36.47
C SER A 583 49.74 -26.43 35.05
N ASP A 584 50.66 -26.06 34.15
CA ASP A 584 50.95 -26.63 32.83
C ASP A 584 49.96 -26.12 31.74
N ASP A 585 50.27 -25.05 31.00
CA ASP A 585 51.31 -24.92 29.94
C ASP A 585 51.24 -26.06 28.90
N ASP A 586 51.02 -25.73 27.61
CA ASP A 586 52.16 -25.47 26.71
C ASP A 586 51.79 -24.94 25.29
N VAL A 587 52.83 -24.46 24.58
CA VAL A 587 53.01 -24.26 23.12
C VAL A 587 51.96 -23.49 22.29
N ILE A 588 52.22 -22.18 22.25
CA ILE A 588 52.03 -21.26 21.11
C ILE A 588 52.55 -21.84 19.76
N TRP A 589 51.87 -21.51 18.65
CA TRP A 589 52.57 -21.16 17.40
C TRP A 589 52.12 -19.79 16.85
N THR A 590 53.07 -18.87 16.69
CA THR A 590 52.87 -17.53 16.09
C THR A 590 53.39 -17.48 14.67
N GLU A 591 52.83 -16.57 13.87
CA GLU A 591 53.66 -15.78 12.94
C GLU A 591 53.67 -14.28 13.32
N LYS A 592 54.79 -13.62 13.04
CA LYS A 592 55.07 -12.20 13.36
C LYS A 592 55.95 -11.57 12.29
N ARG A 593 55.62 -10.35 11.85
CA ARG A 593 56.47 -9.27 11.29
C ARG A 593 55.55 -8.05 11.11
N LYS A 594 55.67 -6.90 11.79
CA LYS A 594 56.67 -6.27 12.68
C LYS A 594 57.84 -5.52 12.01
N GLY A 595 57.60 -4.23 11.75
CA GLY A 595 58.54 -3.10 11.80
C GLY A 595 57.70 -1.89 12.23
N ILE A 596 57.90 -1.17 13.35
CA ILE A 596 59.08 -0.61 14.03
C ILE A 596 59.58 0.69 13.38
N ILE A 597 59.13 1.79 13.99
CA ILE A 597 59.72 3.12 14.26
C ILE A 597 58.57 3.79 15.03
N SER A 598 58.61 4.32 16.25
CA SER A 598 59.60 4.60 17.30
C SER A 598 58.79 5.47 18.29
N HIS A 599 58.85 5.27 19.61
CA HIS A 599 58.10 6.15 20.52
C HIS A 599 58.68 7.57 20.53
N ASN A 600 57.81 8.57 20.64
CA ASN A 600 58.07 9.72 21.50
C ASN A 600 56.90 9.87 22.50
N LYS A 601 57.23 10.17 23.75
CA LYS A 601 56.25 10.35 24.83
C LYS A 601 56.22 11.82 25.24
N GLU A 602 55.08 12.48 25.05
CA GLU A 602 54.70 13.58 25.94
C GLU A 602 53.51 13.12 26.80
N LYS A 603 53.75 13.01 28.11
CA LYS A 603 52.67 12.90 29.09
C LYS A 603 52.22 14.30 29.48
N LYS A 604 50.99 14.65 29.12
CA LYS A 604 50.13 15.44 30.02
C LYS A 604 48.90 14.62 30.34
N ASN A 605 48.91 14.00 31.52
CA ASN A 605 47.72 13.37 32.09
C ASN A 605 46.68 14.47 32.32
N ASN A 606 45.64 14.53 31.49
CA ASN A 606 44.37 15.10 31.88
C ASN A 606 43.49 13.92 32.33
N PRO A 607 42.93 13.89 33.56
CA PRO A 607 42.16 12.73 34.05
C PRO A 607 40.86 12.42 33.28
N TYR A 608 40.47 13.28 32.34
CA TYR A 608 39.22 13.23 31.60
C TYR A 608 39.46 12.89 30.13
N GLN A 609 39.68 11.59 29.84
CA GLN A 609 39.70 11.08 28.47
C GLN A 609 39.12 9.66 28.33
N ARG A 610 38.05 9.38 29.09
CA ARG A 610 36.95 8.53 28.63
C ARG A 610 35.81 9.45 28.22
N GLY A 611 35.47 9.49 26.94
CA GLY A 611 34.45 10.39 26.40
C GLY A 611 34.57 10.52 24.89
N TYR A 612 33.43 10.40 24.21
CA TYR A 612 33.30 10.62 22.78
C TYR A 612 33.36 12.12 22.45
N THR A 613 33.90 12.49 21.29
CA THR A 613 34.02 13.90 20.87
C THR A 613 32.79 14.39 20.09
N VAL A 614 32.54 15.70 20.11
CA VAL A 614 31.37 16.29 19.43
C VAL A 614 31.43 16.00 17.92
N GLY A 615 30.36 15.43 17.39
CA GLY A 615 30.26 14.94 16.02
C GLY A 615 30.66 13.48 15.83
N GLU A 616 31.19 12.76 16.82
CA GLU A 616 31.41 11.32 16.72
C GLU A 616 30.09 10.54 16.63
N MET A 617 30.13 9.46 15.84
CA MET A 617 29.02 8.53 15.71
C MET A 617 29.10 7.45 16.79
N VAL A 618 27.99 7.23 17.48
CA VAL A 618 27.84 6.28 18.59
C VAL A 618 26.58 5.43 18.42
N TRP A 619 26.51 4.33 19.15
CA TRP A 619 25.27 3.63 19.47
C TRP A 619 24.92 3.92 20.93
N GLY A 620 23.65 4.17 21.21
CA GLY A 620 23.14 4.36 22.56
C GLY A 620 21.73 3.78 22.74
N PRO A 621 21.31 3.53 23.99
CA PRO A 621 19.94 3.12 24.29
C PRO A 621 18.96 4.28 24.06
N ILE A 622 17.75 3.96 23.58
CA ILE A 622 16.57 4.83 23.63
C ILE A 622 15.54 4.16 24.54
N GLU A 623 14.87 4.93 25.39
CA GLU A 623 13.84 4.39 26.29
C GLU A 623 12.74 3.65 25.51
N GLY A 624 12.52 2.38 25.83
CA GLY A 624 11.57 1.50 25.14
C GLY A 624 12.09 0.81 23.86
N PHE A 625 13.34 1.06 23.43
CA PHE A 625 13.92 0.49 22.21
C PHE A 625 15.34 -0.08 22.41
N GLY A 626 15.83 -0.83 21.43
CA GLY A 626 17.21 -1.35 21.41
C GLY A 626 18.27 -0.28 21.11
N LEU A 627 19.52 -0.70 20.94
CA LEU A 627 20.62 0.19 20.58
C LEU A 627 20.37 0.87 19.23
N TRP A 628 20.45 2.20 19.25
CA TRP A 628 20.11 3.09 18.15
C TRP A 628 21.33 3.94 17.77
N PRO A 629 21.61 4.22 16.48
CA PRO A 629 22.76 5.02 16.11
C PRO A 629 22.49 6.52 16.26
N GLY A 630 23.49 7.29 16.68
CA GLY A 630 23.39 8.73 16.88
C GLY A 630 24.72 9.46 16.76
N LEU A 631 24.66 10.78 16.96
CA LEU A 631 25.79 11.72 16.93
C LEU A 631 25.92 12.45 18.27
N VAL A 632 27.15 12.59 18.76
CA VAL A 632 27.44 13.35 19.99
C VAL A 632 27.33 14.86 19.71
N GLN A 633 26.68 15.61 20.60
CA GLN A 633 26.44 17.05 20.49
C GLN A 633 27.17 17.84 21.58
N SER A 634 27.45 19.12 21.31
CA SER A 634 28.00 20.07 22.28
C SER A 634 27.02 20.40 23.42
N TRP A 635 27.58 20.68 24.59
CA TRP A 635 26.87 21.27 25.73
C TRP A 635 26.84 22.80 25.61
N ASP A 636 25.66 23.39 25.79
CA ASP A 636 25.43 24.84 25.66
C ASP A 636 25.74 25.62 26.96
N SER A 637 26.10 24.91 28.03
CA SER A 637 26.32 25.45 29.39
C SER A 637 27.80 25.43 29.79
N LYS A 638 28.23 26.41 30.62
CA LYS A 638 29.65 26.69 30.91
C LYS A 638 30.34 25.75 31.90
N THR A 639 29.71 24.65 32.28
CA THR A 639 30.31 23.61 33.15
C THR A 639 29.83 22.24 32.66
N PRO A 640 30.69 21.40 32.06
CA PRO A 640 30.30 20.04 31.68
C PRO A 640 30.00 19.23 32.96
N CYS A 641 28.86 18.55 32.98
CA CYS A 641 28.54 17.61 34.05
C CYS A 641 29.37 16.32 33.88
N GLY A 642 29.63 15.61 34.98
CA GLY A 642 30.44 14.38 34.96
C GLY A 642 29.77 13.25 34.17
N SER A 643 30.60 12.48 33.45
CA SER A 643 30.30 11.21 32.73
C SER A 643 29.10 11.17 31.77
N MET A 644 28.30 12.23 31.64
CA MET A 644 27.17 12.32 30.71
C MET A 644 27.57 12.87 29.34
N CYS A 645 26.96 12.32 28.30
CA CYS A 645 27.17 12.64 26.90
C CYS A 645 25.81 12.93 26.24
N LYS A 646 25.70 14.07 25.56
CA LYS A 646 24.49 14.51 24.86
C LYS A 646 24.49 13.93 23.44
N VAL A 647 23.50 13.11 23.08
CA VAL A 647 23.44 12.38 21.80
C VAL A 647 22.14 12.70 21.08
N ILE A 648 22.23 12.97 19.77
CA ILE A 648 21.08 13.07 18.87
C ILE A 648 21.00 11.83 17.97
N PHE A 649 19.89 11.12 17.98
CA PHE A 649 19.71 9.85 17.28
C PHE A 649 19.27 10.03 15.82
N PHE A 650 19.74 9.16 14.94
CA PHE A 650 19.36 9.16 13.52
C PHE A 650 17.90 8.70 13.33
N GLY A 651 17.29 9.05 12.20
CA GLY A 651 15.88 8.78 11.91
C GLY A 651 14.96 9.73 12.68
N ASN A 652 14.67 9.43 13.95
CA ASN A 652 13.69 10.16 14.76
C ASN A 652 14.19 11.52 15.33
N ARG A 653 15.49 11.82 15.28
CA ARG A 653 16.12 13.06 15.79
C ARG A 653 15.90 13.30 17.29
N MET A 654 15.59 12.26 18.07
CA MET A 654 15.51 12.30 19.53
C MET A 654 16.85 12.75 20.13
N LEU A 655 16.79 13.58 21.16
CA LEU A 655 17.95 14.12 21.87
C LEU A 655 17.95 13.60 23.32
N SER A 656 19.06 13.03 23.76
CA SER A 656 19.15 12.38 25.08
C SER A 656 20.50 12.61 25.76
N GLU A 657 20.51 12.61 27.10
CA GLU A 657 21.73 12.66 27.92
C GLU A 657 21.98 11.25 28.48
N ILE A 658 23.11 10.64 28.10
CA ILE A 658 23.42 9.22 28.30
C ILE A 658 24.82 9.11 28.93
N GLN A 659 25.04 8.16 29.84
CA GLN A 659 26.37 7.94 30.42
C GLN A 659 27.35 7.46 29.35
N VAL A 660 28.59 7.94 29.39
CA VAL A 660 29.65 7.59 28.43
C VAL A 660 29.94 6.08 28.40
N ASP A 661 29.83 5.39 29.55
CA ASP A 661 30.05 3.94 29.62
C ASP A 661 28.87 3.11 29.05
N ASP A 662 27.68 3.71 28.84
CA ASP A 662 26.52 3.08 28.17
C ASP A 662 26.53 3.27 26.63
N LEU A 663 27.44 4.11 26.12
CA LEU A 663 27.58 4.38 24.68
C LEU A 663 28.65 3.49 24.04
N LEU A 664 28.33 2.89 22.89
CA LEU A 664 29.25 2.07 22.11
C LEU A 664 29.71 2.77 20.82
N PRO A 665 30.95 2.56 20.32
CA PRO A 665 31.42 3.23 19.11
C PRO A 665 30.67 2.75 17.86
N PHE A 666 30.33 3.64 16.92
CA PHE A 666 29.53 3.28 15.73
C PHE A 666 30.12 2.15 14.87
N TYR A 667 31.46 2.03 14.83
CA TYR A 667 32.15 0.93 14.13
C TYR A 667 31.79 -0.48 14.66
N SER A 668 31.19 -0.58 15.85
CA SER A 668 30.65 -1.83 16.42
C SER A 668 29.35 -2.29 15.74
N PHE A 669 29.13 -1.91 14.48
CA PHE A 669 27.87 -2.03 13.74
C PHE A 669 27.27 -3.44 13.82
N ALA A 670 28.07 -4.47 13.54
CA ALA A 670 27.65 -5.87 13.59
C ALA A 670 27.21 -6.39 14.98
N LYS A 671 27.54 -5.68 16.06
CA LYS A 671 27.10 -5.98 17.44
C LYS A 671 25.84 -5.20 17.85
N CYS A 672 25.61 -4.03 17.26
CA CYS A 672 24.60 -3.08 17.71
C CYS A 672 23.41 -2.93 16.76
N PHE A 673 23.56 -3.32 15.49
CA PHE A 673 22.49 -3.35 14.50
C PHE A 673 21.47 -4.43 14.84
N CYS A 674 20.20 -4.03 15.01
CA CYS A 674 19.08 -4.94 15.16
C CYS A 674 18.45 -5.21 13.78
N SER A 675 18.64 -6.41 13.23
CA SER A 675 17.99 -6.88 11.99
C SER A 675 16.47 -6.80 12.05
N ASN A 676 15.94 -6.86 13.26
CA ASN A 676 14.52 -7.04 13.51
C ASN A 676 13.85 -5.68 13.52
N SER A 677 14.32 -4.72 14.34
CA SER A 677 13.95 -3.31 14.22
C SER A 677 14.19 -2.77 12.81
N PHE A 678 15.21 -3.23 12.09
CA PHE A 678 15.43 -2.87 10.69
C PHE A 678 14.34 -3.39 9.72
N ALA A 679 13.81 -4.59 9.94
CA ALA A 679 12.74 -5.15 9.13
C ALA A 679 11.34 -4.72 9.62
N THR A 680 11.19 -4.30 10.88
CA THR A 680 9.91 -4.03 11.54
C THR A 680 9.60 -2.54 11.68
N VAL A 681 10.56 -1.74 12.14
CA VAL A 681 10.38 -0.32 12.48
C VAL A 681 10.97 0.54 11.37
N ALA A 682 10.11 1.13 10.54
CA ALA A 682 10.53 1.99 9.43
C ALA A 682 11.49 3.11 9.88
N THR A 683 11.27 3.72 11.05
CA THR A 683 12.16 4.76 11.59
C THR A 683 13.52 4.23 12.05
N TYR A 684 13.65 2.94 12.41
CA TYR A 684 14.95 2.31 12.65
C TYR A 684 15.65 1.97 11.33
N LYS A 685 14.91 1.43 10.34
CA LYS A 685 15.44 1.25 8.98
C LYS A 685 15.98 2.56 8.41
N ASP A 686 15.23 3.65 8.54
CA ASP A 686 15.68 4.99 8.13
C ASP A 686 16.80 5.54 9.03
N ALA A 687 16.85 5.22 10.33
CA ALA A 687 17.97 5.58 11.21
C ALA A 687 19.28 4.90 10.80
N ILE A 688 19.23 3.61 10.47
CA ILE A 688 20.40 2.91 9.92
C ILE A 688 20.79 3.54 8.58
N PHE A 689 19.84 3.80 7.68
CA PHE A 689 20.15 4.37 6.35
C PHE A 689 20.83 5.73 6.48
N ASN A 690 20.30 6.61 7.34
CA ASN A 690 20.90 7.89 7.71
C ASN A 690 22.34 7.72 8.21
N SER A 691 22.53 6.87 9.21
CA SER A 691 23.85 6.65 9.82
C SER A 691 24.86 6.15 8.80
N LEU A 692 24.46 5.24 7.89
CA LEU A 692 25.34 4.72 6.85
C LEU A 692 25.63 5.73 5.72
N GLN A 693 24.71 6.66 5.42
CA GLN A 693 24.99 7.78 4.51
C GLN A 693 25.99 8.79 5.11
N VAL A 694 25.93 9.04 6.43
CA VAL A 694 26.92 9.88 7.12
C VAL A 694 28.28 9.16 7.19
N ALA A 695 28.27 7.87 7.53
CA ALA A 695 29.46 7.03 7.54
C ALA A 695 30.17 6.99 6.18
N SER A 696 29.42 6.82 5.07
CA SER A 696 30.00 6.71 3.72
C SER A 696 30.66 8.01 3.28
N ARG A 697 30.00 9.16 3.48
CA ARG A 697 30.56 10.50 3.22
C ARG A 697 31.85 10.75 3.99
N ARG A 698 31.88 10.46 5.29
CA ARG A 698 33.07 10.63 6.14
C ARG A 698 34.21 9.70 5.72
N SER A 699 33.87 8.44 5.39
CA SER A 699 34.82 7.41 4.93
C SER A 699 35.29 7.60 3.48
N ARG A 700 34.72 8.57 2.75
CA ARG A 700 34.90 8.81 1.30
C ARG A 700 34.56 7.57 0.45
N MET A 701 33.60 6.77 0.90
CA MET A 701 33.09 5.62 0.18
C MET A 701 31.87 6.03 -0.64
N PHE A 702 31.99 5.88 -1.96
CA PHE A 702 30.95 6.18 -2.92
C PHE A 702 30.36 4.87 -3.44
N PHE A 703 29.06 4.71 -3.28
CA PHE A 703 28.31 3.60 -3.86
C PHE A 703 27.83 4.02 -5.25
N SER A 704 28.16 3.23 -6.27
CA SER A 704 27.73 3.51 -7.64
C SER A 704 26.21 3.39 -7.77
N PRO A 705 25.53 4.25 -8.56
CA PRO A 705 24.08 4.19 -8.74
C PRO A 705 23.61 3.02 -9.62
N GLU A 706 24.48 2.09 -9.98
CA GLU A 706 24.19 0.83 -10.70
C GLU A 706 23.37 -0.19 -9.87
N ALA A 707 22.93 0.20 -8.66
CA ALA A 707 22.02 -0.59 -7.84
C ALA A 707 20.55 -0.28 -8.20
N ASP A 708 19.91 -1.17 -8.95
CA ASP A 708 18.54 -1.05 -9.53
C ASP A 708 17.40 -0.75 -8.53
N SER A 709 17.66 -0.74 -7.22
CA SER A 709 16.69 -0.30 -6.22
C SER A 709 17.35 0.32 -4.99
N LEU A 710 16.58 1.11 -4.24
CA LEU A 710 17.05 1.66 -2.97
C LEU A 710 17.29 0.57 -1.91
N ASP A 711 16.58 -0.57 -1.97
CA ASP A 711 16.88 -1.70 -1.07
C ASP A 711 18.16 -2.44 -1.49
N GLU A 712 18.54 -2.42 -2.77
CA GLU A 712 19.83 -2.94 -3.25
C GLU A 712 20.99 -2.02 -2.85
N LEU A 713 20.85 -0.70 -3.06
CA LEU A 713 21.80 0.29 -2.53
C LEU A 713 21.97 0.12 -1.01
N PHE A 714 20.88 -0.12 -0.30
CA PHE A 714 20.92 -0.35 1.14
C PHE A 714 21.58 -1.68 1.50
N ARG A 715 21.36 -2.76 0.74
CA ARG A 715 22.07 -4.04 0.90
C ARG A 715 23.58 -3.83 0.79
N VAL A 716 24.06 -3.19 -0.27
CA VAL A 716 25.50 -2.91 -0.47
C VAL A 716 26.06 -2.01 0.64
N MET A 717 25.29 -1.03 1.13
CA MET A 717 25.67 -0.20 2.28
C MET A 717 25.74 -0.97 3.61
N LEU A 718 24.85 -1.96 3.82
CA LEU A 718 24.89 -2.84 4.99
C LEU A 718 26.06 -3.81 4.92
N ASP A 719 26.28 -4.47 3.78
CA ASP A 719 27.41 -5.40 3.57
C ASP A 719 28.76 -4.69 3.80
N TRP A 720 28.86 -3.42 3.39
CA TRP A 720 30.00 -2.56 3.70
C TRP A 720 30.19 -2.30 5.21
N ALA A 721 29.09 -2.07 5.94
CA ALA A 721 29.10 -1.81 7.39
C ALA A 721 29.43 -3.08 8.20
N PHE A 722 28.80 -4.21 7.86
CA PHE A 722 29.13 -5.54 8.42
C PHE A 722 30.56 -5.98 8.06
N GLY A 723 31.04 -5.62 6.87
CA GLY A 723 32.44 -5.78 6.44
C GLY A 723 33.46 -4.93 7.20
N GLY A 724 33.01 -4.07 8.13
CA GLY A 724 33.86 -3.23 8.98
C GLY A 724 34.29 -1.92 8.32
N PHE A 725 33.46 -1.34 7.44
CA PHE A 725 33.67 -0.03 6.81
C PHE A 725 34.93 0.07 5.93
N LYS A 726 35.42 -1.06 5.41
CA LYS A 726 36.64 -1.14 4.57
C LYS A 726 36.50 -0.37 3.24
N PRO A 727 37.58 0.18 2.67
CA PRO A 727 38.97 0.12 3.13
C PRO A 727 39.29 1.09 4.28
N SER A 728 38.48 2.14 4.47
CA SER A 728 38.74 3.24 5.42
C SER A 728 38.65 2.82 6.89
N GLY A 729 37.86 1.78 7.19
CA GLY A 729 37.73 1.21 8.54
C GLY A 729 37.14 2.17 9.57
N PRO A 730 37.34 1.90 10.87
CA PRO A 730 36.86 2.76 11.96
C PRO A 730 37.36 4.21 11.87
N ASP A 731 38.55 4.43 11.30
CA ASP A 731 39.14 5.77 11.16
C ASP A 731 38.42 6.65 10.13
N GLY A 732 37.76 6.04 9.14
CA GLY A 732 36.90 6.75 8.18
C GLY A 732 35.63 7.36 8.78
N LEU A 733 35.22 6.94 9.98
CA LEU A 733 33.97 7.39 10.62
C LEU A 733 34.13 8.65 11.48
N ARG A 734 35.38 9.04 11.77
CA ARG A 734 35.71 10.21 12.59
C ARG A 734 35.11 11.49 11.96
N PRO A 735 34.57 12.44 12.75
CA PRO A 735 34.06 13.69 12.20
C PRO A 735 35.18 14.48 11.50
N GLN A 736 34.94 14.86 10.24
CA GLN A 736 35.80 15.83 9.54
C GLN A 736 35.47 17.23 10.09
N SER A 737 36.49 18.08 10.26
CA SER A 737 36.33 19.39 10.88
C SER A 737 35.52 20.35 10.00
N GLU A 738 34.38 20.81 10.53
CA GLU A 738 33.52 21.89 10.02
C GLU A 738 32.75 21.62 8.71
N TYR A 739 31.52 21.08 8.80
CA TYR A 739 30.31 21.53 8.07
C TYR A 739 29.04 20.79 8.61
N ASN A 740 27.84 21.37 8.51
CA ASN A 740 26.63 20.90 9.21
C ASN A 740 25.83 19.81 8.46
N GLU A 741 25.44 18.74 9.17
CA GLU A 741 24.66 17.59 8.63
C GLU A 741 23.24 17.53 9.24
N GLN A 742 22.22 18.14 8.61
CA GLN A 742 20.86 18.21 9.21
C GLN A 742 19.63 17.98 8.31
N ALA A 743 19.77 17.51 7.07
CA ALA A 743 18.65 17.31 6.11
C ALA A 743 18.43 15.84 5.66
N PHE A 744 17.17 15.53 5.26
CA PHE A 744 16.63 14.29 4.65
C PHE A 744 16.37 13.04 5.54
N MET A 745 15.17 12.42 5.39
CA MET A 745 14.90 11.00 5.01
C MET A 745 13.39 10.60 5.05
N PRO A 746 12.86 9.80 4.08
CA PRO A 746 11.47 9.28 4.10
C PRO A 746 11.21 7.84 3.54
N ARG A 747 10.05 7.19 3.83
CA ARG A 747 9.57 5.96 3.09
C ARG A 747 8.03 5.69 2.98
N SER A 748 7.58 4.47 2.62
CA SER A 748 6.25 4.17 1.97
C SER A 748 5.66 2.74 2.20
N VAL A 749 4.48 2.41 1.59
CA VAL A 749 3.54 1.28 1.88
C VAL A 749 2.89 0.66 0.59
N ASN A 750 2.29 -0.55 0.62
CA ASN A 750 1.34 -1.18 -0.36
C ASN A 750 0.47 -2.27 0.37
N GLY A 751 -0.55 -2.99 -0.14
CA GLY A 751 -1.20 -3.18 -1.48
C GLY A 751 -1.27 -4.69 -1.85
N ASN A 752 -2.32 -5.33 -2.43
CA ASN A 752 -3.71 -4.96 -2.84
C ASN A 752 -4.62 -6.23 -3.01
N VAL A 753 -5.88 -6.13 -3.51
CA VAL A 753 -6.97 -7.17 -3.56
C VAL A 753 -7.39 -7.55 -5.01
N GLY A 754 -8.30 -8.51 -5.19
CA GLY A 754 -9.17 -8.70 -6.39
C GLY A 754 -9.89 -10.08 -6.34
N SER A 755 -11.04 -10.36 -6.98
CA SER A 755 -12.10 -9.61 -7.69
C SER A 755 -13.40 -10.51 -7.60
N SER A 756 -14.53 -10.47 -8.33
CA SER A 756 -15.11 -9.87 -9.56
C SER A 756 -16.65 -10.24 -9.56
N PRO A 757 -17.49 -10.21 -10.63
CA PRO A 757 -17.43 -9.59 -11.97
C PRO A 757 -18.73 -8.87 -12.47
N ASN A 758 -18.64 -8.24 -13.65
CA ASN A 758 -19.68 -8.06 -14.70
C ASN A 758 -21.09 -7.46 -14.42
N TYR A 759 -21.28 -6.25 -14.97
CA TYR A 759 -22.42 -5.92 -15.83
C TYR A 759 -21.92 -5.16 -17.08
N LYS A 760 -22.78 -4.89 -18.07
CA LYS A 760 -22.47 -4.09 -19.29
C LYS A 760 -23.58 -3.10 -19.61
N ASP A 761 -23.22 -1.90 -20.07
CA ASP A 761 -23.57 -1.46 -21.44
C ASP A 761 -22.58 -0.38 -21.95
N HIS A 762 -22.79 0.15 -23.15
CA HIS A 762 -21.81 0.89 -23.94
C HIS A 762 -21.96 2.42 -23.92
N ARG A 763 -20.84 3.13 -23.70
CA ARG A 763 -20.36 4.20 -24.59
C ARG A 763 -18.88 4.50 -24.34
N GLU A 764 -18.03 4.10 -25.29
CA GLU A 764 -17.17 5.04 -26.02
C GLU A 764 -16.43 4.32 -27.17
N LYS A 765 -16.07 5.11 -28.18
CA LYS A 765 -15.30 4.69 -29.36
C LYS A 765 -14.51 5.90 -29.86
N LEU A 766 -13.25 6.00 -29.47
CA LEU A 766 -12.21 6.71 -30.20
C LEU A 766 -10.89 5.96 -29.97
N PHE A 767 -9.96 6.15 -30.91
CA PHE A 767 -8.60 5.60 -31.02
C PHE A 767 -8.19 4.40 -30.15
N ASN A 768 -7.96 3.26 -30.82
CA ASN A 768 -6.57 2.88 -31.05
C ASN A 768 -6.42 2.08 -32.35
N LEU A 769 -5.50 2.54 -33.21
CA LEU A 769 -5.12 1.88 -34.46
C LEU A 769 -3.58 1.89 -34.51
N THR A 770 -2.99 1.30 -33.48
CA THR A 770 -1.57 1.16 -33.18
C THR A 770 -0.83 0.54 -34.36
N VAL A 771 0.21 1.22 -34.89
CA VAL A 771 1.03 0.72 -36.00
C VAL A 771 2.52 0.86 -35.68
N SER A 772 3.05 -0.17 -35.03
CA SER A 772 4.48 -0.42 -34.84
C SER A 772 5.22 -0.48 -36.18
N LEU A 773 6.51 -0.11 -36.17
CA LEU A 773 7.39 0.06 -37.34
C LEU A 773 7.79 -1.25 -38.05
N ASN A 774 7.29 -2.40 -37.59
CA ASN A 774 7.60 -3.76 -38.07
C ASN A 774 6.96 -4.11 -39.44
N LYS A 775 7.05 -3.22 -40.44
CA LYS A 775 6.62 -3.46 -41.83
C LYS A 775 7.74 -3.38 -42.88
N LEU A 776 8.97 -3.03 -42.49
CA LEU A 776 10.13 -3.06 -43.38
C LEU A 776 10.78 -4.46 -43.34
N PRO A 777 11.23 -5.02 -44.48
CA PRO A 777 11.69 -6.42 -44.54
C PRO A 777 13.12 -6.59 -44.00
N GLU A 778 13.33 -7.60 -43.15
CA GLU A 778 14.65 -8.05 -42.65
C GLU A 778 15.43 -8.84 -43.73
N SER A 779 15.45 -8.37 -44.98
CA SER A 779 15.92 -9.16 -46.13
C SER A 779 17.32 -8.77 -46.61
N LEU A 780 18.35 -8.94 -45.76
CA LEU A 780 19.75 -8.89 -46.21
C LEU A 780 20.74 -9.67 -45.30
N ASP A 781 20.44 -10.95 -45.03
CA ASP A 781 21.49 -11.95 -44.74
C ASP A 781 21.65 -12.89 -45.93
N LEU A 782 22.89 -13.20 -46.30
CA LEU A 782 23.30 -13.67 -47.62
C LEU A 782 23.67 -15.17 -47.68
N HIS A 783 23.15 -15.98 -46.75
CA HIS A 783 23.45 -17.41 -46.70
C HIS A 783 22.23 -18.35 -46.74
N LYS A 784 22.24 -19.25 -47.75
CA LYS A 784 21.39 -20.44 -47.95
C LYS A 784 19.94 -20.16 -48.35
N GLY A 785 19.71 -19.96 -49.65
CA GLY A 785 18.37 -19.93 -50.23
C GLY A 785 17.78 -21.32 -50.53
N SER A 786 16.50 -21.49 -50.24
CA SER A 786 15.61 -22.42 -50.96
C SER A 786 14.16 -21.94 -50.86
N ILE A 787 13.51 -21.67 -51.99
CA ILE A 787 12.12 -21.20 -52.05
C ILE A 787 11.18 -22.42 -52.07
N ASN A 788 10.06 -22.35 -51.36
CA ASN A 788 8.92 -23.23 -51.60
C ASN A 788 7.60 -22.46 -51.41
N LEU A 789 6.60 -22.70 -52.26
CA LEU A 789 5.43 -21.82 -52.44
C LEU A 789 4.10 -22.58 -52.49
N GLY A 790 3.12 -22.13 -51.69
CA GLY A 790 1.72 -22.53 -51.78
C GLY A 790 1.11 -22.97 -50.43
N LYS A 791 -0.17 -22.71 -50.12
CA LYS A 791 -1.23 -21.98 -50.86
C LYS A 791 -2.11 -21.16 -49.88
N LYS A 792 -2.94 -20.28 -50.45
CA LYS A 792 -3.93 -19.43 -49.74
C LYS A 792 -5.21 -20.22 -49.39
N ASP A 793 -5.96 -19.73 -48.39
CA ASP A 793 -7.38 -19.31 -48.47
C ASP A 793 -7.84 -18.90 -47.05
N VAL A 794 -8.09 -17.63 -46.68
CA VAL A 794 -9.01 -16.56 -47.15
C VAL A 794 -10.37 -16.55 -46.40
N TYR A 795 -10.65 -15.42 -45.72
CA TYR A 795 -11.82 -15.15 -44.85
C TYR A 795 -13.14 -14.88 -45.59
N ARG A 796 -14.28 -15.30 -44.99
CA ARG A 796 -15.65 -14.70 -45.01
C ARG A 796 -16.64 -15.62 -44.22
N LYS A 797 -17.73 -15.19 -43.58
CA LYS A 797 -18.20 -13.87 -43.05
C LYS A 797 -19.54 -14.10 -42.27
N PHE A 798 -19.76 -13.40 -41.13
CA PHE A 798 -21.10 -12.95 -40.61
C PHE A 798 -22.12 -14.07 -40.22
N MET A 799 -23.28 -13.86 -39.55
CA MET A 799 -23.80 -12.93 -38.51
C MET A 799 -25.09 -13.58 -37.89
N HIS A 800 -25.71 -12.96 -36.87
CA HIS A 800 -26.93 -13.44 -36.18
C HIS A 800 -28.21 -13.62 -37.03
N PRO A 801 -29.18 -14.40 -36.51
CA PRO A 801 -30.57 -13.94 -36.39
C PRO A 801 -31.13 -13.94 -34.93
N LYS A 802 -32.39 -13.49 -34.74
CA LYS A 802 -33.10 -13.26 -33.45
C LYS A 802 -34.46 -14.01 -33.39
N TRP A 803 -35.04 -14.09 -32.18
CA TRP A 803 -36.49 -14.23 -31.87
C TRP A 803 -37.18 -15.60 -32.19
N ASN A 804 -38.28 -16.05 -31.55
CA ASN A 804 -39.06 -15.57 -30.39
C ASN A 804 -39.93 -16.68 -29.72
N GLN A 805 -40.34 -16.45 -28.45
CA GLN A 805 -41.53 -16.95 -27.70
C GLN A 805 -42.06 -18.41 -27.84
N ARG A 806 -42.22 -19.16 -26.72
CA ARG A 806 -43.54 -19.44 -26.04
C ARG A 806 -43.49 -20.44 -24.85
N SER A 807 -44.35 -20.15 -23.86
CA SER A 807 -44.95 -20.92 -22.74
C SER A 807 -44.62 -22.42 -22.44
N SER A 808 -44.29 -22.66 -21.16
CA SER A 808 -44.71 -23.75 -20.23
C SER A 808 -45.30 -25.08 -20.73
N GLN A 809 -44.70 -26.23 -20.32
CA GLN A 809 -45.36 -27.22 -19.43
C GLN A 809 -44.44 -28.36 -18.90
N THR A 810 -44.40 -28.47 -17.56
CA THR A 810 -44.38 -29.66 -16.68
C THR A 810 -43.88 -31.06 -17.14
N VAL A 811 -42.68 -31.44 -16.65
CA VAL A 811 -42.27 -32.80 -16.17
C VAL A 811 -42.09 -33.98 -17.16
N ARG A 812 -41.03 -34.77 -16.90
CA ARG A 812 -40.45 -35.93 -17.64
C ARG A 812 -39.37 -35.52 -18.68
N THR A 813 -38.20 -36.15 -18.77
CA THR A 813 -37.64 -37.34 -18.07
C THR A 813 -36.24 -37.09 -17.49
N CYS A 814 -35.87 -37.85 -16.45
CA CYS A 814 -34.51 -37.86 -15.90
C CYS A 814 -33.61 -38.80 -16.72
N ARG A 815 -32.77 -38.26 -17.61
CA ARG A 815 -31.66 -39.03 -18.23
C ARG A 815 -30.47 -38.23 -18.79
N GLU A 816 -30.64 -36.99 -19.24
CA GLU A 816 -29.61 -36.31 -20.04
C GLU A 816 -28.46 -35.66 -19.25
N GLN A 817 -28.66 -35.32 -17.97
CA GLN A 817 -27.63 -34.66 -17.13
C GLN A 817 -26.33 -35.47 -16.94
N LYS A 818 -26.32 -36.78 -17.24
CA LYS A 818 -25.10 -37.61 -17.19
C LYS A 818 -24.12 -37.36 -18.36
N HIS A 819 -24.54 -36.74 -19.47
CA HIS A 819 -23.62 -36.42 -20.57
C HIS A 819 -22.93 -35.07 -20.37
N THR A 820 -23.64 -34.04 -19.90
CA THR A 820 -23.10 -32.67 -19.77
C THR A 820 -21.94 -32.59 -18.76
N TYR A 821 -21.99 -33.36 -17.68
CA TYR A 821 -20.92 -33.40 -16.68
C TYR A 821 -19.66 -34.13 -17.20
N ARG A 822 -19.84 -35.19 -17.99
CA ARG A 822 -18.73 -35.96 -18.58
C ARG A 822 -17.96 -35.14 -19.62
N ASN A 823 -18.67 -34.34 -20.42
CA ASN A 823 -18.04 -33.45 -21.40
C ASN A 823 -17.27 -32.27 -20.75
N LYS A 824 -17.66 -31.81 -19.55
CA LYS A 824 -16.87 -30.80 -18.81
C LYS A 824 -15.55 -31.36 -18.25
N LEU A 825 -15.51 -32.60 -17.78
CA LEU A 825 -14.23 -33.24 -17.41
C LEU A 825 -13.34 -33.48 -18.63
N LEU A 826 -13.91 -33.91 -19.76
CA LEU A 826 -13.16 -34.14 -21.00
C LEU A 826 -12.51 -32.84 -21.51
N THR A 827 -13.29 -31.77 -21.68
CA THR A 827 -12.77 -30.49 -22.19
C THR A 827 -11.75 -29.81 -21.27
N HIS A 828 -11.87 -29.97 -19.95
CA HIS A 828 -10.83 -29.45 -19.03
C HIS A 828 -9.55 -30.30 -19.06
N CYS A 829 -9.68 -31.63 -19.21
CA CYS A 829 -8.53 -32.52 -19.41
C CYS A 829 -7.81 -32.22 -20.74
N GLU A 830 -8.55 -31.96 -21.81
CA GLU A 830 -7.99 -31.53 -23.11
C GLU A 830 -7.21 -30.21 -22.99
N SER A 831 -7.74 -29.20 -22.27
CA SER A 831 -7.04 -27.93 -22.08
C SER A 831 -5.75 -28.10 -21.27
N MET A 832 -5.76 -28.90 -20.20
CA MET A 832 -4.56 -29.20 -19.41
C MET A 832 -3.53 -30.02 -20.19
N GLN A 833 -3.96 -30.94 -21.06
CA GLN A 833 -3.05 -31.69 -21.93
C GLN A 833 -2.35 -30.79 -22.96
N VAL A 834 -3.00 -29.75 -23.48
CA VAL A 834 -2.36 -28.78 -24.39
C VAL A 834 -1.31 -27.94 -23.66
N GLU A 835 -1.63 -27.36 -22.50
CA GLU A 835 -0.64 -26.57 -21.73
C GLU A 835 0.53 -27.44 -21.24
N SER A 836 0.24 -28.67 -20.78
CA SER A 836 1.27 -29.66 -20.39
C SER A 836 2.22 -29.98 -21.54
N ARG A 837 1.71 -30.33 -22.74
CA ARG A 837 2.55 -30.64 -23.91
C ARG A 837 3.44 -29.46 -24.31
N GLN A 838 2.91 -28.24 -24.29
CA GLN A 838 3.68 -27.03 -24.58
C GLN A 838 4.79 -26.78 -23.53
N ASN A 839 4.49 -26.94 -22.24
CA ASN A 839 5.48 -26.75 -21.17
C ASN A 839 6.55 -27.85 -21.17
N SER A 840 6.20 -29.09 -21.52
CA SER A 840 7.18 -30.17 -21.66
C SER A 840 8.05 -30.00 -22.90
N GLN A 841 7.52 -29.50 -24.03
CA GLN A 841 8.34 -29.12 -25.19
C GLN A 841 9.30 -27.95 -24.87
N LYS A 842 8.86 -26.94 -24.11
CA LYS A 842 9.74 -25.86 -23.62
C LYS A 842 10.83 -26.37 -22.69
N ARG A 843 10.54 -27.31 -21.79
CA ARG A 843 11.55 -27.93 -20.92
C ARG A 843 12.54 -28.80 -21.68
N TYR A 844 12.12 -29.52 -22.73
CA TYR A 844 13.07 -30.21 -23.62
C TYR A 844 14.01 -29.20 -24.29
N GLN A 845 13.50 -28.07 -24.79
CA GLN A 845 14.34 -27.02 -25.39
C GLN A 845 15.30 -26.39 -24.37
N MET A 846 14.83 -26.10 -23.14
CA MET A 846 15.64 -25.61 -22.02
C MET A 846 16.83 -26.54 -21.73
N VAL A 847 16.59 -27.85 -21.57
CA VAL A 847 17.65 -28.83 -21.30
C VAL A 847 18.62 -28.95 -22.49
N HIS A 848 18.13 -28.88 -23.73
CA HIS A 848 18.95 -28.86 -24.95
C HIS A 848 19.89 -27.64 -24.99
N THR A 849 19.36 -26.44 -24.72
CA THR A 849 20.13 -25.19 -24.68
C THR A 849 21.17 -25.22 -23.55
N PHE A 850 20.80 -25.67 -22.35
CA PHE A 850 21.71 -25.85 -21.21
C PHE A 850 22.87 -26.80 -21.54
N LEU A 851 22.59 -27.98 -22.11
CA LEU A 851 23.60 -29.00 -22.37
C LEU A 851 24.52 -28.67 -23.57
N GLU A 852 24.03 -28.00 -24.60
CA GLU A 852 24.82 -27.67 -25.80
C GLU A 852 25.47 -26.29 -25.74
N ASN A 853 24.73 -25.25 -25.36
CA ASN A 853 25.18 -23.85 -25.43
C ASN A 853 25.82 -23.34 -24.12
N LYS A 854 25.77 -24.12 -23.03
CA LYS A 854 26.29 -23.76 -21.70
C LYS A 854 25.71 -22.47 -21.09
N THR A 855 24.47 -22.11 -21.46
CA THR A 855 23.67 -21.13 -20.71
C THR A 855 23.39 -21.66 -19.31
N ASP A 856 23.26 -20.80 -18.30
CA ASP A 856 22.95 -21.25 -16.94
C ASP A 856 21.52 -21.83 -16.87
N ILE A 857 21.33 -22.89 -16.08
CA ILE A 857 20.00 -23.44 -15.78
C ILE A 857 19.18 -22.50 -14.90
N GLU A 858 19.82 -21.63 -14.11
CA GLU A 858 19.17 -20.60 -13.29
C GLU A 858 18.39 -19.57 -14.10
N GLU A 859 18.70 -19.39 -15.40
CA GLU A 859 17.94 -18.53 -16.32
C GLU A 859 16.54 -19.06 -16.65
N PHE A 860 16.23 -20.32 -16.30
CA PHE A 860 15.02 -21.00 -16.72
C PHE A 860 14.18 -21.52 -15.54
N CYS A 861 12.86 -21.45 -15.69
CA CYS A 861 11.91 -22.07 -14.77
C CYS A 861 11.92 -23.60 -14.93
N LEU A 862 12.54 -24.30 -13.97
CA LEU A 862 12.69 -25.76 -13.96
C LEU A 862 11.35 -26.51 -14.10
N SER A 863 10.26 -25.93 -13.58
CA SER A 863 8.93 -26.52 -13.61
C SER A 863 8.20 -26.39 -14.97
N CYS A 864 8.54 -25.41 -15.83
CA CYS A 864 7.79 -25.17 -17.09
C CYS A 864 8.60 -24.71 -18.32
N GLY A 865 9.91 -24.50 -18.22
CA GLY A 865 10.78 -24.10 -19.33
C GLY A 865 10.64 -22.63 -19.76
N SER A 866 10.14 -21.76 -18.88
CA SER A 866 10.03 -20.31 -19.12
C SER A 866 11.29 -19.56 -18.70
N THR A 867 11.85 -18.72 -19.58
CA THR A 867 12.97 -17.80 -19.28
C THR A 867 12.57 -16.63 -18.38
N PHE A 868 11.27 -16.32 -18.27
CA PHE A 868 10.79 -15.29 -17.34
C PHE A 868 10.75 -15.81 -15.89
N VAL A 869 11.91 -15.88 -15.25
CA VAL A 869 12.10 -16.32 -13.86
C VAL A 869 11.78 -15.21 -12.85
N ASP A 870 11.47 -15.60 -11.62
CA ASP A 870 11.07 -14.70 -10.51
C ASP A 870 11.83 -15.02 -9.21
N THR A 871 12.18 -16.29 -8.99
CA THR A 871 12.98 -16.71 -7.83
C THR A 871 13.70 -18.03 -8.10
N ILE A 872 14.74 -18.32 -7.32
CA ILE A 872 15.55 -19.55 -7.42
C ILE A 872 14.72 -20.75 -6.93
N HIS A 873 14.81 -21.92 -7.59
CA HIS A 873 14.08 -23.12 -7.14
C HIS A 873 14.69 -23.64 -5.82
N PRO A 874 13.95 -23.74 -4.71
CA PRO A 874 14.58 -23.98 -3.40
C PRO A 874 15.32 -25.32 -3.27
N LEU A 875 14.88 -26.35 -4.01
CA LEU A 875 15.36 -27.73 -3.86
C LEU A 875 16.43 -28.18 -4.88
N PHE A 876 16.50 -27.55 -6.06
CA PHE A 876 17.28 -28.03 -7.20
C PHE A 876 17.90 -26.85 -7.95
N GLU A 877 19.01 -27.07 -8.65
CA GLU A 877 19.61 -26.11 -9.59
C GLU A 877 18.58 -25.72 -10.67
N GLY A 878 18.50 -24.43 -11.00
CA GLY A 878 17.44 -23.83 -11.82
C GLY A 878 16.42 -22.99 -11.02
N SER A 879 15.60 -22.23 -11.75
CA SER A 879 14.69 -21.22 -11.16
C SER A 879 13.20 -21.60 -11.20
N LEU A 880 12.35 -20.69 -10.72
CA LEU A 880 10.90 -20.69 -10.79
C LEU A 880 10.40 -19.36 -11.37
N CYS A 881 9.48 -19.42 -12.34
CA CYS A 881 8.70 -18.25 -12.75
C CYS A 881 7.55 -17.99 -11.75
N LEU A 882 7.00 -16.77 -11.75
CA LEU A 882 5.97 -16.34 -10.80
C LEU A 882 4.78 -17.31 -10.68
N LYS A 883 4.25 -17.84 -11.80
CA LYS A 883 3.17 -18.86 -11.80
C LYS A 883 3.60 -20.15 -11.08
N CYS A 884 4.83 -20.60 -11.28
CA CYS A 884 5.34 -21.84 -10.68
C CYS A 884 5.74 -21.64 -9.22
N LYS A 885 6.21 -20.46 -8.82
CA LYS A 885 6.45 -20.06 -7.42
C LYS A 885 5.18 -20.13 -6.58
N PHE A 886 4.06 -19.58 -7.06
CA PHE A 886 2.78 -19.70 -6.35
C PHE A 886 2.29 -21.15 -6.27
N ASN A 887 2.39 -21.92 -7.38
CA ASN A 887 2.04 -23.33 -7.38
C ASN A 887 2.89 -24.15 -6.38
N PHE A 888 4.19 -23.88 -6.29
CA PHE A 888 5.11 -24.50 -5.34
C PHE A 888 4.75 -24.16 -3.88
N ALA A 889 4.44 -22.89 -3.60
CA ALA A 889 4.01 -22.43 -2.28
C ALA A 889 2.69 -23.07 -1.79
N GLU A 890 1.75 -23.35 -2.71
CA GLU A 890 0.51 -24.05 -2.39
C GLU A 890 0.74 -25.55 -2.15
N THR A 891 1.50 -26.21 -3.04
CA THR A 891 1.43 -27.68 -3.20
C THR A 891 2.52 -28.49 -2.52
N LEU A 892 3.71 -27.93 -2.21
CA LEU A 892 4.85 -28.73 -1.71
C LEU A 892 4.50 -29.51 -0.43
N TYR A 893 3.72 -28.90 0.47
CA TYR A 893 3.26 -29.51 1.72
C TYR A 893 1.79 -29.95 1.63
N ARG A 894 1.42 -30.61 0.52
CA ARG A 894 0.16 -31.33 0.32
C ARG A 894 0.48 -32.83 0.17
N TYR A 895 -0.23 -33.67 0.90
CA TYR A 895 0.02 -35.10 1.02
C TYR A 895 -1.28 -35.89 0.88
N ASP A 896 -1.19 -37.09 0.29
CA ASP A 896 -2.32 -37.99 0.05
C ASP A 896 -2.44 -39.08 1.14
N GLU A 897 -3.31 -40.08 0.93
CA GLU A 897 -3.64 -41.12 1.94
C GLU A 897 -2.50 -42.10 2.23
N ASP A 898 -1.58 -42.26 1.29
CA ASP A 898 -0.35 -43.05 1.43
C ASP A 898 0.75 -42.28 2.20
N GLY A 899 0.50 -41.03 2.58
CA GLY A 899 1.45 -40.16 3.25
C GLY A 899 2.47 -39.49 2.31
N TYR A 900 2.47 -39.77 1.01
CA TYR A 900 3.38 -39.14 0.04
C TYR A 900 2.84 -37.80 -0.47
N GLN A 901 3.71 -36.98 -1.06
CA GLN A 901 3.33 -35.72 -1.68
C GLN A 901 2.35 -35.95 -2.83
N SER A 902 1.23 -35.20 -2.84
CA SER A 902 0.18 -35.28 -3.88
C SER A 902 0.67 -34.84 -5.28
N TYR A 903 1.85 -34.24 -5.38
CA TYR A 903 2.40 -33.63 -6.58
C TYR A 903 3.93 -33.76 -6.62
N CYS A 904 4.51 -33.87 -7.83
CA CYS A 904 5.95 -33.97 -8.04
C CYS A 904 6.75 -32.88 -7.31
N THR A 905 7.77 -33.27 -6.54
CA THR A 905 8.67 -32.40 -5.76
C THR A 905 9.38 -31.31 -6.60
N VAL A 906 9.45 -31.47 -7.93
CA VAL A 906 10.17 -30.55 -8.85
C VAL A 906 9.25 -29.57 -9.60
N CYS A 907 8.13 -30.06 -10.14
CA CYS A 907 7.24 -29.22 -10.95
C CYS A 907 5.89 -28.92 -10.29
N CYS A 908 5.64 -29.48 -9.09
CA CYS A 908 4.38 -29.33 -8.38
C CYS A 908 3.16 -29.69 -9.25
N SER A 909 3.31 -30.77 -10.01
CA SER A 909 2.35 -31.25 -11.02
C SER A 909 2.69 -32.70 -11.40
N GLY A 910 2.13 -33.19 -12.51
CA GLY A 910 2.25 -34.58 -12.99
C GLY A 910 1.04 -35.43 -12.62
N VAL A 911 0.77 -36.46 -13.42
CA VAL A 911 -0.37 -37.38 -13.26
C VAL A 911 0.08 -38.79 -12.86
N GLU A 912 1.25 -39.22 -13.33
CA GLU A 912 1.95 -40.41 -12.87
C GLU A 912 3.27 -40.00 -12.21
N VAL A 913 3.55 -40.55 -11.03
CA VAL A 913 4.74 -40.29 -10.21
C VAL A 913 5.36 -41.59 -9.73
N ILE A 914 6.65 -41.56 -9.43
CA ILE A 914 7.36 -42.60 -8.67
C ILE A 914 7.64 -42.07 -7.26
N LEU A 915 7.43 -42.91 -6.26
CA LEU A 915 7.60 -42.61 -4.83
C LEU A 915 9.03 -42.93 -4.38
N CYS A 916 9.56 -42.19 -3.40
CA CYS A 916 10.85 -42.47 -2.79
C CYS A 916 10.72 -43.62 -1.77
N GLY A 917 11.35 -44.77 -2.02
CA GLY A 917 11.36 -45.93 -1.12
C GLY A 917 12.30 -45.81 0.10
N HIS A 918 12.84 -44.61 0.38
CA HIS A 918 13.66 -44.36 1.55
C HIS A 918 12.76 -44.05 2.77
N ASP A 919 12.97 -44.73 3.91
CA ASP A 919 12.21 -44.50 5.15
C ASP A 919 12.12 -43.01 5.52
N SER A 920 10.95 -42.58 5.97
CA SER A 920 10.62 -41.19 6.35
C SER A 920 10.78 -40.14 5.22
N CYS A 921 10.84 -40.55 3.95
CA CYS A 921 10.88 -39.66 2.79
C CYS A 921 9.59 -39.66 1.96
N CYS A 922 8.64 -38.79 2.29
CA CYS A 922 7.34 -38.65 1.62
C CYS A 922 7.38 -38.03 0.20
N ARG A 923 8.51 -38.06 -0.53
CA ARG A 923 8.72 -37.30 -1.79
C ARG A 923 8.45 -38.14 -3.04
N CYS A 924 7.96 -37.50 -4.12
CA CYS A 924 7.58 -38.16 -5.37
C CYS A 924 7.99 -37.36 -6.62
N TYR A 925 8.23 -38.04 -7.75
CA TYR A 925 8.76 -37.44 -8.98
C TYR A 925 7.96 -37.90 -10.20
N CYS A 926 7.48 -36.98 -11.03
CA CYS A 926 6.67 -37.32 -12.20
C CYS A 926 7.48 -37.78 -13.40
N VAL A 927 6.82 -38.53 -14.29
CA VAL A 927 7.36 -39.02 -15.58
C VAL A 927 8.12 -37.92 -16.31
N ASP A 928 7.46 -36.79 -16.59
CA ASP A 928 8.03 -35.69 -17.34
C ASP A 928 9.31 -35.10 -16.71
N CYS A 929 9.37 -34.93 -15.38
CA CYS A 929 10.56 -34.38 -14.75
C CYS A 929 11.75 -35.33 -14.85
N LEU A 930 11.51 -36.65 -14.73
CA LEU A 930 12.57 -37.65 -14.85
C LEU A 930 13.01 -37.81 -16.32
N ASP A 931 12.08 -37.92 -17.25
CA ASP A 931 12.38 -38.14 -18.66
C ASP A 931 12.91 -36.90 -19.40
N ILE A 932 12.61 -35.67 -18.92
CA ILE A 932 13.15 -34.43 -19.49
C ILE A 932 14.45 -34.00 -18.79
N LEU A 933 14.46 -33.93 -17.46
CA LEU A 933 15.56 -33.29 -16.71
C LEU A 933 16.70 -34.25 -16.37
N VAL A 934 16.42 -35.55 -16.21
CA VAL A 934 17.48 -36.57 -16.01
C VAL A 934 17.84 -37.22 -17.34
N GLY A 935 16.84 -37.66 -18.09
CA GLY A 935 16.99 -38.11 -19.47
C GLY A 935 15.93 -39.13 -19.90
N LYS A 936 15.65 -39.20 -21.21
CA LYS A 936 14.54 -39.95 -21.77
C LYS A 936 14.55 -41.45 -21.39
N GLY A 937 13.40 -41.97 -20.97
CA GLY A 937 13.21 -43.33 -20.49
C GLY A 937 13.72 -43.58 -19.06
N THR A 938 14.09 -42.56 -18.29
CA THR A 938 14.54 -42.71 -16.90
C THR A 938 13.40 -43.19 -16.00
N PHE A 939 12.18 -42.67 -16.15
CA PHE A 939 11.04 -43.10 -15.34
C PHE A 939 10.82 -44.62 -15.41
N ASN A 940 10.84 -45.18 -16.62
CA ASN A 940 10.65 -46.61 -16.86
C ASN A 940 11.82 -47.48 -16.36
N LYS A 941 13.04 -46.92 -16.22
CA LYS A 941 14.15 -47.64 -15.56
C LYS A 941 13.92 -47.68 -14.05
N LEU A 942 13.66 -46.51 -13.44
CA LEU A 942 13.49 -46.38 -11.99
C LEU A 942 12.25 -47.13 -11.47
N LYS A 943 11.18 -47.25 -12.27
CA LYS A 943 9.98 -48.04 -11.96
C LYS A 943 10.25 -49.55 -11.75
N ASN A 944 11.44 -50.04 -12.12
CA ASN A 944 11.90 -51.41 -11.87
C ASN A 944 12.98 -51.49 -10.77
N VAL A 945 13.22 -50.40 -10.04
CA VAL A 945 14.17 -50.32 -8.91
C VAL A 945 13.37 -50.17 -7.61
N ASP A 946 13.44 -51.17 -6.75
CA ASP A 946 12.72 -51.19 -5.48
C ASP A 946 13.68 -51.61 -4.34
N PRO A 947 13.90 -50.78 -3.29
CA PRO A 947 13.43 -49.41 -3.14
C PRO A 947 14.24 -48.40 -3.97
N TRP A 948 13.58 -47.54 -4.74
CA TRP A 948 14.25 -46.38 -5.36
C TRP A 948 14.46 -45.25 -4.35
N THR A 949 15.71 -44.84 -4.14
CA THR A 949 16.04 -43.65 -3.34
C THR A 949 16.10 -42.41 -4.23
N CYS A 950 15.36 -41.36 -3.87
CA CYS A 950 15.28 -40.14 -4.68
C CYS A 950 16.50 -39.22 -4.53
N TYR A 951 16.70 -38.31 -5.49
CA TYR A 951 17.89 -37.44 -5.55
C TYR A 951 18.08 -36.51 -4.34
N LEU A 952 17.02 -36.14 -3.61
CA LEU A 952 17.16 -35.38 -2.35
C LEU A 952 17.62 -36.23 -1.15
N CYS A 953 17.63 -37.55 -1.28
CA CYS A 953 18.14 -38.51 -0.28
C CYS A 953 19.48 -39.15 -0.70
N ALA A 954 19.73 -39.26 -2.01
CA ALA A 954 21.00 -39.68 -2.61
C ALA A 954 21.47 -38.67 -3.67
N PRO A 955 22.00 -37.50 -3.30
CA PRO A 955 22.43 -36.47 -4.26
C PRO A 955 23.50 -36.95 -5.25
N GLU A 956 24.34 -37.89 -4.84
CA GLU A 956 25.35 -38.57 -5.66
C GLU A 956 24.76 -39.44 -6.78
N SER A 957 23.46 -39.78 -6.73
CA SER A 957 22.76 -40.46 -7.82
C SER A 957 22.12 -39.48 -8.83
N SER A 958 22.23 -38.17 -8.62
CA SER A 958 21.66 -37.17 -9.52
C SER A 958 22.44 -37.09 -10.84
N SER A 959 21.72 -36.81 -11.93
CA SER A 959 22.28 -36.78 -13.28
C SER A 959 21.43 -35.94 -14.24
N GLY A 960 22.04 -35.55 -15.36
CA GLY A 960 21.43 -34.60 -16.30
C GLY A 960 21.39 -33.18 -15.73
N ALA A 961 20.25 -32.51 -15.93
CA ALA A 961 19.94 -31.17 -15.46
C ALA A 961 19.28 -31.15 -14.05
N LEU A 962 18.74 -32.28 -13.56
CA LEU A 962 18.10 -32.34 -12.24
C LEU A 962 19.12 -32.62 -11.13
N LYS A 963 19.70 -31.55 -10.58
CA LYS A 963 20.68 -31.63 -9.48
C LYS A 963 20.14 -30.97 -8.20
N PRO A 964 20.17 -31.65 -7.03
CA PRO A 964 19.85 -31.03 -5.75
C PRO A 964 20.84 -29.92 -5.42
N ARG A 965 20.37 -28.84 -4.77
CA ARG A 965 21.29 -27.84 -4.20
C ARG A 965 21.95 -28.38 -2.93
N HIS A 966 23.15 -27.93 -2.61
CA HIS A 966 23.84 -28.30 -1.37
C HIS A 966 23.21 -27.66 -0.11
N ASP A 967 22.53 -26.52 -0.27
CA ASP A 967 21.90 -25.71 0.79
C ASP A 967 20.36 -25.80 0.77
N TRP A 968 19.79 -26.80 0.09
CA TRP A 968 18.34 -26.94 -0.13
C TRP A 968 17.52 -26.92 1.16
N SER A 969 18.06 -27.50 2.24
CA SER A 969 17.42 -27.66 3.54
C SER A 969 17.24 -26.33 4.28
N ILE A 970 18.03 -25.32 3.95
CA ILE A 970 17.88 -23.94 4.45
C ILE A 970 16.96 -23.17 3.49
N ARG A 971 17.27 -23.16 2.19
CA ARG A 971 16.51 -22.40 1.17
C ARG A 971 15.02 -22.70 1.16
N VAL A 972 14.62 -23.97 1.33
CA VAL A 972 13.20 -24.34 1.36
C VAL A 972 12.49 -23.76 2.59
N GLN A 973 13.19 -23.58 3.71
CA GLN A 973 12.61 -23.03 4.93
C GLN A 973 12.63 -21.50 4.92
N GLU A 974 13.62 -20.86 4.29
CA GLU A 974 13.61 -19.43 3.95
C GLU A 974 12.45 -19.05 3.02
N PHE A 975 12.20 -19.85 1.98
CA PHE A 975 11.07 -19.68 1.05
C PHE A 975 9.70 -19.71 1.76
N PHE A 976 9.61 -20.43 2.88
CA PHE A 976 8.42 -20.55 3.72
C PHE A 976 8.53 -19.80 5.06
N ALA A 977 9.49 -18.88 5.23
CA ALA A 977 9.65 -18.15 6.49
C ALA A 977 8.41 -17.28 6.81
N ASN A 978 7.95 -17.31 8.07
CA ASN A 978 6.78 -16.56 8.52
C ASN A 978 7.13 -15.07 8.73
N ASN A 979 7.41 -14.35 7.64
CA ASN A 979 7.79 -12.92 7.62
C ASN A 979 6.56 -12.02 7.85
N SER A 980 5.82 -12.27 8.93
CA SER A 980 4.45 -11.77 9.17
C SER A 980 4.40 -10.28 9.50
N ALA A 981 4.48 -9.44 8.46
CA ALA A 981 4.30 -7.97 8.48
C ALA A 981 4.98 -7.36 9.71
N MET A 982 6.31 -7.52 9.73
CA MET A 982 7.04 -7.74 10.98
C MET A 982 6.87 -6.57 11.97
N GLU A 983 6.46 -6.89 13.19
CA GLU A 983 6.59 -6.01 14.38
C GLU A 983 7.68 -6.56 15.35
N PHE A 984 7.96 -7.87 15.25
CA PHE A 984 8.83 -8.65 16.11
C PHE A 984 9.95 -9.35 15.31
N GLU A 985 10.87 -10.00 16.02
CA GLU A 985 11.99 -10.74 15.44
C GLU A 985 11.52 -12.03 14.73
N PRO A 986 12.09 -12.42 13.56
CA PRO A 986 11.81 -13.72 12.99
C PRO A 986 12.27 -14.82 13.95
N HIS A 987 11.36 -15.71 14.34
CA HIS A 987 11.76 -16.88 15.09
C HIS A 987 12.77 -17.70 14.32
N ARG A 988 13.73 -18.28 15.05
CA ARG A 988 14.76 -19.18 14.54
C ARG A 988 14.20 -20.19 13.54
N VAL A 989 14.64 -20.08 12.29
CA VAL A 989 14.37 -21.04 11.24
C VAL A 989 15.32 -22.22 11.42
N TYR A 990 14.78 -23.43 11.44
CA TYR A 990 15.57 -24.67 11.48
C TYR A 990 15.71 -25.24 10.05
N PRO A 991 16.84 -25.85 9.68
CA PRO A 991 16.97 -26.51 8.38
C PRO A 991 16.17 -27.82 8.34
N SER A 992 15.66 -28.19 7.15
CA SER A 992 15.05 -29.51 6.93
C SER A 992 16.03 -30.64 7.27
N ILE A 993 15.56 -31.66 7.98
CA ILE A 993 16.37 -32.82 8.36
C ILE A 993 16.36 -33.85 7.22
N PRO A 994 17.53 -34.38 6.77
CA PRO A 994 17.62 -35.49 5.82
C PRO A 994 16.85 -36.73 6.28
N ALA A 995 16.21 -37.47 5.38
CA ALA A 995 15.24 -38.52 5.72
C ALA A 995 15.78 -39.58 6.70
N ASN A 996 17.04 -40.00 6.54
CA ASN A 996 17.74 -40.95 7.41
C ASN A 996 18.08 -40.42 8.82
N GLN A 997 18.00 -39.11 9.06
CA GLN A 997 18.24 -38.46 10.35
C GLN A 997 16.94 -38.06 11.07
N ARG A 998 15.79 -38.22 10.40
CA ARG A 998 14.48 -37.92 10.99
C ARG A 998 14.18 -38.89 12.12
N ARG A 999 13.72 -38.36 13.24
CA ARG A 999 13.33 -39.16 14.42
C ARG A 999 11.85 -38.94 14.76
N PRO A 1000 11.21 -39.89 15.45
CA PRO A 1000 9.83 -39.75 15.92
C PRO A 1000 9.61 -38.47 16.74
N ILE A 1001 8.44 -37.84 16.55
CA ILE A 1001 8.08 -36.55 17.18
C ILE A 1001 7.61 -36.73 18.63
N ARG A 1002 7.96 -35.79 19.51
CA ARG A 1002 7.52 -35.71 20.91
C ARG A 1002 6.72 -34.42 21.12
N VAL A 1003 5.49 -34.53 21.61
CA VAL A 1003 4.53 -33.41 21.65
C VAL A 1003 4.00 -33.17 23.05
N LEU A 1004 3.93 -31.89 23.45
CA LEU A 1004 3.14 -31.43 24.58
C LEU A 1004 1.91 -30.67 24.06
N SER A 1005 0.72 -31.14 24.40
CA SER A 1005 -0.56 -30.50 24.05
C SER A 1005 -1.22 -29.92 25.30
N LEU A 1006 -1.56 -28.65 25.27
CA LEU A 1006 -2.17 -27.89 26.36
C LEU A 1006 -3.57 -27.44 25.96
N PHE A 1007 -4.57 -27.70 26.81
CA PHE A 1007 -5.99 -27.48 26.46
C PHE A 1007 -6.39 -28.35 25.25
N ASP A 1008 -5.92 -29.60 25.27
CA ASP A 1008 -5.93 -30.56 24.15
C ASP A 1008 -7.35 -30.95 23.68
N GLY A 1009 -8.35 -30.82 24.55
CA GLY A 1009 -9.74 -31.19 24.26
C GLY A 1009 -9.84 -32.63 23.75
N ILE A 1010 -10.47 -32.78 22.57
CA ILE A 1010 -10.68 -34.09 21.92
C ILE A 1010 -9.48 -34.56 21.09
N ALA A 1011 -8.26 -34.18 21.49
CA ALA A 1011 -6.97 -34.61 20.93
C ALA A 1011 -6.84 -34.43 19.41
N THR A 1012 -7.30 -33.28 18.89
CA THR A 1012 -7.22 -32.97 17.45
C THR A 1012 -5.76 -32.98 16.95
N GLY A 1013 -4.80 -32.56 17.77
CA GLY A 1013 -3.38 -32.58 17.41
C GLY A 1013 -2.85 -34.00 17.17
N TYR A 1014 -3.13 -34.94 18.08
CA TYR A 1014 -2.72 -36.34 17.92
C TYR A 1014 -3.42 -37.00 16.72
N LEU A 1015 -4.73 -36.74 16.53
CA LEU A 1015 -5.46 -37.20 15.36
C LEU A 1015 -4.81 -36.73 14.05
N VAL A 1016 -4.46 -35.43 13.95
CA VAL A 1016 -3.82 -34.89 12.74
C VAL A 1016 -2.42 -35.45 12.52
N LEU A 1017 -1.64 -35.68 13.57
CA LEU A 1017 -0.32 -36.30 13.45
C LEU A 1017 -0.43 -37.74 12.93
N LYS A 1018 -1.46 -38.49 13.38
CA LYS A 1018 -1.78 -39.84 12.86
C LYS A 1018 -2.29 -39.79 11.42
N ASP A 1019 -3.19 -38.87 11.08
CA ASP A 1019 -3.70 -38.64 9.71
C ASP A 1019 -2.58 -38.30 8.71
N LEU A 1020 -1.51 -37.65 9.17
CA LEU A 1020 -0.33 -37.33 8.38
C LEU A 1020 0.71 -38.47 8.40
N GLY A 1021 0.53 -39.53 9.18
CA GLY A 1021 1.48 -40.64 9.27
C GLY A 1021 2.78 -40.31 9.99
N PHE A 1022 2.77 -39.42 10.99
CA PHE A 1022 3.96 -39.20 11.83
C PHE A 1022 4.18 -40.34 12.82
N LYS A 1023 5.42 -40.83 12.90
CA LYS A 1023 5.88 -41.68 14.00
C LYS A 1023 5.91 -40.82 15.27
N VAL A 1024 4.90 -40.94 16.14
CA VAL A 1024 4.80 -40.20 17.42
C VAL A 1024 5.45 -41.01 18.54
N ALA A 1025 6.63 -40.60 19.02
CA ALA A 1025 7.29 -41.25 20.16
C ALA A 1025 6.61 -40.94 21.49
N LYS A 1026 6.02 -39.73 21.63
CA LYS A 1026 5.34 -39.33 22.86
C LYS A 1026 4.34 -38.22 22.60
N TYR A 1027 3.16 -38.34 23.21
CA TYR A 1027 2.17 -37.27 23.29
C TYR A 1027 1.75 -37.11 24.74
N VAL A 1028 2.08 -35.96 25.35
CA VAL A 1028 1.63 -35.59 26.70
C VAL A 1028 0.54 -34.55 26.54
N SER A 1029 -0.59 -34.75 27.23
CA SER A 1029 -1.80 -33.95 27.09
C SER A 1029 -2.22 -33.38 28.45
N SER A 1030 -2.51 -32.08 28.51
CA SER A 1030 -3.04 -31.39 29.68
C SER A 1030 -4.48 -30.95 29.41
N GLU A 1031 -5.44 -31.61 30.05
CA GLU A 1031 -6.87 -31.31 29.93
C GLU A 1031 -7.58 -31.56 31.27
N VAL A 1032 -8.65 -30.81 31.54
CA VAL A 1032 -9.48 -30.89 32.76
C VAL A 1032 -10.94 -31.24 32.47
N ASP A 1033 -11.37 -31.15 31.22
CA ASP A 1033 -12.69 -31.55 30.76
C ASP A 1033 -12.78 -33.09 30.60
N GLU A 1034 -13.41 -33.76 31.57
CA GLU A 1034 -13.47 -35.24 31.66
C GLU A 1034 -14.13 -35.92 30.44
N GLU A 1035 -15.03 -35.22 29.75
CA GLU A 1035 -15.69 -35.66 28.52
C GLU A 1035 -14.66 -35.71 27.38
N SER A 1036 -13.88 -34.63 27.25
CA SER A 1036 -12.81 -34.50 26.27
C SER A 1036 -11.70 -35.53 26.50
N VAL A 1037 -11.24 -35.70 27.75
CA VAL A 1037 -10.29 -36.76 28.13
C VAL A 1037 -10.85 -38.14 27.80
N THR A 1038 -12.13 -38.40 28.12
CA THR A 1038 -12.78 -39.69 27.84
C THR A 1038 -12.82 -40.03 26.36
N ILE A 1039 -13.15 -39.07 25.48
CA ILE A 1039 -13.15 -39.26 24.02
C ILE A 1039 -11.75 -39.58 23.53
N SER A 1040 -10.77 -38.76 23.93
CA SER A 1040 -9.38 -38.88 23.49
C SER A 1040 -8.71 -40.17 23.96
N MET A 1041 -8.99 -40.64 25.19
CA MET A 1041 -8.48 -41.93 25.70
C MET A 1041 -8.97 -43.13 24.88
N VAL A 1042 -10.23 -43.11 24.43
CA VAL A 1042 -10.86 -44.23 23.71
C VAL A 1042 -10.41 -44.26 22.26
N ASN A 1043 -10.41 -43.12 21.57
CA ASN A 1043 -10.04 -43.05 20.15
C ASN A 1043 -8.55 -43.32 19.89
N HIS A 1044 -7.69 -43.05 20.88
CA HIS A 1044 -6.23 -43.14 20.74
C HIS A 1044 -5.61 -44.24 21.61
N GLU A 1045 -6.41 -45.24 22.03
CA GLU A 1045 -5.94 -46.51 22.63
C GLU A 1045 -5.05 -46.31 23.88
N GLY A 1046 -5.24 -45.22 24.63
CA GLY A 1046 -4.40 -44.87 25.78
C GLY A 1046 -2.95 -44.44 25.44
N LYS A 1047 -2.61 -44.20 24.16
CA LYS A 1047 -1.26 -43.77 23.72
C LYS A 1047 -0.90 -42.34 24.14
N ILE A 1048 -1.90 -41.56 24.58
CA ILE A 1048 -1.73 -40.21 25.11
C ILE A 1048 -1.48 -40.28 26.62
N THR A 1049 -0.40 -39.65 27.08
CA THR A 1049 -0.09 -39.51 28.52
C THR A 1049 -0.84 -38.30 29.09
N TYR A 1050 -1.90 -38.53 29.85
CA TYR A 1050 -2.70 -37.46 30.44
C TYR A 1050 -2.09 -36.86 31.71
N VAL A 1051 -2.21 -35.54 31.80
CA VAL A 1051 -1.85 -34.68 32.92
C VAL A 1051 -3.09 -33.87 33.31
N LYS A 1052 -3.24 -33.57 34.61
CA LYS A 1052 -4.31 -32.69 35.12
C LYS A 1052 -4.01 -31.22 34.78
N ASP A 1053 -4.74 -30.28 35.39
CA ASP A 1053 -4.62 -28.83 35.21
C ASP A 1053 -3.18 -28.33 35.00
N VAL A 1054 -2.97 -27.64 33.87
CA VAL A 1054 -1.70 -27.12 33.35
C VAL A 1054 -0.86 -26.35 34.37
N LYS A 1055 -1.50 -25.70 35.35
CA LYS A 1055 -0.84 -24.96 36.45
C LYS A 1055 0.10 -25.85 37.27
N ASN A 1056 -0.17 -27.16 37.32
CA ASN A 1056 0.62 -28.15 38.05
C ASN A 1056 1.83 -28.67 37.24
N ILE A 1057 2.01 -28.24 35.98
CA ILE A 1057 3.17 -28.62 35.17
C ILE A 1057 4.37 -27.76 35.59
N THR A 1058 5.38 -28.42 36.15
CA THR A 1058 6.64 -27.82 36.61
C THR A 1058 7.78 -28.24 35.69
N LYS A 1059 8.93 -27.55 35.78
CA LYS A 1059 10.13 -27.96 35.03
C LYS A 1059 10.52 -29.42 35.32
N LYS A 1060 10.48 -29.86 36.57
CA LYS A 1060 10.72 -31.26 36.99
C LYS A 1060 9.78 -32.27 36.29
N HIS A 1061 8.55 -31.87 35.94
CA HIS A 1061 7.63 -32.72 35.17
C HIS A 1061 8.06 -32.82 33.71
N ILE A 1062 8.44 -31.70 33.08
CA ILE A 1062 9.01 -31.68 31.72
C ILE A 1062 10.30 -32.50 31.66
N ASP A 1063 11.26 -32.26 32.57
CA ASP A 1063 12.53 -32.99 32.64
C ASP A 1063 12.31 -34.51 32.72
N LYS A 1064 11.33 -34.95 33.54
CA LYS A 1064 10.92 -36.35 33.67
C LYS A 1064 10.21 -36.92 32.44
N TRP A 1065 9.48 -36.10 31.68
CA TRP A 1065 8.83 -36.54 30.45
C TRP A 1065 9.78 -36.56 29.26
N GLY A 1066 10.94 -35.91 29.36
CA GLY A 1066 11.92 -35.73 28.30
C GLY A 1066 11.62 -34.47 27.48
N PRO A 1067 12.62 -33.95 26.73
CA PRO A 1067 12.41 -32.77 25.91
C PRO A 1067 11.35 -33.02 24.83
N PHE A 1068 10.60 -31.97 24.52
CA PHE A 1068 9.56 -31.96 23.50
C PHE A 1068 10.06 -31.28 22.23
N ASP A 1069 9.50 -31.67 21.09
CA ASP A 1069 9.84 -31.15 19.77
C ASP A 1069 8.74 -30.23 19.22
N LEU A 1070 7.52 -30.35 19.77
CA LEU A 1070 6.34 -29.58 19.40
C LEU A 1070 5.50 -29.24 20.64
N LEU A 1071 5.18 -27.96 20.84
CA LEU A 1071 4.22 -27.45 21.83
C LEU A 1071 2.97 -26.91 21.15
N ILE A 1072 1.78 -27.42 21.47
CA ILE A 1072 0.51 -26.93 20.89
C ILE A 1072 -0.52 -26.60 21.97
N GLY A 1073 -1.41 -25.64 21.71
CA GLY A 1073 -2.56 -25.40 22.58
C GLY A 1073 -3.48 -24.24 22.19
N GLY A 1074 -4.72 -24.27 22.67
CA GLY A 1074 -5.73 -23.23 22.45
C GLY A 1074 -6.47 -22.91 23.75
N SER A 1075 -6.07 -21.84 24.45
CA SER A 1075 -6.63 -21.53 25.77
C SER A 1075 -8.10 -21.07 25.68
N PRO A 1076 -8.99 -21.44 26.63
CA PRO A 1076 -10.43 -21.17 26.55
C PRO A 1076 -10.80 -19.71 26.26
N CYS A 1077 -11.37 -19.49 25.07
CA CYS A 1077 -11.63 -18.16 24.50
C CYS A 1077 -12.77 -17.36 25.18
N ASN A 1078 -13.51 -17.93 26.13
CA ASN A 1078 -14.75 -17.35 26.66
C ASN A 1078 -14.55 -15.96 27.27
N ASP A 1079 -13.46 -15.75 28.02
CA ASP A 1079 -13.13 -14.45 28.62
C ASP A 1079 -12.34 -13.51 27.69
N LEU A 1080 -11.90 -13.99 26.52
CA LEU A 1080 -11.24 -13.18 25.49
C LEU A 1080 -12.22 -12.69 24.42
N CYS A 1081 -13.36 -13.37 24.28
CA CYS A 1081 -14.32 -13.15 23.19
C CYS A 1081 -15.18 -11.89 23.42
N THR A 1082 -15.14 -10.93 22.50
CA THR A 1082 -15.95 -9.69 22.55
C THR A 1082 -17.45 -9.96 22.52
N ALA A 1083 -17.88 -11.06 21.89
CA ALA A 1083 -19.28 -11.51 21.87
C ALA A 1083 -19.78 -12.08 23.21
N ASN A 1084 -18.95 -12.10 24.26
CA ASN A 1084 -19.38 -12.39 25.63
C ASN A 1084 -19.50 -11.08 26.45
N PRO A 1085 -20.72 -10.68 26.86
CA PRO A 1085 -20.92 -9.50 27.72
C PRO A 1085 -20.29 -9.63 29.11
N HIS A 1086 -20.06 -10.86 29.59
CA HIS A 1086 -19.49 -11.16 30.92
C HIS A 1086 -18.00 -11.54 30.85
N ARG A 1087 -17.31 -11.18 29.76
CA ARG A 1087 -15.88 -11.46 29.55
C ARG A 1087 -15.02 -10.75 30.59
N LYS A 1088 -13.94 -11.41 31.05
CA LYS A 1088 -12.98 -10.85 32.01
C LYS A 1088 -11.65 -10.40 31.41
N GLY A 1089 -11.44 -10.58 30.10
CA GLY A 1089 -10.20 -10.20 29.43
C GLY A 1089 -9.03 -11.15 29.71
N LEU A 1090 -7.83 -10.74 29.29
CA LEU A 1090 -6.63 -11.59 29.27
C LEU A 1090 -6.07 -11.91 30.66
N PHE A 1091 -6.15 -10.98 31.61
CA PHE A 1091 -5.48 -11.09 32.91
C PHE A 1091 -6.35 -11.76 34.00
N GLU A 1092 -7.64 -11.99 33.72
CA GLU A 1092 -8.60 -12.58 34.65
C GLU A 1092 -9.25 -13.85 34.06
N GLY A 1093 -10.29 -14.37 34.74
CA GLY A 1093 -11.15 -15.43 34.23
C GLY A 1093 -10.39 -16.68 33.76
N THR A 1094 -10.79 -17.24 32.62
CA THR A 1094 -10.05 -18.24 31.86
C THR A 1094 -8.99 -17.64 30.94
N GLY A 1095 -9.04 -16.33 30.66
CA GLY A 1095 -8.07 -15.64 29.81
C GLY A 1095 -6.64 -15.82 30.30
N ARG A 1096 -6.44 -15.82 31.63
CA ARG A 1096 -5.14 -16.04 32.27
C ARG A 1096 -4.43 -17.34 31.88
N LEU A 1097 -5.16 -18.34 31.35
CA LEU A 1097 -4.59 -19.62 30.93
C LEU A 1097 -3.65 -19.47 29.71
N PHE A 1098 -3.71 -18.35 28.99
CA PHE A 1098 -2.68 -17.95 28.05
C PHE A 1098 -1.28 -17.87 28.70
N PHE A 1099 -1.18 -17.33 29.92
CA PHE A 1099 0.11 -17.22 30.62
C PHE A 1099 0.68 -18.57 31.05
N GLU A 1100 -0.16 -19.59 31.24
CA GLU A 1100 0.31 -20.97 31.47
C GLU A 1100 0.91 -21.59 30.19
N TYR A 1101 0.34 -21.30 29.02
CA TYR A 1101 0.96 -21.66 27.74
C TYR A 1101 2.30 -20.94 27.57
N TYR A 1102 2.35 -19.62 27.76
CA TYR A 1102 3.58 -18.82 27.65
C TYR A 1102 4.67 -19.26 28.63
N ARG A 1103 4.30 -19.54 29.89
CA ARG A 1103 5.20 -20.07 30.91
C ARG A 1103 5.84 -21.38 30.49
N LEU A 1104 5.05 -22.29 29.90
CA LEU A 1104 5.55 -23.60 29.46
C LEU A 1104 6.33 -23.50 28.14
N LEU A 1105 5.96 -22.60 27.23
CA LEU A 1105 6.75 -22.23 26.05
C LEU A 1105 8.16 -21.77 26.45
N ASN A 1106 8.28 -20.85 27.41
CA ASN A 1106 9.59 -20.35 27.87
C ASN A 1106 10.40 -21.39 28.67
N ILE A 1107 9.80 -22.46 29.19
CA ILE A 1107 10.53 -23.59 29.78
C ILE A 1107 11.00 -24.58 28.70
N LEU A 1108 10.32 -24.62 27.53
CA LEU A 1108 10.61 -25.53 26.43
C LEU A 1108 11.42 -24.93 25.27
N LYS A 1109 11.45 -23.60 25.12
CA LYS A 1109 12.33 -22.90 24.16
C LYS A 1109 13.76 -23.42 24.34
N PRO A 1110 14.38 -24.04 23.31
CA PRO A 1110 15.76 -24.48 23.39
C PRO A 1110 16.68 -23.27 23.49
N LYS A 1111 17.93 -23.49 23.91
CA LYS A 1111 18.95 -22.46 23.86
C LYS A 1111 19.33 -22.14 22.40
N GLU A 1112 19.96 -20.99 22.19
CA GLU A 1112 20.45 -20.55 20.88
C GLU A 1112 21.46 -21.53 20.26
N ASP A 1113 22.31 -22.15 21.08
CA ASP A 1113 23.35 -23.11 20.70
C ASP A 1113 22.83 -24.54 20.42
N ASP A 1114 21.65 -24.91 20.93
CA ASP A 1114 21.06 -26.24 20.74
C ASP A 1114 20.54 -26.40 19.30
N PRO A 1115 21.07 -27.31 18.46
CA PRO A 1115 20.63 -27.47 17.07
C PRO A 1115 19.26 -28.16 16.91
N GLN A 1116 18.65 -28.67 17.99
CA GLN A 1116 17.41 -29.45 17.90
C GLN A 1116 16.21 -28.58 17.47
N PRO A 1117 15.48 -28.93 16.40
CA PRO A 1117 14.26 -28.21 16.04
C PRO A 1117 13.19 -28.30 17.13
N PHE A 1118 12.67 -27.14 17.51
CA PHE A 1118 11.55 -27.00 18.43
C PHE A 1118 10.49 -26.08 17.81
N PHE A 1119 9.27 -26.62 17.70
CA PHE A 1119 8.14 -25.95 17.10
C PHE A 1119 7.05 -25.66 18.12
N TRP A 1120 6.27 -24.59 17.88
CA TRP A 1120 5.12 -24.29 18.71
C TRP A 1120 3.98 -23.63 17.93
N LEU A 1121 2.76 -23.84 18.41
CA LEU A 1121 1.51 -23.31 17.84
C LEU A 1121 0.50 -22.95 18.95
N PHE A 1122 0.04 -21.70 18.96
CA PHE A 1122 -1.03 -21.22 19.83
C PHE A 1122 -2.23 -20.74 19.00
N GLU A 1123 -3.45 -21.12 19.38
CA GLU A 1123 -4.70 -20.76 18.68
C GLU A 1123 -5.63 -19.92 19.56
N ASN A 1124 -6.33 -18.96 18.95
CA ASN A 1124 -7.51 -18.35 19.56
C ASN A 1124 -8.50 -17.68 18.58
N VAL A 1125 -9.63 -17.21 19.12
CA VAL A 1125 -10.72 -16.58 18.35
C VAL A 1125 -10.33 -15.22 17.75
N VAL A 1126 -10.85 -14.91 16.56
CA VAL A 1126 -10.65 -13.60 15.92
C VAL A 1126 -11.44 -12.49 16.60
N LEU A 1127 -12.59 -12.82 17.21
CA LEU A 1127 -13.46 -11.90 17.96
C LEU A 1127 -12.88 -11.60 19.34
N MET A 1128 -11.66 -11.09 19.41
CA MET A 1128 -11.02 -10.59 20.64
C MET A 1128 -10.75 -9.09 20.53
N GLU A 1129 -10.56 -8.42 21.66
CA GLU A 1129 -10.22 -6.99 21.66
C GLU A 1129 -8.84 -6.75 21.04
N ASN A 1130 -8.68 -5.68 20.25
CA ASN A 1130 -7.39 -5.36 19.59
C ASN A 1130 -6.23 -5.23 20.59
N LYS A 1131 -6.50 -4.72 21.81
CA LYS A 1131 -5.52 -4.70 22.90
C LYS A 1131 -5.10 -6.10 23.34
N VAL A 1132 -6.05 -7.00 23.57
CA VAL A 1132 -5.79 -8.41 23.94
C VAL A 1132 -4.99 -9.12 22.85
N LYS A 1133 -5.31 -8.87 21.57
CA LYS A 1133 -4.53 -9.37 20.43
C LYS A 1133 -3.09 -8.87 20.48
N ALA A 1134 -2.88 -7.56 20.62
CA ALA A 1134 -1.55 -6.96 20.68
C ALA A 1134 -0.73 -7.44 21.89
N ASP A 1135 -1.36 -7.61 23.05
CA ASP A 1135 -0.72 -8.14 24.25
C ASP A 1135 -0.30 -9.62 24.03
N ILE A 1136 -1.13 -10.45 23.41
CA ILE A 1136 -0.74 -11.83 23.02
C ILE A 1136 0.41 -11.81 22.01
N CYS A 1137 0.41 -10.92 21.00
CA CYS A 1137 1.53 -10.77 20.06
C CYS A 1137 2.84 -10.42 20.78
N ARG A 1138 2.80 -9.48 21.74
CA ARG A 1138 3.97 -9.06 22.54
C ARG A 1138 4.54 -10.20 23.38
N PHE A 1139 3.69 -10.95 24.08
CA PHE A 1139 4.13 -12.09 24.88
C PHE A 1139 4.67 -13.24 24.03
N LEU A 1140 4.09 -13.49 22.85
CA LEU A 1140 4.55 -14.56 21.95
C LEU A 1140 5.65 -14.13 20.96
N GLU A 1141 6.05 -12.86 20.99
CA GLU A 1141 7.06 -12.26 20.10
C GLU A 1141 6.72 -12.48 18.60
N CYS A 1142 5.44 -12.55 18.24
CA CYS A 1142 4.99 -12.92 16.90
C CYS A 1142 3.60 -12.36 16.55
N ASN A 1143 3.38 -12.07 15.26
CA ASN A 1143 2.06 -11.74 14.71
C ASN A 1143 1.28 -12.99 14.28
N PRO A 1144 -0.05 -13.05 14.48
CA PRO A 1144 -0.86 -14.22 14.16
C PRO A 1144 -1.20 -14.31 12.68
N VAL A 1145 -1.23 -15.54 12.19
CA VAL A 1145 -1.84 -15.89 10.90
C VAL A 1145 -3.35 -16.00 11.06
N LEU A 1146 -4.11 -15.36 10.18
CA LEU A 1146 -5.56 -15.47 10.11
C LEU A 1146 -5.96 -16.59 9.14
N ILE A 1147 -6.56 -17.67 9.65
CA ILE A 1147 -7.09 -18.77 8.83
C ILE A 1147 -8.57 -19.01 9.17
N ASP A 1148 -9.40 -19.12 8.13
CA ASP A 1148 -10.80 -19.55 8.25
C ASP A 1148 -10.99 -20.91 7.59
N ALA A 1149 -11.59 -21.85 8.35
CA ALA A 1149 -11.98 -23.16 7.88
C ALA A 1149 -12.98 -23.13 6.70
N VAL A 1150 -13.64 -22.01 6.41
CA VAL A 1150 -14.57 -21.85 5.27
C VAL A 1150 -13.94 -22.15 3.90
N LYS A 1151 -12.60 -22.16 3.81
CA LYS A 1151 -11.82 -22.54 2.63
C LYS A 1151 -11.67 -24.07 2.45
N VAL A 1152 -11.92 -24.86 3.50
CA VAL A 1152 -11.67 -26.32 3.59
C VAL A 1152 -12.80 -27.08 4.32
N SER A 1153 -13.92 -26.42 4.57
CA SER A 1153 -15.10 -26.95 5.28
C SER A 1153 -16.32 -26.08 4.92
N PRO A 1154 -17.56 -26.50 5.21
CA PRO A 1154 -18.74 -25.70 4.96
C PRO A 1154 -19.06 -24.74 6.12
N ALA A 1155 -18.11 -24.47 7.03
CA ALA A 1155 -18.34 -23.67 8.24
C ALA A 1155 -17.37 -22.49 8.33
N ASN A 1156 -17.92 -21.30 8.62
CA ASN A 1156 -17.12 -20.12 8.95
C ASN A 1156 -16.56 -20.29 10.37
N ARG A 1157 -15.23 -20.41 10.48
CA ARG A 1157 -14.50 -20.60 11.74
C ARG A 1157 -13.12 -19.91 11.65
N ALA A 1158 -13.12 -18.61 11.35
CA ALA A 1158 -11.93 -17.77 11.42
C ALA A 1158 -11.23 -17.87 12.80
N ARG A 1159 -9.91 -18.03 12.77
CA ARG A 1159 -9.01 -18.15 13.94
C ARG A 1159 -7.68 -17.46 13.69
N TYR A 1160 -7.08 -16.98 14.78
CA TYR A 1160 -5.70 -16.52 14.83
C TYR A 1160 -4.79 -17.66 15.30
N PHE A 1161 -3.68 -17.84 14.59
CA PHE A 1161 -2.64 -18.83 14.90
C PHE A 1161 -1.29 -18.14 15.04
N TRP A 1162 -0.71 -18.17 16.23
CA TRP A 1162 0.66 -17.74 16.52
C TRP A 1162 1.58 -18.97 16.50
N GLY A 1163 2.80 -18.86 16.00
CA GLY A 1163 3.74 -19.99 15.95
C GLY A 1163 4.92 -19.82 15.01
N ASN A 1164 5.91 -20.71 15.18
CA ASN A 1164 7.13 -20.76 14.36
C ASN A 1164 7.15 -21.93 13.35
N ILE A 1165 6.01 -22.58 13.08
CA ILE A 1165 5.94 -23.66 12.09
C ILE A 1165 6.16 -23.04 10.69
N PRO A 1166 7.04 -23.59 9.83
CA PRO A 1166 7.31 -23.02 8.51
C PRO A 1166 6.07 -22.97 7.63
N GLY A 1167 5.87 -21.87 6.92
CA GLY A 1167 4.83 -21.72 5.92
C GLY A 1167 3.40 -21.63 6.46
N MET A 1168 3.20 -21.21 7.71
CA MET A 1168 1.84 -20.99 8.25
C MET A 1168 1.05 -19.96 7.41
N ASN A 1169 1.73 -18.99 6.81
CA ASN A 1169 1.15 -17.99 5.89
C ASN A 1169 0.80 -18.52 4.49
N ARG A 1170 1.08 -19.79 4.15
CA ARG A 1170 0.89 -20.33 2.79
C ARG A 1170 -0.61 -20.43 2.43
N PRO A 1171 -0.99 -20.39 1.13
CA PRO A 1171 -2.39 -20.53 0.74
C PRO A 1171 -3.01 -21.86 1.20
N ILE A 1172 -4.07 -21.79 2.02
CA ILE A 1172 -4.90 -22.94 2.36
C ILE A 1172 -5.92 -23.21 1.26
N VAL A 1173 -5.85 -24.41 0.68
CA VAL A 1173 -6.68 -24.86 -0.46
C VAL A 1173 -7.22 -26.26 -0.18
N ALA A 1174 -8.49 -26.48 -0.50
CA ALA A 1174 -9.21 -27.73 -0.30
C ALA A 1174 -8.59 -28.90 -1.08
N SER A 1175 -8.48 -30.05 -0.43
CA SER A 1175 -8.25 -31.35 -1.07
C SER A 1175 -9.56 -31.92 -1.63
N GLN A 1176 -9.49 -32.99 -2.43
CA GLN A 1176 -10.69 -33.70 -2.90
C GLN A 1176 -11.50 -34.36 -1.77
N LYS A 1177 -10.90 -34.53 -0.59
CA LYS A 1177 -11.58 -35.08 0.60
C LYS A 1177 -12.48 -34.05 1.27
N ASP A 1178 -12.01 -32.81 1.37
CA ASP A 1178 -12.61 -31.75 2.16
C ASP A 1178 -14.00 -31.40 1.62
N LYS A 1179 -14.98 -31.25 2.53
CA LYS A 1179 -16.38 -31.01 2.14
C LYS A 1179 -16.65 -29.52 2.12
N LEU A 1180 -17.07 -28.99 0.98
CA LEU A 1180 -17.16 -27.54 0.78
C LEU A 1180 -18.59 -27.03 0.86
N SER A 1181 -19.59 -27.84 0.47
CA SER A 1181 -20.99 -27.56 0.76
C SER A 1181 -21.48 -28.32 1.99
N LEU A 1182 -22.42 -27.73 2.73
CA LEU A 1182 -23.09 -28.36 3.87
C LEU A 1182 -23.78 -29.67 3.45
N GLN A 1183 -24.31 -29.70 2.23
CA GLN A 1183 -25.05 -30.83 1.66
C GLN A 1183 -24.20 -32.12 1.54
N GLU A 1184 -22.88 -31.99 1.32
CA GLU A 1184 -21.94 -33.11 1.31
C GLU A 1184 -21.71 -33.72 2.72
N CYS A 1185 -21.98 -32.95 3.77
CA CYS A 1185 -21.84 -33.42 5.16
C CYS A 1185 -23.11 -34.10 5.68
N LEU A 1186 -24.27 -33.91 5.05
CA LEU A 1186 -25.52 -34.48 5.56
C LEU A 1186 -25.58 -36.00 5.38
N ASP A 1187 -26.37 -36.68 6.21
CA ASP A 1187 -26.77 -38.07 5.94
C ASP A 1187 -28.00 -38.10 4.99
N PRO A 1188 -28.25 -39.20 4.25
CA PRO A 1188 -29.25 -39.21 3.17
C PRO A 1188 -30.69 -38.88 3.60
N GLY A 1189 -31.44 -38.22 2.71
CA GLY A 1189 -32.83 -37.77 2.97
C GLY A 1189 -32.94 -36.40 3.64
N ARG A 1190 -31.81 -35.70 3.82
CA ARG A 1190 -31.70 -34.39 4.49
C ARG A 1190 -31.14 -33.35 3.52
N THR A 1191 -31.75 -32.16 3.52
CA THR A 1191 -31.45 -31.09 2.55
C THR A 1191 -30.94 -29.85 3.26
N ALA A 1192 -29.80 -29.31 2.83
CA ALA A 1192 -29.25 -28.07 3.35
C ALA A 1192 -30.06 -26.84 2.89
N LYS A 1193 -30.40 -25.92 3.80
CA LYS A 1193 -30.96 -24.59 3.44
C LYS A 1193 -29.89 -23.60 2.97
N TYR A 1194 -28.64 -23.84 3.33
CA TYR A 1194 -27.51 -22.95 3.11
C TYR A 1194 -26.31 -23.76 2.63
N GLU A 1195 -25.57 -23.23 1.64
CA GLU A 1195 -24.35 -23.89 1.14
C GLU A 1195 -23.26 -23.96 2.22
N LYS A 1196 -23.13 -22.91 3.04
CA LYS A 1196 -22.21 -22.83 4.18
C LYS A 1196 -22.91 -22.25 5.41
N ILE A 1197 -22.46 -22.64 6.60
CA ILE A 1197 -23.00 -22.19 7.89
C ILE A 1197 -22.07 -21.20 8.59
N ARG A 1198 -22.66 -20.33 9.42
CA ARG A 1198 -21.92 -19.40 10.30
C ARG A 1198 -21.33 -20.16 11.50
N THR A 1199 -20.61 -19.45 12.37
CA THR A 1199 -19.89 -20.00 13.53
C THR A 1199 -20.75 -20.95 14.36
N ILE A 1200 -20.35 -22.23 14.38
CA ILE A 1200 -21.02 -23.27 15.17
C ILE A 1200 -20.75 -23.02 16.66
N THR A 1201 -21.81 -22.90 17.45
CA THR A 1201 -21.73 -22.64 18.90
C THR A 1201 -22.25 -23.84 19.71
N THR A 1202 -22.28 -23.68 21.04
CA THR A 1202 -22.92 -24.62 21.97
C THR A 1202 -24.46 -24.61 21.89
N ARG A 1203 -25.08 -23.68 21.16
CA ARG A 1203 -26.53 -23.66 20.90
C ARG A 1203 -26.88 -24.49 19.65
N PRO A 1204 -28.01 -25.22 19.62
CA PRO A 1204 -28.45 -25.97 18.43
C PRO A 1204 -28.96 -25.06 17.30
N ASN A 1205 -29.35 -23.82 17.63
CA ASN A 1205 -29.72 -22.77 16.68
C ASN A 1205 -28.46 -22.02 16.23
N ILE A 1206 -28.20 -22.03 14.92
CA ILE A 1206 -26.86 -21.73 14.32
C ILE A 1206 -26.81 -20.35 13.63
N LEU A 1207 -27.91 -19.59 13.64
CA LEU A 1207 -28.01 -18.29 12.96
C LEU A 1207 -28.57 -17.21 13.89
N LYS A 1208 -27.75 -16.17 14.13
CA LYS A 1208 -27.94 -15.00 15.02
C LYS A 1208 -28.06 -15.30 16.53
N PRO A 1209 -27.22 -14.68 17.38
CA PRO A 1209 -27.62 -14.34 18.74
C PRO A 1209 -28.66 -13.21 18.69
N GLY A 1210 -29.83 -13.38 19.32
CA GLY A 1210 -30.74 -12.27 19.65
C GLY A 1210 -32.07 -12.16 18.89
N THR A 1211 -32.41 -13.07 17.96
CA THR A 1211 -33.74 -13.11 17.30
C THR A 1211 -34.26 -14.54 17.12
N ASP A 1212 -35.59 -14.68 16.96
CA ASP A 1212 -36.43 -15.88 17.18
C ASP A 1212 -35.82 -17.28 16.92
N ASP A 1213 -36.12 -18.19 17.85
CA ASP A 1213 -35.36 -19.40 18.21
C ASP A 1213 -35.66 -20.61 17.29
N ARG A 1214 -35.93 -20.35 16.01
CA ARG A 1214 -36.46 -21.34 15.03
C ARG A 1214 -35.60 -21.53 13.77
N HIS A 1215 -34.42 -20.91 13.71
CA HIS A 1215 -33.57 -20.86 12.51
C HIS A 1215 -32.66 -22.10 12.35
N TYR A 1216 -33.28 -23.27 12.20
CA TYR A 1216 -32.60 -24.53 11.88
C TYR A 1216 -32.06 -24.58 10.43
N PRO A 1217 -30.83 -25.07 10.19
CA PRO A 1217 -30.19 -25.00 8.87
C PRO A 1217 -30.55 -26.15 7.90
N ILE A 1218 -31.19 -27.22 8.37
CA ILE A 1218 -31.53 -28.41 7.56
C ILE A 1218 -33.04 -28.47 7.32
N ILE A 1219 -33.46 -29.14 6.25
CA ILE A 1219 -34.82 -29.62 6.02
C ILE A 1219 -34.80 -31.14 5.97
N MET A 1220 -35.70 -31.79 6.70
CA MET A 1220 -35.94 -33.24 6.64
C MET A 1220 -37.44 -33.47 6.53
N ASN A 1221 -37.88 -34.26 5.54
CA ASN A 1221 -39.29 -34.53 5.24
C ASN A 1221 -40.20 -33.28 5.05
N GLY A 1222 -39.61 -32.11 4.77
CA GLY A 1222 -40.31 -30.83 4.64
C GLY A 1222 -40.30 -29.97 5.91
N GLU A 1223 -39.97 -30.54 7.07
CA GLU A 1223 -39.81 -29.81 8.33
C GLU A 1223 -38.36 -29.36 8.56
N ALA A 1224 -38.17 -28.38 9.45
CA ALA A 1224 -36.87 -27.79 9.73
C ALA A 1224 -36.14 -28.53 10.86
N ASP A 1225 -34.93 -29.05 10.60
CA ASP A 1225 -34.14 -29.79 11.59
C ASP A 1225 -32.73 -29.20 11.82
N SER A 1226 -32.30 -29.40 13.05
CA SER A 1226 -30.95 -29.27 13.59
C SER A 1226 -29.92 -30.20 12.91
N LEU A 1227 -28.64 -29.82 12.98
CA LEU A 1227 -27.53 -30.69 12.56
C LEU A 1227 -27.35 -31.86 13.55
N TRP A 1228 -27.16 -33.06 13.01
CA TRP A 1228 -26.80 -34.25 13.80
C TRP A 1228 -25.32 -34.21 14.19
N ILE A 1229 -24.95 -34.88 15.28
CA ILE A 1229 -23.56 -34.86 15.76
C ILE A 1229 -22.60 -35.47 14.73
N THR A 1230 -23.03 -36.52 14.04
CA THR A 1230 -22.30 -37.14 12.92
C THR A 1230 -22.13 -36.24 11.70
N GLU A 1231 -22.98 -35.22 11.54
CA GLU A 1231 -22.84 -34.20 10.51
C GLU A 1231 -21.85 -33.12 10.98
N LEU A 1232 -21.93 -32.71 12.26
CA LEU A 1232 -20.95 -31.81 12.89
C LEU A 1232 -19.53 -32.38 12.89
N GLU A 1233 -19.35 -33.67 13.18
CA GLU A 1233 -18.06 -34.36 13.12
C GLU A 1233 -17.42 -34.20 11.72
N LYS A 1234 -18.17 -34.52 10.64
CA LYS A 1234 -17.72 -34.32 9.25
C LYS A 1234 -17.41 -32.85 8.94
N ILE A 1235 -18.25 -31.90 9.40
CA ILE A 1235 -18.09 -30.46 9.16
C ILE A 1235 -16.79 -29.92 9.78
N PHE A 1236 -16.41 -30.41 10.96
CA PHE A 1236 -15.12 -30.09 11.58
C PHE A 1236 -13.94 -30.89 10.99
N GLY A 1237 -14.22 -31.90 10.17
CA GLY A 1237 -13.23 -32.78 9.53
C GLY A 1237 -12.83 -34.02 10.33
N PHE A 1238 -13.56 -34.36 11.40
CA PHE A 1238 -13.35 -35.59 12.18
C PHE A 1238 -13.96 -36.81 11.48
N PRO A 1239 -13.47 -38.03 11.78
CA PRO A 1239 -14.16 -39.26 11.45
C PRO A 1239 -15.61 -39.28 11.97
N LYS A 1240 -16.53 -39.88 11.20
CA LYS A 1240 -17.91 -40.10 11.67
C LYS A 1240 -17.88 -41.01 12.90
N HIS A 1241 -18.62 -40.66 13.95
CA HIS A 1241 -18.64 -41.27 15.28
C HIS A 1241 -17.40 -40.99 16.16
N TYR A 1242 -16.54 -40.02 15.82
CA TYR A 1242 -15.37 -39.69 16.66
C TYR A 1242 -15.72 -39.26 18.10
N THR A 1243 -16.90 -38.69 18.36
CA THR A 1243 -17.33 -38.34 19.73
C THR A 1243 -18.32 -39.33 20.35
N ASP A 1244 -18.53 -40.49 19.72
CA ASP A 1244 -19.55 -41.50 20.09
C ASP A 1244 -19.08 -42.44 21.22
N VAL A 1245 -18.70 -41.84 22.35
CA VAL A 1245 -17.95 -42.50 23.42
C VAL A 1245 -18.75 -42.52 24.73
N LYS A 1246 -18.74 -43.68 25.43
CA LYS A 1246 -19.32 -43.90 26.78
C LYS A 1246 -20.70 -43.25 27.03
N ASN A 1247 -21.63 -43.34 26.07
CA ASN A 1247 -22.98 -42.79 26.15
C ASN A 1247 -23.06 -41.26 26.39
N LEU A 1248 -22.04 -40.49 25.96
CA LEU A 1248 -22.07 -39.02 26.04
C LEU A 1248 -23.28 -38.43 25.28
N GLY A 1249 -24.07 -37.62 25.98
CA GLY A 1249 -25.29 -37.02 25.45
C GLY A 1249 -25.03 -36.00 24.36
N ARG A 1250 -26.05 -35.75 23.51
CA ARG A 1250 -25.98 -34.84 22.36
C ARG A 1250 -25.31 -33.49 22.68
N MET A 1251 -25.72 -32.84 23.78
CA MET A 1251 -25.19 -31.53 24.19
C MET A 1251 -23.73 -31.58 24.62
N GLN A 1252 -23.28 -32.67 25.24
CA GLN A 1252 -21.88 -32.88 25.64
C GLN A 1252 -21.00 -33.00 24.39
N ARG A 1253 -21.40 -33.88 23.45
CA ARG A 1253 -20.72 -34.07 22.16
C ARG A 1253 -20.67 -32.78 21.32
N GLN A 1254 -21.78 -32.03 21.23
CA GLN A 1254 -21.79 -30.73 20.56
C GLN A 1254 -20.88 -29.70 21.25
N ARG A 1255 -20.80 -29.69 22.59
CA ARG A 1255 -19.95 -28.77 23.35
C ARG A 1255 -18.47 -29.01 23.10
N VAL A 1256 -18.02 -30.26 23.12
CA VAL A 1256 -16.59 -30.58 22.88
C VAL A 1256 -16.20 -30.35 21.42
N LEU A 1257 -17.07 -30.67 20.45
CA LEU A 1257 -16.86 -30.29 19.04
C LEU A 1257 -16.77 -28.77 18.89
N GLY A 1258 -17.69 -28.01 19.49
CA GLY A 1258 -17.70 -26.55 19.45
C GLY A 1258 -16.40 -25.90 19.93
N LYS A 1259 -15.75 -26.49 20.95
CA LYS A 1259 -14.40 -26.10 21.43
C LYS A 1259 -13.30 -26.47 20.43
N SER A 1260 -13.34 -27.68 19.87
CA SER A 1260 -12.24 -28.29 19.10
C SER A 1260 -11.75 -27.51 17.88
N TRP A 1261 -10.53 -27.82 17.41
CA TRP A 1261 -10.00 -27.28 16.16
C TRP A 1261 -10.61 -27.95 14.92
N SER A 1262 -10.57 -27.24 13.78
CA SER A 1262 -10.90 -27.82 12.48
C SER A 1262 -9.73 -28.70 12.01
N VAL A 1263 -10.00 -30.00 11.82
CA VAL A 1263 -9.00 -31.00 11.42
C VAL A 1263 -8.23 -30.60 10.15
N PRO A 1264 -8.86 -30.18 9.01
CA PRO A 1264 -8.11 -29.79 7.82
C PRO A 1264 -7.25 -28.52 8.00
N VAL A 1265 -7.63 -27.58 8.88
CA VAL A 1265 -6.80 -26.40 9.19
C VAL A 1265 -5.54 -26.81 9.97
N ILE A 1266 -5.67 -27.68 10.97
CA ILE A 1266 -4.51 -28.19 11.72
C ILE A 1266 -3.66 -29.12 10.84
N ARG A 1267 -4.27 -29.91 9.95
CA ARG A 1267 -3.55 -30.71 8.94
C ARG A 1267 -2.72 -29.84 8.00
N HIS A 1268 -3.27 -28.72 7.54
CA HIS A 1268 -2.55 -27.73 6.74
C HIS A 1268 -1.37 -27.11 7.50
N LEU A 1269 -1.56 -26.76 8.78
CA LEU A 1269 -0.53 -26.16 9.64
C LEU A 1269 0.59 -27.13 10.02
N LEU A 1270 0.30 -28.40 10.32
CA LEU A 1270 1.31 -29.38 10.77
C LEU A 1270 2.02 -30.13 9.62
N ALA A 1271 1.47 -30.12 8.40
CA ALA A 1271 2.06 -30.79 7.23
C ALA A 1271 3.55 -30.46 6.91
N PRO A 1272 4.05 -29.21 7.10
CA PRO A 1272 5.47 -28.88 6.89
C PRO A 1272 6.43 -29.60 7.85
N LEU A 1273 5.96 -30.07 9.02
CA LEU A 1273 6.78 -30.77 10.01
C LEU A 1273 7.31 -32.14 9.49
N LYS A 1274 6.75 -32.65 8.37
CA LYS A 1274 7.25 -33.85 7.68
C LYS A 1274 8.68 -33.72 7.17
N ASP A 1275 9.20 -32.50 7.00
CA ASP A 1275 10.60 -32.31 6.63
C ASP A 1275 11.59 -32.41 7.81
N TYR A 1276 11.10 -32.66 9.03
CA TYR A 1276 11.90 -32.70 10.26
C TYR A 1276 11.76 -34.02 11.04
N PHE A 1277 10.56 -34.62 11.07
CA PHE A 1277 10.27 -35.79 11.90
C PHE A 1277 9.97 -37.05 11.07
N ALA A 1278 10.15 -38.21 11.71
CA ALA A 1278 9.96 -39.49 11.06
C ALA A 1278 8.48 -39.76 10.73
N CYS A 1279 8.24 -40.41 9.61
CA CYS A 1279 6.91 -40.79 9.13
C CYS A 1279 6.86 -42.29 8.87
N ASP A 1280 5.71 -42.91 9.09
CA ASP A 1280 5.41 -44.31 8.73
C ASP A 1280 5.43 -44.53 7.21
#